data_AF-Q8R4Y8-F1
#
_entry.id   AF-Q8R4Y8-F1
#
_cell.length_a   1.000
_cell.length_b   1.000
_cell.length_c   1.000
_cell.angle_alpha   90.00
_cell.angle_beta   90.00
_cell.angle_gamma   90.00
#
_symmetry.space_group_name_H-M   'P 1'
#
loop_
_entity.id
_entity.type
_entity.pdbx_description
1 polymer ?
#
loop_
_entity_poly.entity_id
_entity_poly.type
_entity_poly.pdbx_seq_one_letter_code
_entity_poly.pdbx_strand_id
1 'polypeptide(L)'
;MVLAGLIRKLGHQLAEIRERALKSILCKIEHNLICYADLIQERLLFLHLLEWFNFPSVPMKEEVLNLLSRLVKYSPAVQHLIDLGAVEFLSKLRPNVEPVIQAEIDGILDGLFILPSEVPALCSSSYHTDQIELSQQPEVLTGYFPQDKSNFQQMEVPPGPAGNQAVKWLRFSVFPWLPLTTTDRHVLSSNESSLRSSNHTLIWNTCELLKDVIMQDFPAEIFLQRPKIVQGLLCLVKLAFGGDGKHRLALQSVSCLQQLCTSLRNRLNFYRDPNFFSSRQDTVSQNSSLSYCHEARGPYHSPNPSPGSSSSRPSVVGRTGQRPRGDGQDWDAVSSSGSSSHTHVNSRISVHSPLDVAPVDLPELEAEDTLELQFQQLSLPQFCISTLEAAAPLLRTGSREMIIRVLELLAEDMLLIGQAISSEIWDDNSLFAINVKEKLLQVLGSLGETMCYRKTSFSMEQAEAVLVHHRMAFVSISLFTVRLLQLLLPVEKASEFLPESMSAALFFVSLDMPISLEYPEIHDTVVAYLEQLDSENYSIYKRTAEAVYSIECTCNFLSDVGKEGEKNLLELVELADQALRSFSYHQHSPLIKEIICICSKIWKSAQASPLLQGESQKVFLHMLSHPLPQVKVETYQCCLEIVKECLGVQNVTKPVSSLCSGIHFLLHPKVLYEISAFGIQESKNEVNAAAKAILLYLLQGRLMMTALTWNKFIESLAPVIPVLQGYADTEDPLGNCILLLSKVSSEAGEGALPCTARLKSVLRLLLVKKPSVRSLALKLLAFHLTSEEGADKKRPFIDAGVLSRVTNLFIVKKPIDLKLDDRRELVIKLETVKKVCDIFTSDDVDLVLRKSAAEQLAVIMQDIKMHTVVKKLCLVEKIIGHLNEFVGQDGEVIECLIQPCLTLLRKVLYADPVIRVSLSQQASLLTLLLRVSLIFHEDCTVVAEVGALFCLLLFDEVSRMDTWSDTLSDKPSLSSVFSLPVSVFRRYHLPVHVTGHHAVSPYSIVLPLPTECLTLKPVSDMLRIAWNLAWYHGSDNLLKQMTSEAKIQEFLDTLQLSTEDILALKITYTDSGLKDCLQSIIQAGGHRDVRAAITRMSFYLLNDKLSLKDDIGPCGVTLKSLAWHTVLNRFLQVLPACTEDEKLLIDIIHFLNKLIKEQRKNPSIELLNWILELLLRHNPSPLLDLLVLTDSHAGEETDDVRTAVRQQLQKELISLLNSLLLVFMTVSDRKCLELFYVFQTQLSLKLLQCLRVTDAPHFYGLPSLERTLAGMAHLTAFPGWSAHSPLSKPLEICGKYLSGLLEVITSFYVERGGNAMSFMGKGVTKSTGLCLLHLSHEMIVQAPGSEWMPLWFLPLGSHSEEHAPTQQGLAWLIPLWVDRDPEVRFTSLGLGSALTTIEAGCVALANSCQNISGGLWGTVVNILLDQSECSLVRREAAFILQNLLVIPMPSEIIKDYTWQGPCVHDEDSGLSLSGKPALQALLYHCRFYEHLTHMVKHCYVGRYIFDFNFSAFTETSEYSDLNGLDDSFKFWRAPSGTSTQDHEPSSLSTSETMVAASVVSSEIQPLLPSTLLPETALDQFVTQGQREMRPVRPRDSLLSTSLNRQYVFVTPSLLSAVCSLLDNLLAVTPRDAANAFQQAHLIELLCSTVDASLIEMCIQELKTPLPLPSAVEHIQAQASFFLEYLSSLSQLLKSCLLVEPKLVTQDELLKPLITNVIRVLIVCPKDVLDVQLVLAFYRTWTHLFDLLATLLRKAGAVSLVPLTSALAKHWEAVTDTLCRCVGLSFKCPALTIASLQFLSVLLAEEEKRRVQDKDKTNEGQAPTVALLLDGTQGSLSSSERLNETILQCYEGISPKDVLKRVAANALLSLLAVSRRAQRHALRSDLIENCMEQMKHINAQLNLDLLRPGKAVLKKKEDGFIKELSITMQLLRNCLYQNEECKVAALEARLVPVLHSLWPWLLMEDSLMQIALQLLCVYTANFPAGCSSLCWSNYGQCIQTAHRGTPSSSLILCILKLASQMPAENTTIQQLVFMFLSNLALSHDCKGVIQKSNFLQHFLSLTLPKGGNQHLSTVAILWLKLLLNMSFGEDGQQMILRLDGCLDLLIEMSKYKHKSSPHMPLLIFHNICFSPANKPKILANEKVVTLLAACLESENQTAQRIGAASLWALTYNYQKAKATLKNPSIKRKVDEAYSIAKRTLSNSEENPLNSYYLKCLENLVQLLNYS
;
A
#
# COMPACT_ATOMS: atom_id res chain seq x y z
N MET A 1 -7.65 -21.17 27.50
CA MET A 1 -8.43 -22.42 27.60
C MET A 1 -7.96 -23.54 26.65
N VAL A 2 -7.44 -23.26 25.45
CA VAL A 2 -7.10 -24.30 24.44
C VAL A 2 -6.00 -25.28 24.89
N LEU A 3 -4.96 -24.83 25.59
CA LEU A 3 -3.76 -25.63 25.88
C LEU A 3 -4.05 -26.89 26.71
N ALA A 4 -4.73 -26.76 27.85
CA ALA A 4 -5.15 -27.90 28.69
C ALA A 4 -5.98 -28.95 27.93
N GLY A 5 -6.75 -28.53 26.91
CA GLY A 5 -7.52 -29.42 26.03
C GLY A 5 -6.65 -30.21 25.05
N LEU A 6 -5.53 -29.65 24.59
CA LEU A 6 -4.51 -30.38 23.82
C LEU A 6 -3.71 -31.33 24.71
N ILE A 7 -3.31 -30.88 25.91
CA ILE A 7 -2.56 -31.69 26.88
C ILE A 7 -3.34 -32.94 27.27
N ARG A 8 -4.65 -32.82 27.58
CA ARG A 8 -5.52 -33.98 27.83
C ARG A 8 -5.61 -34.97 26.67
N LYS A 9 -5.42 -34.53 25.42
CA LYS A 9 -5.41 -35.42 24.24
C LYS A 9 -4.10 -36.20 24.09
N LEU A 10 -3.01 -35.77 24.74
CA LEU A 10 -1.74 -36.53 24.77
C LEU A 10 -1.86 -37.86 25.54
N GLY A 11 -2.81 -37.97 26.48
CA GLY A 11 -3.12 -39.21 27.20
C GLY A 11 -4.18 -40.11 26.51
N HIS A 12 -4.56 -39.84 25.26
CA HIS A 12 -5.66 -40.56 24.60
C HIS A 12 -5.22 -41.92 24.04
N GLN A 13 -6.07 -42.95 24.11
CA GLN A 13 -5.67 -44.30 23.66
C GLN A 13 -5.37 -44.39 22.15
N LEU A 14 -6.17 -43.72 21.31
CA LEU A 14 -5.93 -43.66 19.86
C LEU A 14 -4.67 -42.84 19.54
N ALA A 15 -3.70 -43.46 18.86
CA ALA A 15 -2.42 -42.87 18.49
C ALA A 15 -2.57 -41.62 17.60
N GLU A 16 -3.51 -41.62 16.66
CA GLU A 16 -3.75 -40.49 15.75
C GLU A 16 -4.18 -39.20 16.47
N ILE A 17 -5.02 -39.32 17.51
CA ILE A 17 -5.46 -38.19 18.35
C ILE A 17 -4.28 -37.66 19.19
N ARG A 18 -3.42 -38.56 19.67
CA ARG A 18 -2.17 -38.21 20.35
C ARG A 18 -1.24 -37.45 19.41
N GLU A 19 -0.92 -37.99 18.23
CA GLU A 19 -0.09 -37.32 17.23
C GLU A 19 -0.60 -35.93 16.85
N ARG A 20 -1.90 -35.79 16.52
CA ARG A 20 -2.49 -34.49 16.19
C ARG A 20 -2.38 -33.50 17.35
N ALA A 21 -2.50 -33.95 18.60
CA ALA A 21 -2.31 -33.09 19.77
C ALA A 21 -0.85 -32.64 19.95
N LEU A 22 0.12 -33.56 19.77
CA LEU A 22 1.55 -33.25 19.85
C LEU A 22 1.99 -32.32 18.71
N LYS A 23 1.63 -32.65 17.45
CA LYS A 23 1.87 -31.79 16.27
C LYS A 23 1.28 -30.40 16.45
N SER A 24 0.07 -30.29 17.02
CA SER A 24 -0.54 -28.98 17.32
C SER A 24 0.18 -28.20 18.43
N ILE A 25 0.76 -28.88 19.43
CA ILE A 25 1.60 -28.22 20.46
C ILE A 25 2.94 -27.77 19.85
N LEU A 26 3.63 -28.62 19.11
CA LEU A 26 4.91 -28.31 18.46
C LEU A 26 4.77 -27.15 17.47
N CYS A 27 3.79 -27.22 16.57
CA CYS A 27 3.46 -26.14 15.64
C CYS A 27 3.19 -24.81 16.37
N LYS A 28 2.47 -24.82 17.50
CA LYS A 28 2.24 -23.61 18.31
C LYS A 28 3.50 -23.05 18.96
N ILE A 29 4.50 -23.89 19.28
CA ILE A 29 5.81 -23.43 19.77
C ILE A 29 6.59 -22.78 18.62
N GLU A 30 6.66 -23.43 17.46
CA GLU A 30 7.41 -22.94 16.29
C GLU A 30 6.86 -21.59 15.78
N HIS A 31 5.53 -21.43 15.79
CA HIS A 31 4.85 -20.18 15.44
C HIS A 31 4.77 -19.17 16.60
N ASN A 32 5.43 -19.44 17.74
CA ASN A 32 5.46 -18.60 18.94
C ASN A 32 4.06 -18.23 19.51
N LEU A 33 3.06 -19.09 19.28
CA LEU A 33 1.70 -18.97 19.83
C LEU A 33 1.59 -19.47 21.29
N ILE A 34 2.54 -20.30 21.71
CA ILE A 34 2.85 -20.63 23.10
C ILE A 34 4.38 -20.70 23.23
N CYS A 35 4.93 -20.30 24.38
CA CYS A 35 6.34 -20.44 24.68
C CYS A 35 6.60 -21.60 25.65
N TYR A 36 7.88 -21.98 25.83
CA TYR A 36 8.23 -23.03 26.79
C TYR A 36 7.78 -22.69 28.23
N ALA A 37 7.78 -21.41 28.63
CA ALA A 37 7.35 -20.99 29.97
C ALA A 37 5.87 -21.29 30.26
N ASP A 38 5.00 -21.27 29.24
CA ASP A 38 3.57 -21.61 29.39
C ASP A 38 3.39 -23.12 29.65
N LEU A 39 4.13 -23.94 28.91
CA LEU A 39 4.10 -25.40 29.00
C LEU A 39 4.65 -25.92 30.35
N ILE A 40 5.58 -25.19 30.96
CA ILE A 40 6.23 -25.59 32.21
C ILE A 40 5.28 -25.53 33.43
N GLN A 41 4.23 -24.71 33.38
CA GLN A 41 3.24 -24.63 34.47
C GLN A 41 2.22 -25.77 34.44
N GLU A 42 2.01 -26.41 33.28
CA GLU A 42 1.01 -27.47 33.10
C GLU A 42 1.56 -28.84 33.51
N ARG A 43 1.55 -29.15 34.82
CA ARG A 43 2.07 -30.41 35.39
C ARG A 43 1.54 -31.70 34.72
N LEU A 44 0.35 -31.65 34.11
CA LEU A 44 -0.25 -32.74 33.33
C LEU A 44 0.49 -33.05 32.02
N LEU A 45 1.19 -32.08 31.43
CA LEU A 45 2.02 -32.27 30.23
C LEU A 45 3.10 -33.31 30.48
N PHE A 46 3.89 -33.12 31.54
CA PHE A 46 5.00 -34.01 31.89
C PHE A 46 4.53 -35.44 32.17
N LEU A 47 3.37 -35.60 32.81
CA LEU A 47 2.77 -36.92 33.04
C LEU A 47 2.41 -37.60 31.72
N HIS A 48 1.68 -36.92 30.82
CA HIS A 48 1.27 -37.52 29.55
C HIS A 48 2.43 -37.72 28.55
N LEU A 49 3.50 -36.90 28.59
CA LEU A 49 4.70 -37.11 27.76
C LEU A 49 5.52 -38.33 28.20
N LEU A 50 5.55 -38.66 29.51
CA LEU A 50 6.12 -39.92 29.99
C LEU A 50 5.20 -41.10 29.68
N GLU A 51 3.91 -40.95 29.98
CA GLU A 51 2.86 -41.96 29.75
C GLU A 51 2.72 -42.35 28.26
N TRP A 52 3.10 -41.46 27.34
CA TRP A 52 3.20 -41.70 25.90
C TRP A 52 3.91 -43.01 25.54
N PHE A 53 4.96 -43.37 26.28
CA PHE A 53 5.77 -44.57 26.08
C PHE A 53 5.20 -45.84 26.73
N ASN A 54 4.13 -45.72 27.53
CA ASN A 54 3.41 -46.87 28.10
C ASN A 54 2.31 -47.41 27.18
N PHE A 55 1.95 -46.69 26.11
CA PHE A 55 0.98 -47.16 25.13
C PHE A 55 1.58 -48.22 24.19
N PRO A 56 0.80 -49.20 23.70
CA PRO A 56 1.31 -50.24 22.79
C PRO A 56 1.70 -49.71 21.40
N SER A 57 1.27 -48.48 21.06
CA SER A 57 1.75 -47.73 19.90
C SER A 57 2.36 -46.42 20.39
N VAL A 58 3.62 -46.20 20.04
CA VAL A 58 4.44 -45.04 20.43
C VAL A 58 4.97 -44.36 19.15
N PRO A 59 4.13 -43.56 18.45
CA PRO A 59 4.57 -42.73 17.34
C PRO A 59 5.34 -41.50 17.86
N MET A 60 6.00 -40.77 16.95
CA MET A 60 6.69 -39.50 17.23
C MET A 60 7.63 -39.54 18.46
N LYS A 61 8.40 -40.65 18.58
CA LYS A 61 9.24 -40.94 19.75
C LYS A 61 10.28 -39.85 20.01
N GLU A 62 10.88 -39.36 18.92
CA GLU A 62 11.99 -38.40 18.92
C GLU A 62 11.47 -36.99 19.20
N GLU A 63 10.34 -36.60 18.60
CA GLU A 63 9.73 -35.28 18.83
C GLU A 63 9.23 -35.10 20.29
N VAL A 64 8.74 -36.17 20.93
CA VAL A 64 8.41 -36.17 22.37
C VAL A 64 9.65 -35.99 23.25
N LEU A 65 10.76 -36.64 22.91
CA LEU A 65 12.00 -36.57 23.69
C LEU A 65 12.76 -35.27 23.45
N ASN A 66 12.75 -34.74 22.22
CA ASN A 66 13.27 -33.42 21.89
C ASN A 66 12.47 -32.32 22.61
N LEU A 67 11.14 -32.45 22.72
CA LEU A 67 10.31 -31.56 23.54
C LEU A 67 10.69 -31.64 25.03
N LEU A 68 10.85 -32.84 25.59
CA LEU A 68 11.32 -33.03 26.96
C LEU A 68 12.73 -32.44 27.19
N SER A 69 13.68 -32.61 26.27
CA SER A 69 15.05 -32.09 26.40
C SER A 69 15.12 -30.57 26.33
N ARG A 70 14.18 -29.93 25.61
CA ARG A 70 14.01 -28.46 25.62
C ARG A 70 13.35 -27.96 26.90
N LEU A 71 12.35 -28.68 27.43
CA LEU A 71 11.67 -28.31 28.69
C LEU A 71 12.58 -28.49 29.92
N VAL A 72 13.41 -29.53 29.96
CA VAL A 72 14.35 -29.82 31.07
C VAL A 72 15.41 -28.74 31.28
N LYS A 73 15.62 -27.83 30.31
CA LYS A 73 16.51 -26.66 30.49
C LYS A 73 15.98 -25.62 31.50
N TYR A 74 14.76 -25.81 32.01
CA TYR A 74 14.11 -24.91 32.97
C TYR A 74 13.88 -25.62 34.31
N SER A 75 14.40 -25.05 35.39
CA SER A 75 14.38 -25.66 36.74
C SER A 75 13.00 -26.17 37.23
N PRO A 76 11.86 -25.48 37.01
CA PRO A 76 10.56 -26.00 37.46
C PRO A 76 10.12 -27.28 36.72
N ALA A 77 10.51 -27.45 35.45
CA ALA A 77 10.25 -28.67 34.69
C ALA A 77 11.05 -29.86 35.22
N VAL A 78 12.31 -29.62 35.60
CA VAL A 78 13.16 -30.61 36.29
C VAL A 78 12.48 -31.06 37.58
N GLN A 79 11.98 -30.12 38.38
CA GLN A 79 11.26 -30.42 39.63
C GLN A 79 10.02 -31.29 39.37
N HIS A 80 9.19 -30.94 38.37
CA HIS A 80 8.00 -31.73 38.03
C HIS A 80 8.31 -33.12 37.45
N LEU A 81 9.38 -33.27 36.67
CA LEU A 81 9.80 -34.56 36.14
C LEU A 81 10.41 -35.47 37.22
N ILE A 82 11.20 -34.92 38.16
CA ILE A 82 11.69 -35.66 39.32
C ILE A 82 10.51 -36.13 40.20
N ASP A 83 9.57 -35.23 40.53
CA ASP A 83 8.35 -35.56 41.28
C ASP A 83 7.52 -36.68 40.63
N LEU A 84 7.53 -36.77 39.29
CA LEU A 84 6.82 -37.79 38.50
C LEU A 84 7.61 -39.09 38.31
N GLY A 85 8.80 -39.21 38.89
CA GLY A 85 9.64 -40.41 38.76
C GLY A 85 10.30 -40.56 37.38
N ALA A 86 10.43 -39.47 36.60
CA ALA A 86 11.01 -39.49 35.26
C ALA A 86 12.40 -40.12 35.21
N VAL A 87 13.20 -39.97 36.28
CA VAL A 87 14.54 -40.57 36.38
C VAL A 87 14.48 -42.11 36.32
N GLU A 88 13.60 -42.74 37.10
CA GLU A 88 13.39 -44.19 36.98
C GLU A 88 12.78 -44.57 35.63
N PHE A 89 11.81 -43.79 35.16
CA PHE A 89 11.07 -44.06 33.93
C PHE A 89 12.00 -44.07 32.70
N LEU A 90 12.76 -43.00 32.51
CA LEU A 90 13.71 -42.84 31.41
C LEU A 90 14.86 -43.84 31.51
N SER A 91 15.33 -44.17 32.72
CA SER A 91 16.33 -45.23 32.92
C SER A 91 15.81 -46.62 32.50
N LYS A 92 14.53 -46.91 32.73
CA LYS A 92 13.85 -48.15 32.29
C LYS A 92 13.48 -48.14 30.80
N LEU A 93 13.19 -46.97 30.23
CA LEU A 93 12.88 -46.79 28.80
C LEU A 93 14.12 -46.88 27.92
N ARG A 94 15.24 -46.30 28.36
CA ARG A 94 16.54 -46.22 27.66
C ARG A 94 16.96 -47.51 26.94
N PRO A 95 17.01 -48.70 27.57
CA PRO A 95 17.45 -49.93 26.89
C PRO A 95 16.49 -50.43 25.79
N ASN A 96 15.26 -49.90 25.72
CA ASN A 96 14.21 -50.37 24.81
C ASN A 96 14.00 -49.45 23.58
N VAL A 97 14.85 -48.41 23.40
CA VAL A 97 14.80 -47.50 22.25
C VAL A 97 16.09 -47.51 21.43
N GLU A 98 15.97 -47.04 20.18
CA GLU A 98 17.04 -47.06 19.18
C GLU A 98 18.23 -46.16 19.56
N PRO A 99 19.47 -46.45 19.11
CA PRO A 99 20.68 -45.79 19.63
C PRO A 99 20.72 -44.26 19.47
N VAL A 100 20.08 -43.71 18.44
CA VAL A 100 19.96 -42.25 18.23
C VAL A 100 19.12 -41.62 19.35
N ILE A 101 17.95 -42.20 19.61
CA ILE A 101 17.00 -41.77 20.64
C ILE A 101 17.60 -41.92 22.06
N GLN A 102 18.49 -42.91 22.26
CA GLN A 102 19.22 -43.05 23.53
C GLN A 102 20.15 -41.86 23.85
N ALA A 103 20.52 -41.03 22.87
CA ALA A 103 21.29 -39.80 23.12
C ALA A 103 20.41 -38.67 23.68
N GLU A 104 19.17 -38.53 23.19
CA GLU A 104 18.22 -37.57 23.77
C GLU A 104 17.82 -37.96 25.19
N ILE A 105 17.56 -39.24 25.45
CA ILE A 105 17.28 -39.72 26.82
C ILE A 105 18.45 -39.41 27.77
N ASP A 106 19.71 -39.42 27.29
CA ASP A 106 20.85 -38.97 28.08
C ASP A 106 20.82 -37.46 28.34
N GLY A 107 20.62 -36.63 27.31
CA GLY A 107 20.53 -35.18 27.49
C GLY A 107 19.40 -34.74 28.42
N ILE A 108 18.31 -35.51 28.47
CA ILE A 108 17.21 -35.35 29.42
C ILE A 108 17.65 -35.77 30.83
N LEU A 109 18.26 -36.96 31.00
CA LEU A 109 18.73 -37.44 32.30
C LEU A 109 19.82 -36.54 32.89
N ASP A 110 20.85 -36.18 32.12
CA ASP A 110 21.89 -35.23 32.53
C ASP A 110 21.27 -33.90 32.97
N GLY A 111 20.31 -33.37 32.20
CA GLY A 111 19.59 -32.16 32.53
C GLY A 111 18.75 -32.26 33.81
N LEU A 112 18.17 -33.43 34.11
CA LEU A 112 17.48 -33.70 35.38
C LEU A 112 18.45 -33.81 36.58
N PHE A 113 19.74 -34.04 36.35
CA PHE A 113 20.78 -34.08 37.39
C PHE A 113 21.54 -32.76 37.56
N ILE A 114 21.23 -31.70 36.81
CA ILE A 114 21.80 -30.37 37.03
C ILE A 114 21.25 -29.78 38.34
N LEU A 115 22.13 -29.62 39.33
CA LEU A 115 21.82 -28.94 40.59
C LEU A 115 21.36 -27.48 40.31
N PRO A 116 20.23 -27.03 40.88
CA PRO A 116 19.77 -25.65 40.69
C PRO A 116 20.77 -24.67 41.31
N SER A 117 21.31 -23.77 40.49
CA SER A 117 22.29 -22.77 40.93
C SER A 117 21.63 -21.68 41.77
N GLU A 118 22.03 -21.55 43.03
CA GLU A 118 21.48 -20.58 43.99
C GLU A 118 21.92 -19.13 43.71
N VAL A 119 21.31 -18.46 42.73
CA VAL A 119 21.41 -17.00 42.55
C VAL A 119 20.05 -16.37 42.20
N PRO A 120 19.38 -15.67 43.14
CA PRO A 120 18.12 -14.97 42.89
C PRO A 120 18.32 -13.45 42.58
N ALA A 121 17.41 -12.90 41.76
CA ALA A 121 17.28 -11.48 41.38
C ALA A 121 18.44 -10.89 40.51
N LEU A 122 18.24 -9.87 39.66
CA LEU A 122 17.15 -8.89 39.52
C LEU A 122 16.57 -8.79 38.10
N CYS A 123 15.32 -8.31 38.00
CA CYS A 123 14.75 -7.73 36.77
C CYS A 123 14.49 -6.23 36.96
N SER A 124 15.26 -5.34 36.30
CA SER A 124 14.87 -3.93 36.08
C SER A 124 15.76 -3.20 35.04
N SER A 125 15.13 -2.77 33.94
CA SER A 125 15.33 -1.46 33.25
C SER A 125 16.75 -0.94 32.90
N SER A 126 17.13 -1.17 31.63
CA SER A 126 17.19 -0.14 30.54
C SER A 126 18.30 0.92 30.38
N TYR A 127 18.53 1.20 29.08
CA TYR A 127 18.98 2.43 28.40
C TYR A 127 20.47 2.81 28.21
N HIS A 128 20.71 3.22 26.95
CA HIS A 128 21.78 4.03 26.35
C HIS A 128 23.21 3.48 26.22
N THR A 129 24.02 3.74 25.17
CA THR A 129 23.93 4.26 23.77
C THR A 129 25.25 5.03 23.48
N ASP A 130 25.71 5.06 22.22
CA ASP A 130 26.80 5.92 21.66
C ASP A 130 28.27 5.58 22.01
N GLN A 131 29.25 5.70 21.10
CA GLN A 131 29.27 5.76 19.61
C GLN A 131 30.73 5.63 19.07
N ILE A 132 30.91 5.43 17.75
CA ILE A 132 32.12 5.77 16.93
C ILE A 132 33.42 4.96 17.25
N GLU A 133 34.20 4.38 16.33
CA GLU A 133 34.27 4.17 14.85
C GLU A 133 35.32 3.04 14.60
N LEU A 134 35.73 2.52 13.42
CA LEU A 134 35.57 2.81 11.98
C LEU A 134 35.92 1.53 11.14
N SER A 135 35.94 1.69 9.81
CA SER A 135 36.73 0.96 8.79
C SER A 135 36.24 -0.37 8.16
N GLN A 136 35.90 -0.23 6.87
CA GLN A 136 36.09 -1.18 5.75
C GLN A 136 35.09 -2.34 5.54
N GLN A 137 34.07 -1.99 4.74
CA GLN A 137 33.38 -2.76 3.68
C GLN A 137 34.20 -3.80 2.89
N PRO A 138 33.55 -4.61 2.01
CA PRO A 138 32.14 -5.05 1.98
C PRO A 138 31.96 -6.56 1.68
N GLU A 139 30.77 -7.12 1.91
CA GLU A 139 30.33 -8.28 1.09
C GLU A 139 28.80 -8.37 0.94
N VAL A 140 28.37 -9.06 -0.12
CA VAL A 140 27.01 -9.02 -0.68
C VAL A 140 26.05 -9.96 0.04
N LEU A 141 24.81 -9.53 0.26
CA LEU A 141 23.69 -10.45 0.51
C LEU A 141 22.38 -9.91 -0.06
N THR A 142 22.05 -10.33 -1.28
CA THR A 142 20.72 -10.15 -1.90
C THR A 142 19.71 -11.09 -1.25
N GLY A 143 18.64 -10.54 -0.68
CA GLY A 143 17.50 -11.31 -0.18
C GLY A 143 16.24 -10.45 -0.13
N TYR A 144 15.17 -10.90 -0.79
CA TYR A 144 13.83 -10.33 -0.63
C TYR A 144 13.26 -10.70 0.76
N PHE A 145 12.25 -9.93 1.23
CA PHE A 145 11.62 -9.94 2.56
C PHE A 145 12.34 -9.14 3.68
N PRO A 146 12.08 -7.82 3.78
CA PRO A 146 12.49 -7.04 4.95
C PRO A 146 11.64 -7.38 6.19
N GLN A 147 12.23 -8.06 7.18
CA GLN A 147 11.62 -8.27 8.50
C GLN A 147 11.81 -7.04 9.43
N ASP A 148 11.13 -5.94 9.15
CA ASP A 148 11.13 -4.78 10.05
C ASP A 148 10.28 -5.05 11.31
N LYS A 149 10.92 -5.60 12.34
CA LYS A 149 10.36 -5.78 13.69
C LYS A 149 10.96 -4.79 14.70
N SER A 150 10.63 -3.51 14.57
CA SER A 150 10.66 -2.60 15.71
C SER A 150 9.65 -1.43 15.58
N ASN A 151 9.13 -0.97 16.72
CA ASN A 151 8.43 0.31 16.88
C ASN A 151 7.11 0.54 16.11
N PHE A 152 6.14 -0.37 16.26
CA PHE A 152 4.71 0.04 16.19
C PHE A 152 4.17 0.27 17.60
N GLN A 153 3.80 1.52 17.90
CA GLN A 153 2.94 1.83 19.04
C GLN A 153 1.51 1.35 18.75
N GLN A 154 0.77 0.97 19.78
CA GLN A 154 -0.59 0.49 19.66
C GLN A 154 -1.51 1.62 19.16
N MET A 155 -1.97 1.52 17.91
CA MET A 155 -3.22 2.13 17.48
C MET A 155 -4.25 1.01 17.39
N GLU A 156 -5.36 1.15 18.09
CA GLU A 156 -6.37 0.09 18.21
C GLU A 156 -7.05 -0.15 16.85
N VAL A 157 -6.76 -1.29 16.22
CA VAL A 157 -7.54 -1.79 15.09
C VAL A 157 -8.89 -2.25 15.64
N PRO A 158 -10.03 -1.67 15.20
CA PRO A 158 -11.34 -2.12 15.66
C PRO A 158 -11.56 -3.58 15.25
N PRO A 159 -12.15 -4.43 16.10
CA PRO A 159 -12.37 -5.83 15.77
C PRO A 159 -13.31 -5.94 14.57
N GLY A 160 -12.86 -6.64 13.52
CA GLY A 160 -13.66 -6.84 12.30
C GLY A 160 -15.03 -7.44 12.64
N PRO A 161 -16.13 -6.91 12.08
CA PRO A 161 -17.49 -7.27 12.50
C PRO A 161 -17.75 -8.75 12.26
N ALA A 162 -18.31 -9.42 13.27
CA ALA A 162 -18.48 -10.87 13.27
C ALA A 162 -19.49 -11.32 12.20
N GLY A 163 -18.96 -11.72 11.03
CA GLY A 163 -19.71 -12.37 9.96
C GLY A 163 -20.58 -13.53 10.45
N ASN A 164 -21.78 -13.66 9.88
CA ASN A 164 -22.72 -14.77 10.10
C ASN A 164 -21.99 -16.11 10.33
N GLN A 165 -21.97 -16.60 11.58
CA GLN A 165 -21.06 -17.68 12.01
C GLN A 165 -21.29 -19.03 11.30
N ALA A 166 -22.40 -19.19 10.58
CA ALA A 166 -22.77 -20.44 9.92
C ALA A 166 -21.99 -20.72 8.62
N VAL A 167 -21.66 -19.72 7.81
CA VAL A 167 -21.07 -19.90 6.47
C VAL A 167 -20.19 -18.70 6.11
N LYS A 168 -18.90 -18.76 6.46
CA LYS A 168 -17.96 -17.63 6.25
C LYS A 168 -17.46 -17.47 4.82
N TRP A 169 -17.39 -18.56 4.04
CA TRP A 169 -16.66 -18.56 2.77
C TRP A 169 -17.36 -17.82 1.64
N LEU A 170 -18.67 -17.60 1.75
CA LEU A 170 -19.48 -16.86 0.79
C LEU A 170 -19.34 -15.36 1.00
N ARG A 171 -18.63 -14.69 0.07
CA ARG A 171 -18.58 -13.22 -0.01
C ARG A 171 -19.85 -12.63 -0.60
N PHE A 172 -20.47 -13.34 -1.55
CA PHE A 172 -21.77 -13.00 -2.12
C PHE A 172 -22.41 -14.25 -2.75
N SER A 173 -23.72 -14.44 -2.58
CA SER A 173 -24.43 -15.64 -3.04
C SER A 173 -25.59 -15.37 -3.99
N VAL A 174 -26.56 -14.52 -3.62
CA VAL A 174 -27.83 -14.37 -4.35
C VAL A 174 -28.20 -12.89 -4.49
N PHE A 175 -28.69 -12.50 -5.67
CA PHE A 175 -29.17 -11.14 -5.96
C PHE A 175 -30.66 -10.97 -5.57
N PRO A 176 -31.11 -9.76 -5.15
CA PRO A 176 -32.51 -9.50 -4.81
C PRO A 176 -33.49 -9.87 -5.92
N TRP A 177 -34.55 -10.61 -5.56
CA TRP A 177 -35.53 -11.14 -6.52
C TRP A 177 -36.28 -10.03 -7.28
N LEU A 178 -36.31 -10.11 -8.61
CA LEU A 178 -36.99 -9.14 -9.47
C LEU A 178 -38.30 -9.72 -10.05
N PRO A 179 -39.47 -9.10 -9.79
CA PRO A 179 -40.70 -9.41 -10.52
C PRO A 179 -40.61 -8.98 -11.99
N LEU A 180 -41.42 -9.59 -12.84
CA LEU A 180 -41.50 -9.33 -14.29
C LEU A 180 -42.94 -9.01 -14.70
N THR A 181 -43.10 -8.15 -15.70
CA THR A 181 -44.39 -7.97 -16.38
C THR A 181 -44.71 -9.17 -17.28
N THR A 182 -45.95 -9.31 -17.72
CA THR A 182 -46.35 -10.33 -18.72
C THR A 182 -45.58 -10.18 -20.03
N THR A 183 -45.27 -8.94 -20.44
CA THR A 183 -44.45 -8.64 -21.62
C THR A 183 -43.01 -9.14 -21.45
N ASP A 184 -42.38 -8.87 -20.31
CA ASP A 184 -41.01 -9.32 -20.00
C ASP A 184 -40.92 -10.86 -20.00
N ARG A 185 -41.91 -11.52 -19.38
CA ARG A 185 -41.99 -13.00 -19.32
C ARG A 185 -42.04 -13.61 -20.72
N HIS A 186 -42.88 -13.08 -21.61
CA HIS A 186 -43.00 -13.56 -22.99
C HIS A 186 -41.71 -13.38 -23.80
N VAL A 187 -40.99 -12.26 -23.60
CA VAL A 187 -39.68 -12.05 -24.22
C VAL A 187 -38.68 -13.13 -23.80
N LEU A 188 -38.57 -13.39 -22.49
CA LEU A 188 -37.62 -14.38 -21.98
C LEU A 188 -37.98 -15.80 -22.39
N SER A 189 -39.26 -16.19 -22.34
CA SER A 189 -39.70 -17.54 -22.76
C SER A 189 -39.58 -17.77 -24.27
N SER A 190 -39.81 -16.74 -25.09
CA SER A 190 -39.58 -16.80 -26.54
C SER A 190 -38.09 -17.05 -26.86
N ASN A 191 -37.19 -16.33 -26.20
CA ASN A 191 -35.74 -16.51 -26.38
C ASN A 191 -35.25 -17.86 -25.81
N GLU A 192 -35.80 -18.30 -24.66
CA GLU A 192 -35.57 -19.64 -24.10
C GLU A 192 -35.95 -20.75 -25.09
N SER A 193 -37.13 -20.65 -25.72
CA SER A 193 -37.58 -21.62 -26.73
C SER A 193 -36.69 -21.61 -27.97
N SER A 194 -36.23 -20.43 -28.39
CA SER A 194 -35.36 -20.24 -29.55
C SER A 194 -33.96 -20.83 -29.34
N LEU A 195 -33.40 -20.71 -28.13
CA LEU A 195 -32.13 -21.37 -27.77
C LEU A 195 -32.21 -22.91 -27.76
N ARG A 196 -33.42 -23.49 -27.61
CA ARG A 196 -33.63 -24.96 -27.68
C ARG A 196 -34.06 -25.44 -29.08
N SER A 197 -34.13 -24.55 -30.07
CA SER A 197 -34.47 -24.92 -31.44
C SER A 197 -33.41 -25.83 -32.07
N SER A 198 -33.79 -26.67 -33.03
CA SER A 198 -32.85 -27.38 -33.91
C SER A 198 -32.27 -26.48 -35.02
N ASN A 199 -32.82 -25.28 -35.22
CA ASN A 199 -32.37 -24.35 -36.25
C ASN A 199 -31.12 -23.58 -35.78
N HIS A 200 -29.95 -23.95 -36.33
CA HIS A 200 -28.67 -23.29 -36.04
C HIS A 200 -28.69 -21.77 -36.27
N THR A 201 -29.36 -21.28 -37.32
CA THR A 201 -29.43 -19.84 -37.65
C THR A 201 -30.28 -19.09 -36.63
N LEU A 202 -31.38 -19.69 -36.16
CA LEU A 202 -32.20 -19.12 -35.09
C LEU A 202 -31.41 -19.03 -33.77
N ILE A 203 -30.67 -20.08 -33.40
CA ILE A 203 -29.80 -20.06 -32.20
C ILE A 203 -28.75 -18.94 -32.32
N TRP A 204 -28.08 -18.80 -33.48
CA TRP A 204 -27.09 -17.74 -33.70
C TRP A 204 -27.70 -16.35 -33.51
N ASN A 205 -28.82 -16.05 -34.18
CA ASN A 205 -29.49 -14.76 -34.09
C ASN A 205 -30.00 -14.48 -32.66
N THR A 206 -30.47 -15.51 -31.96
CA THR A 206 -30.87 -15.42 -30.54
C THR A 206 -29.68 -15.08 -29.64
N CYS A 207 -28.50 -15.64 -29.90
CA CYS A 207 -27.28 -15.33 -29.15
C CYS A 207 -26.81 -13.88 -29.36
N GLU A 208 -26.91 -13.34 -30.57
CA GLU A 208 -26.60 -11.93 -30.83
C GLU A 208 -27.63 -10.99 -30.19
N LEU A 209 -28.93 -11.30 -30.30
CA LEU A 209 -30.00 -10.53 -29.66
C LEU A 209 -29.87 -10.50 -28.13
N LEU A 210 -29.49 -11.63 -27.52
CA LEU A 210 -29.22 -11.72 -26.08
C LEU A 210 -28.09 -10.78 -25.66
N LYS A 211 -26.94 -10.80 -26.36
CA LYS A 211 -25.77 -9.96 -26.03
C LYS A 211 -26.02 -8.46 -26.25
N ASP A 212 -26.65 -8.13 -27.37
CA ASP A 212 -26.65 -6.76 -27.92
C ASP A 212 -27.92 -5.96 -27.58
N VAL A 213 -28.95 -6.60 -27.01
CA VAL A 213 -30.17 -5.92 -26.52
C VAL A 213 -30.58 -6.47 -25.16
N ILE A 214 -30.90 -7.77 -25.05
CA ILE A 214 -31.60 -8.29 -23.85
C ILE A 214 -30.71 -8.21 -22.60
N MET A 215 -29.39 -8.41 -22.69
CA MET A 215 -28.44 -8.24 -21.58
C MET A 215 -28.09 -6.77 -21.26
N GLN A 216 -28.64 -5.81 -22.00
CA GLN A 216 -28.55 -4.36 -21.72
C GLN A 216 -29.87 -3.85 -21.12
N ASP A 217 -31.00 -4.32 -21.65
CA ASP A 217 -32.36 -4.08 -21.17
C ASP A 217 -32.65 -4.71 -19.79
N PHE A 218 -32.29 -5.99 -19.62
CA PHE A 218 -32.62 -6.78 -18.43
C PHE A 218 -31.42 -6.84 -17.46
N PRO A 219 -31.60 -6.46 -16.18
CA PRO A 219 -30.63 -6.70 -15.13
C PRO A 219 -30.12 -8.15 -15.11
N ALA A 220 -28.79 -8.31 -15.10
CA ALA A 220 -28.14 -9.59 -15.33
C ALA A 220 -28.52 -10.69 -14.31
N GLU A 221 -28.92 -10.30 -13.11
CA GLU A 221 -29.47 -11.20 -12.09
C GLU A 221 -30.73 -11.96 -12.52
N ILE A 222 -31.52 -11.42 -13.47
CA ILE A 222 -32.76 -12.06 -13.96
C ILE A 222 -32.43 -13.40 -14.64
N PHE A 223 -31.29 -13.48 -15.34
CA PHE A 223 -30.82 -14.71 -15.98
C PHE A 223 -30.33 -15.76 -14.96
N LEU A 224 -30.05 -15.38 -13.71
CA LEU A 224 -29.75 -16.31 -12.62
C LEU A 224 -31.02 -16.73 -11.86
N GLN A 225 -31.93 -15.78 -11.64
CA GLN A 225 -33.25 -15.98 -11.03
C GLN A 225 -34.17 -16.88 -11.87
N ARG A 226 -34.05 -16.82 -13.20
CA ARG A 226 -34.81 -17.63 -14.16
C ARG A 226 -33.81 -18.36 -15.08
N PRO A 227 -33.10 -19.38 -14.57
CA PRO A 227 -31.85 -19.85 -15.15
C PRO A 227 -31.98 -20.65 -16.45
N LYS A 228 -33.19 -20.83 -16.99
CA LYS A 228 -33.44 -21.64 -18.19
C LYS A 228 -32.68 -21.16 -19.44
N ILE A 229 -32.47 -19.85 -19.58
CA ILE A 229 -31.63 -19.26 -20.63
C ILE A 229 -30.14 -19.62 -20.42
N VAL A 230 -29.62 -19.47 -19.20
CA VAL A 230 -28.23 -19.79 -18.85
C VAL A 230 -27.95 -21.29 -18.98
N GLN A 231 -28.87 -22.14 -18.54
CA GLN A 231 -28.83 -23.59 -18.77
C GLN A 231 -28.83 -23.93 -20.26
N GLY A 232 -29.61 -23.21 -21.08
CA GLY A 232 -29.56 -23.30 -22.54
C GLY A 232 -28.18 -22.99 -23.10
N LEU A 233 -27.58 -21.86 -22.69
CA LEU A 233 -26.21 -21.48 -23.09
C LEU A 233 -25.18 -22.55 -22.64
N LEU A 234 -25.16 -22.95 -21.37
CA LEU A 234 -24.26 -23.99 -20.86
C LEU A 234 -24.40 -25.34 -21.56
N CYS A 235 -25.59 -25.67 -22.08
CA CYS A 235 -25.80 -26.83 -22.95
C CYS A 235 -25.25 -26.61 -24.38
N LEU A 236 -25.39 -25.41 -24.95
CA LEU A 236 -24.81 -25.07 -26.26
C LEU A 236 -23.27 -25.09 -26.24
N VAL A 237 -22.62 -24.74 -25.13
CA VAL A 237 -21.15 -24.87 -24.93
C VAL A 237 -20.69 -26.31 -25.19
N LYS A 238 -21.46 -27.31 -24.75
CA LYS A 238 -21.14 -28.74 -24.92
C LYS A 238 -21.18 -29.21 -26.39
N LEU A 239 -21.79 -28.44 -27.29
CA LEU A 239 -21.81 -28.74 -28.74
C LEU A 239 -20.47 -28.48 -29.44
N ALA A 240 -19.47 -27.91 -28.77
CA ALA A 240 -18.14 -27.62 -29.33
C ALA A 240 -17.41 -28.85 -29.89
N PHE A 241 -17.71 -30.05 -29.38
CA PHE A 241 -17.15 -31.33 -29.86
C PHE A 241 -17.93 -31.94 -31.04
N GLY A 242 -19.04 -31.33 -31.46
CA GLY A 242 -19.87 -31.79 -32.57
C GLY A 242 -19.38 -31.30 -33.94
N GLY A 243 -19.55 -32.16 -34.95
CA GLY A 243 -19.36 -31.80 -36.36
C GLY A 243 -20.39 -30.78 -36.88
N ASP A 244 -20.27 -30.47 -38.17
CA ASP A 244 -21.25 -29.68 -38.95
C ASP A 244 -21.56 -28.29 -38.38
N GLY A 245 -20.50 -27.50 -38.19
CA GLY A 245 -20.58 -26.07 -37.88
C GLY A 245 -20.94 -25.73 -36.42
N LYS A 246 -21.32 -26.71 -35.60
CA LYS A 246 -21.77 -26.54 -34.20
C LYS A 246 -20.75 -25.84 -33.30
N HIS A 247 -19.46 -25.97 -33.59
CA HIS A 247 -18.35 -25.17 -33.04
C HIS A 247 -18.64 -23.65 -33.02
N ARG A 248 -19.29 -23.09 -34.07
CA ARG A 248 -19.64 -21.67 -34.14
C ARG A 248 -20.74 -21.26 -33.16
N LEU A 249 -21.69 -22.15 -32.88
CA LEU A 249 -22.75 -21.92 -31.89
C LEU A 249 -22.18 -21.96 -30.46
N ALA A 250 -21.26 -22.90 -30.21
CA ALA A 250 -20.54 -22.94 -28.93
C ALA A 250 -19.69 -21.67 -28.72
N LEU A 251 -19.02 -21.14 -29.76
CA LEU A 251 -18.31 -19.85 -29.70
C LEU A 251 -19.23 -18.67 -29.34
N GLN A 252 -20.41 -18.56 -29.97
CA GLN A 252 -21.37 -17.51 -29.59
C GLN A 252 -21.89 -17.71 -28.17
N SER A 253 -22.15 -18.94 -27.74
CA SER A 253 -22.58 -19.22 -26.36
C SER A 253 -21.51 -18.84 -25.33
N VAL A 254 -20.23 -19.16 -25.57
CA VAL A 254 -19.08 -18.71 -24.76
C VAL A 254 -19.03 -17.17 -24.69
N SER A 255 -19.28 -16.49 -25.82
CA SER A 255 -19.36 -15.03 -25.86
C SER A 255 -20.57 -14.44 -25.11
N CYS A 256 -21.73 -15.13 -25.11
CA CYS A 256 -22.89 -14.75 -24.30
C CYS A 256 -22.59 -14.90 -22.81
N LEU A 257 -21.94 -15.99 -22.41
CA LEU A 257 -21.53 -16.21 -21.02
C LEU A 257 -20.48 -15.18 -20.58
N GLN A 258 -19.56 -14.78 -21.46
CA GLN A 258 -18.55 -13.74 -21.17
C GLN A 258 -19.20 -12.37 -20.97
N GLN A 259 -20.17 -12.02 -21.83
CA GLN A 259 -20.96 -10.80 -21.67
C GLN A 259 -21.78 -10.85 -20.37
N LEU A 260 -22.40 -11.99 -20.06
CA LEU A 260 -23.15 -12.18 -18.82
C LEU A 260 -22.25 -12.07 -17.58
N CYS A 261 -21.04 -12.63 -17.58
CA CYS A 261 -20.07 -12.45 -16.49
C CYS A 261 -19.72 -10.97 -16.29
N THR A 262 -19.50 -10.25 -17.39
CA THR A 262 -19.21 -8.81 -17.37
C THR A 262 -20.38 -8.01 -16.80
N SER A 263 -21.61 -8.28 -17.26
CA SER A 263 -22.83 -7.63 -16.76
C SER A 263 -23.14 -7.99 -15.29
N LEU A 264 -22.91 -9.25 -14.87
CA LEU A 264 -23.07 -9.69 -13.48
C LEU A 264 -22.06 -9.00 -12.54
N ARG A 265 -20.81 -8.77 -12.98
CA ARG A 265 -19.84 -7.99 -12.20
C ARG A 265 -20.30 -6.54 -12.06
N ASN A 266 -20.83 -5.94 -13.13
CA ASN A 266 -21.36 -4.58 -13.08
C ASN A 266 -22.59 -4.49 -12.14
N ARG A 267 -23.48 -5.49 -12.14
CA ARG A 267 -24.61 -5.57 -11.19
C ARG A 267 -24.16 -5.82 -9.74
N LEU A 268 -23.11 -6.63 -9.51
CA LEU A 268 -22.54 -6.81 -8.18
C LEU A 268 -21.89 -5.52 -7.66
N ASN A 269 -21.22 -4.74 -8.51
CA ASN A 269 -20.70 -3.42 -8.15
C ASN A 269 -21.83 -2.42 -7.86
N PHE A 270 -22.94 -2.46 -8.61
CA PHE A 270 -24.15 -1.67 -8.34
C PHE A 270 -24.76 -2.00 -6.96
N TYR A 271 -24.92 -3.28 -6.61
CA TYR A 271 -25.40 -3.68 -5.27
C TYR A 271 -24.34 -3.55 -4.17
N ARG A 272 -23.09 -3.21 -4.51
CA ARG A 272 -22.06 -2.83 -3.54
C ARG A 272 -22.12 -1.35 -3.19
N ASP A 273 -22.52 -0.50 -4.12
CA ASP A 273 -22.57 0.95 -3.94
C ASP A 273 -23.75 1.37 -3.01
N PRO A 274 -23.48 1.91 -1.80
CA PRO A 274 -24.53 2.35 -0.89
C PRO A 274 -25.39 3.50 -1.45
N ASN A 275 -24.93 4.21 -2.48
CA ASN A 275 -25.69 5.32 -3.08
C ASN A 275 -26.94 4.86 -3.86
N PHE A 276 -26.93 3.62 -4.36
CA PHE A 276 -28.02 3.03 -5.15
C PHE A 276 -28.94 2.10 -4.36
N PHE A 277 -28.68 1.86 -3.06
CA PHE A 277 -29.58 1.08 -2.20
C PHE A 277 -30.99 1.67 -2.17
N SER A 278 -32.00 0.84 -2.44
CA SER A 278 -33.42 1.18 -2.39
C SER A 278 -34.16 0.06 -1.65
N SER A 279 -35.14 0.41 -0.82
CA SER A 279 -36.04 -0.56 -0.19
C SER A 279 -37.39 -0.68 -0.90
N ARG A 280 -37.60 0.02 -2.02
CA ARG A 280 -38.78 -0.17 -2.88
C ARG A 280 -38.69 -1.53 -3.59
N GLN A 281 -39.57 -2.45 -3.21
CA GLN A 281 -39.89 -3.62 -4.02
C GLN A 281 -41.23 -3.37 -4.71
N ASP A 282 -41.28 -3.58 -6.03
CA ASP A 282 -42.33 -3.06 -6.91
C ASP A 282 -43.72 -3.69 -6.70
N THR A 283 -44.50 -3.15 -5.77
CA THR A 283 -45.90 -3.53 -5.52
C THR A 283 -46.84 -2.33 -5.57
N VAL A 284 -47.10 -1.86 -6.81
CA VAL A 284 -48.12 -0.85 -7.18
C VAL A 284 -47.88 0.56 -6.61
N SER A 285 -47.40 1.48 -7.44
CA SER A 285 -47.30 2.91 -7.12
C SER A 285 -48.69 3.57 -7.09
N GLN A 286 -49.25 3.75 -5.88
CA GLN A 286 -50.60 4.33 -5.70
C GLN A 286 -50.68 5.86 -5.93
N ASN A 287 -49.56 6.54 -6.21
CA ASN A 287 -49.51 8.01 -6.38
C ASN A 287 -49.99 8.49 -7.76
N SER A 288 -51.15 7.99 -8.23
CA SER A 288 -51.95 8.64 -9.26
C SER A 288 -53.43 8.54 -8.90
N SER A 289 -54.07 9.69 -8.73
CA SER A 289 -55.41 9.82 -8.14
C SER A 289 -56.50 9.23 -9.04
N LEU A 290 -56.93 8.00 -8.73
CA LEU A 290 -58.05 7.32 -9.41
C LEU A 290 -59.39 7.80 -8.82
N SER A 291 -60.18 8.50 -9.64
CA SER A 291 -61.55 8.87 -9.29
C SER A 291 -62.47 7.64 -9.29
N TYR A 292 -62.76 7.10 -8.10
CA TYR A 292 -63.76 6.05 -7.93
C TYR A 292 -65.18 6.61 -8.17
N CYS A 293 -65.86 6.12 -9.20
CA CYS A 293 -67.31 6.26 -9.33
C CYS A 293 -68.01 5.12 -8.59
N HIS A 294 -69.09 5.43 -7.89
CA HIS A 294 -69.93 4.47 -7.16
C HIS A 294 -71.11 3.96 -8.02
N GLU A 295 -71.71 2.85 -7.56
CA GLU A 295 -72.92 2.18 -8.08
C GLU A 295 -72.77 1.47 -9.45
N ALA A 296 -73.48 0.36 -9.72
CA ALA A 296 -74.62 -0.24 -9.02
C ALA A 296 -74.53 -1.78 -8.87
N ARG A 297 -75.42 -2.35 -8.04
CA ARG A 297 -75.55 -3.81 -7.78
C ARG A 297 -76.40 -4.52 -8.85
N GLY A 298 -76.09 -5.78 -9.17
CA GLY A 298 -77.06 -6.70 -9.81
C GLY A 298 -76.43 -7.79 -10.72
N PRO A 299 -76.66 -9.09 -10.48
CA PRO A 299 -76.08 -10.18 -11.29
C PRO A 299 -77.05 -10.76 -12.34
N TYR A 300 -76.53 -11.39 -13.41
CA TYR A 300 -77.08 -12.63 -14.02
C TYR A 300 -76.06 -13.28 -14.98
N HIS A 301 -76.19 -14.60 -15.21
CA HIS A 301 -75.32 -15.39 -16.10
C HIS A 301 -75.80 -15.40 -17.56
N SER A 302 -74.88 -15.32 -18.52
CA SER A 302 -74.94 -16.09 -19.78
C SER A 302 -73.54 -16.23 -20.40
N PRO A 303 -73.20 -17.34 -21.08
CA PRO A 303 -71.85 -17.58 -21.61
C PRO A 303 -71.70 -17.19 -23.10
N ASN A 304 -70.60 -16.50 -23.44
CA ASN A 304 -70.00 -16.54 -24.79
C ASN A 304 -68.57 -15.96 -24.75
N PRO A 305 -67.52 -16.69 -25.18
CA PRO A 305 -66.15 -16.18 -25.17
C PRO A 305 -65.85 -15.36 -26.44
N SER A 306 -65.53 -14.07 -26.27
CA SER A 306 -64.99 -13.20 -27.32
C SER A 306 -64.29 -12.00 -26.66
N PRO A 307 -62.94 -11.96 -26.58
CA PRO A 307 -62.23 -10.88 -25.89
C PRO A 307 -62.23 -9.57 -26.71
N GLY A 308 -63.32 -8.81 -26.60
CA GLY A 308 -63.41 -7.45 -27.14
C GLY A 308 -62.52 -6.48 -26.36
N SER A 309 -61.66 -5.73 -27.07
CA SER A 309 -60.65 -4.86 -26.46
C SER A 309 -61.25 -3.61 -25.76
N SER A 310 -60.97 -3.46 -24.46
CA SER A 310 -61.23 -2.20 -23.73
C SER A 310 -60.39 -2.08 -22.44
N SER A 311 -59.07 -1.95 -22.56
CA SER A 311 -58.20 -1.61 -21.43
C SER A 311 -58.14 -0.08 -21.23
N SER A 312 -58.79 0.43 -20.19
CA SER A 312 -58.74 1.86 -19.82
C SER A 312 -57.41 2.23 -19.14
N ARG A 313 -56.37 2.51 -19.93
CA ARG A 313 -55.17 3.23 -19.46
C ARG A 313 -55.40 4.76 -19.56
N PRO A 314 -55.08 5.56 -18.52
CA PRO A 314 -55.14 7.01 -18.61
C PRO A 314 -53.95 7.55 -19.42
N SER A 315 -54.22 8.14 -20.58
CA SER A 315 -53.23 8.87 -21.36
C SER A 315 -53.13 10.32 -20.87
N VAL A 316 -51.97 10.72 -20.33
CA VAL A 316 -51.70 12.10 -19.89
C VAL A 316 -51.69 13.10 -21.06
N VAL A 317 -51.59 12.62 -22.30
CA VAL A 317 -51.84 13.40 -23.52
C VAL A 317 -53.04 12.83 -24.27
N GLY A 318 -54.14 13.57 -24.32
CA GLY A 318 -55.38 13.15 -24.97
C GLY A 318 -55.37 13.34 -26.49
N ARG A 319 -55.08 12.28 -27.25
CA ARG A 319 -55.44 12.17 -28.68
C ARG A 319 -55.87 10.74 -29.03
N THR A 320 -57.06 10.60 -29.62
CA THR A 320 -57.53 9.37 -30.25
C THR A 320 -57.12 9.34 -31.72
N GLY A 321 -56.06 8.59 -32.05
CA GLY A 321 -55.58 8.37 -33.42
C GLY A 321 -55.67 6.89 -33.82
N GLN A 322 -56.05 6.60 -35.06
CA GLN A 322 -56.14 5.22 -35.57
C GLN A 322 -54.76 4.68 -35.98
N ARG A 323 -54.47 3.41 -35.66
CA ARG A 323 -53.25 2.69 -36.07
C ARG A 323 -53.03 2.74 -37.59
N PRO A 324 -51.87 3.23 -38.07
CA PRO A 324 -51.21 2.62 -39.23
C PRO A 324 -50.74 1.22 -38.82
N ARG A 325 -50.86 0.22 -39.71
CA ARG A 325 -50.27 -1.11 -39.48
C ARG A 325 -48.80 -1.11 -39.86
N GLY A 326 -47.93 -1.64 -39.01
CA GLY A 326 -46.49 -1.65 -39.27
C GLY A 326 -45.67 -1.82 -38.00
N ASP A 327 -45.82 -2.96 -37.33
CA ASP A 327 -45.25 -3.28 -36.02
C ASP A 327 -44.89 -4.78 -35.97
N GLY A 328 -43.90 -5.20 -36.77
CA GLY A 328 -43.46 -6.61 -36.81
C GLY A 328 -42.89 -7.08 -35.47
N GLN A 329 -43.16 -8.30 -35.01
CA GLN A 329 -43.68 -9.47 -35.74
C GLN A 329 -44.96 -10.02 -35.10
N ASP A 330 -45.93 -10.42 -35.93
CA ASP A 330 -46.92 -11.43 -35.57
C ASP A 330 -47.06 -12.45 -36.71
N TRP A 331 -46.93 -13.71 -36.31
CA TRP A 331 -47.26 -15.00 -36.91
C TRP A 331 -48.04 -15.03 -38.23
N ASP A 332 -47.53 -15.82 -39.18
CA ASP A 332 -48.40 -16.77 -39.90
C ASP A 332 -47.62 -18.04 -40.28
N ALA A 333 -47.97 -19.16 -39.64
CA ALA A 333 -47.29 -20.45 -39.79
C ALA A 333 -48.28 -21.62 -39.95
N VAL A 334 -49.45 -21.35 -40.57
CA VAL A 334 -50.48 -22.37 -40.82
C VAL A 334 -50.90 -22.39 -42.30
N SER A 335 -50.47 -23.44 -42.99
CA SER A 335 -51.15 -24.12 -44.10
C SER A 335 -52.13 -23.33 -45.00
N SER A 336 -51.67 -22.87 -46.17
CA SER A 336 -52.54 -22.62 -47.33
C SER A 336 -52.17 -23.52 -48.52
N SER A 337 -52.90 -24.63 -48.67
CA SER A 337 -52.77 -25.52 -49.82
C SER A 337 -53.54 -24.98 -51.05
N GLY A 338 -52.94 -25.00 -52.25
CA GLY A 338 -53.74 -25.14 -53.48
C GLY A 338 -53.23 -24.45 -54.76
N SER A 339 -52.59 -25.25 -55.65
CA SER A 339 -52.51 -25.05 -57.11
C SER A 339 -51.76 -23.80 -57.64
N SER A 340 -51.06 -23.83 -58.78
CA SER A 340 -50.53 -24.89 -59.66
C SER A 340 -49.51 -24.21 -60.60
N SER A 341 -48.60 -24.85 -61.35
CA SER A 341 -48.70 -26.10 -62.10
C SER A 341 -47.30 -26.57 -62.60
N HIS A 342 -47.20 -27.83 -63.06
CA HIS A 342 -46.07 -28.42 -63.84
C HIS A 342 -44.64 -28.29 -63.24
N THR A 343 -44.03 -29.37 -62.73
CA THR A 343 -43.65 -30.56 -63.53
C THR A 343 -43.40 -31.81 -62.67
N HIS A 344 -43.46 -33.00 -63.27
CA HIS A 344 -43.21 -34.30 -62.60
C HIS A 344 -41.74 -34.71 -62.63
N VAL A 345 -41.29 -35.48 -61.61
CA VAL A 345 -40.68 -36.83 -61.73
C VAL A 345 -40.88 -37.58 -60.39
N ASN A 346 -40.88 -38.92 -60.40
CA ASN A 346 -41.39 -39.79 -59.33
C ASN A 346 -40.31 -40.40 -58.40
N SER A 347 -40.57 -40.40 -57.08
CA SER A 347 -40.35 -41.51 -56.11
C SER A 347 -38.90 -42.05 -55.87
N ARG A 348 -38.52 -42.66 -54.74
CA ARG A 348 -39.15 -43.75 -53.94
C ARG A 348 -38.27 -44.04 -52.68
N ILE A 349 -38.79 -44.78 -51.67
CA ILE A 349 -38.04 -45.53 -50.62
C ILE A 349 -37.23 -44.64 -49.62
N SER A 350 -37.60 -44.33 -48.37
CA SER A 350 -38.14 -45.05 -47.19
C SER A 350 -37.09 -45.63 -46.23
N VAL A 351 -37.20 -45.31 -44.92
CA VAL A 351 -37.04 -46.21 -43.74
C VAL A 351 -37.48 -45.46 -42.46
N HIS A 352 -38.03 -46.18 -41.46
CA HIS A 352 -38.52 -45.61 -40.19
C HIS A 352 -37.52 -45.74 -39.03
N SER A 353 -37.62 -44.84 -38.05
CA SER A 353 -37.22 -45.06 -36.64
C SER A 353 -38.04 -44.13 -35.71
N PRO A 354 -38.19 -44.42 -34.40
CA PRO A 354 -39.52 -44.34 -33.80
C PRO A 354 -39.63 -43.55 -32.47
N LEU A 355 -40.85 -43.62 -31.90
CA LEU A 355 -41.33 -43.32 -30.55
C LEU A 355 -42.04 -41.98 -30.34
N ASP A 356 -43.28 -42.10 -29.88
CA ASP A 356 -44.23 -41.03 -29.56
C ASP A 356 -43.93 -40.39 -28.20
N VAL A 357 -44.04 -39.06 -28.15
CA VAL A 357 -44.58 -38.32 -27.01
C VAL A 357 -45.58 -37.31 -27.58
N ALA A 358 -46.71 -37.13 -26.91
CA ALA A 358 -47.83 -36.31 -27.38
C ALA A 358 -47.46 -34.81 -27.52
N PRO A 359 -48.16 -34.05 -28.39
CA PRO A 359 -48.13 -32.59 -28.30
C PRO A 359 -48.69 -32.17 -26.93
N VAL A 360 -47.87 -31.49 -26.15
CA VAL A 360 -48.31 -30.84 -24.91
C VAL A 360 -48.87 -29.47 -25.30
N ASP A 361 -50.17 -29.26 -25.05
CA ASP A 361 -50.79 -27.95 -25.19
C ASP A 361 -50.04 -26.93 -24.33
N LEU A 362 -49.77 -25.74 -24.87
CA LEU A 362 -49.21 -24.63 -24.09
C LEU A 362 -50.23 -24.24 -22.99
N PRO A 363 -49.82 -24.20 -21.71
CA PRO A 363 -50.61 -23.51 -20.70
C PRO A 363 -50.73 -22.03 -21.07
N GLU A 364 -51.92 -21.47 -20.93
CA GLU A 364 -52.07 -20.01 -20.81
C GLU A 364 -51.22 -19.52 -19.62
N LEU A 365 -50.67 -18.30 -19.67
CA LEU A 365 -49.74 -17.82 -18.63
C LEU A 365 -50.43 -17.61 -17.27
N GLU A 366 -50.53 -18.69 -16.50
CA GLU A 366 -50.80 -18.64 -15.07
C GLU A 366 -49.69 -17.86 -14.34
N ALA A 367 -49.98 -17.41 -13.11
CA ALA A 367 -49.05 -16.60 -12.35
C ALA A 367 -47.77 -17.40 -12.01
N GLU A 368 -46.59 -16.81 -12.25
CA GLU A 368 -45.31 -17.39 -11.81
C GLU A 368 -45.38 -17.74 -10.32
N ASP A 369 -45.25 -19.02 -9.96
CA ASP A 369 -44.95 -19.39 -8.58
C ASP A 369 -43.52 -18.92 -8.26
N THR A 370 -43.46 -17.74 -7.65
CA THR A 370 -42.21 -17.11 -7.27
C THR A 370 -41.41 -17.92 -6.24
N LEU A 371 -42.05 -18.81 -5.46
CA LEU A 371 -41.32 -19.69 -4.55
C LEU A 371 -40.65 -20.82 -5.32
N GLU A 372 -41.35 -21.47 -6.26
CA GLU A 372 -40.75 -22.53 -7.09
C GLU A 372 -39.55 -21.98 -7.89
N LEU A 373 -39.69 -20.81 -8.51
CA LEU A 373 -38.58 -20.19 -9.24
C LEU A 373 -37.43 -19.76 -8.32
N GLN A 374 -37.70 -19.28 -7.10
CA GLN A 374 -36.66 -18.97 -6.11
C GLN A 374 -35.92 -20.22 -5.59
N PHE A 375 -36.55 -21.40 -5.61
CA PHE A 375 -35.84 -22.67 -5.37
C PHE A 375 -35.05 -23.16 -6.58
N GLN A 376 -35.45 -22.79 -7.80
CA GLN A 376 -34.74 -23.15 -9.04
C GLN A 376 -33.55 -22.21 -9.37
N GLN A 377 -33.46 -21.02 -8.77
CA GLN A 377 -32.46 -20.01 -9.12
C GLN A 377 -31.00 -20.47 -8.94
N LEU A 378 -30.10 -19.99 -9.80
CA LEU A 378 -28.67 -20.15 -9.61
C LEU A 378 -28.13 -19.06 -8.68
N SER A 379 -27.43 -19.45 -7.61
CA SER A 379 -26.55 -18.52 -6.90
C SER A 379 -25.33 -18.15 -7.77
N LEU A 380 -24.72 -16.99 -7.53
CA LEU A 380 -23.52 -16.55 -8.26
C LEU A 380 -22.36 -17.58 -8.18
N PRO A 381 -22.04 -18.19 -7.01
CA PRO A 381 -21.09 -19.31 -6.93
C PRO A 381 -21.45 -20.50 -7.82
N GLN A 382 -22.72 -20.91 -7.86
CA GLN A 382 -23.17 -22.00 -8.74
C GLN A 382 -23.07 -21.63 -10.22
N PHE A 383 -23.40 -20.39 -10.60
CA PHE A 383 -23.25 -19.91 -11.96
C PHE A 383 -21.80 -19.96 -12.42
N CYS A 384 -20.89 -19.38 -11.64
CA CYS A 384 -19.47 -19.37 -11.96
C CYS A 384 -18.92 -20.79 -12.08
N ILE A 385 -19.12 -21.64 -11.08
CA ILE A 385 -18.61 -23.02 -11.11
C ILE A 385 -19.24 -23.84 -12.23
N SER A 386 -20.52 -23.64 -12.57
CA SER A 386 -21.14 -24.32 -13.73
C SER A 386 -20.59 -23.82 -15.06
N THR A 387 -20.19 -22.55 -15.14
CA THR A 387 -19.50 -21.96 -16.29
C THR A 387 -18.09 -22.52 -16.43
N LEU A 388 -17.34 -22.55 -15.32
CA LEU A 388 -16.02 -23.18 -15.18
C LEU A 388 -16.06 -24.67 -15.60
N GLU A 389 -17.04 -25.43 -15.13
CA GLU A 389 -17.29 -26.85 -15.43
C GLU A 389 -17.62 -27.09 -16.91
N ALA A 390 -18.45 -26.24 -17.52
CA ALA A 390 -18.80 -26.35 -18.94
C ALA A 390 -17.65 -25.91 -19.86
N ALA A 391 -16.86 -24.91 -19.45
CA ALA A 391 -15.86 -24.24 -20.28
C ALA A 391 -14.48 -24.90 -20.21
N ALA A 392 -14.00 -25.35 -19.04
CA ALA A 392 -12.66 -25.92 -18.90
C ALA A 392 -12.36 -27.09 -19.86
N PRO A 393 -13.28 -28.05 -20.11
CA PRO A 393 -13.03 -29.12 -21.11
C PRO A 393 -12.81 -28.60 -22.53
N LEU A 394 -13.32 -27.42 -22.89
CA LEU A 394 -13.14 -26.85 -24.23
C LEU A 394 -11.70 -26.39 -24.50
N LEU A 395 -10.89 -26.18 -23.45
CA LEU A 395 -9.45 -25.92 -23.55
C LEU A 395 -8.68 -27.09 -24.18
N ARG A 396 -9.30 -28.27 -24.32
CA ARG A 396 -8.77 -29.45 -25.01
C ARG A 396 -9.08 -29.48 -26.52
N THR A 397 -9.93 -28.59 -27.04
CA THR A 397 -10.30 -28.56 -28.47
C THR A 397 -9.17 -28.08 -29.39
N GLY A 398 -9.13 -28.54 -30.65
CA GLY A 398 -8.10 -28.17 -31.63
C GLY A 398 -8.24 -26.77 -32.27
N SER A 399 -9.13 -25.91 -31.75
CA SER A 399 -9.44 -24.61 -32.35
C SER A 399 -8.77 -23.47 -31.57
N ARG A 400 -7.85 -22.75 -32.23
CA ARG A 400 -7.14 -21.58 -31.68
C ARG A 400 -8.11 -20.53 -31.13
N GLU A 401 -9.17 -20.26 -31.88
CA GLU A 401 -10.21 -19.29 -31.52
C GLU A 401 -11.05 -19.79 -30.33
N MET A 402 -11.37 -21.09 -30.26
CA MET A 402 -12.09 -21.64 -29.11
C MET A 402 -11.26 -21.50 -27.82
N ILE A 403 -9.98 -21.89 -27.82
CA ILE A 403 -9.15 -21.80 -26.61
C ILE A 403 -9.04 -20.35 -26.12
N ILE A 404 -8.76 -19.39 -27.01
CA ILE A 404 -8.59 -18.00 -26.58
C ILE A 404 -9.90 -17.40 -26.05
N ARG A 405 -11.04 -17.68 -26.72
CA ARG A 405 -12.37 -17.22 -26.27
C ARG A 405 -12.81 -17.87 -24.95
N VAL A 406 -12.45 -19.14 -24.74
CA VAL A 406 -12.73 -19.86 -23.49
C VAL A 406 -11.85 -19.33 -22.36
N LEU A 407 -10.56 -19.05 -22.59
CA LEU A 407 -9.71 -18.39 -21.59
C LEU A 407 -10.15 -16.95 -21.29
N GLU A 408 -10.65 -16.22 -22.29
CA GLU A 408 -11.24 -14.88 -22.11
C GLU A 408 -12.53 -14.91 -21.28
N LEU A 409 -13.38 -15.94 -21.43
CA LEU A 409 -14.51 -16.20 -20.55
C LEU A 409 -14.04 -16.52 -19.12
N LEU A 410 -13.14 -17.49 -19.00
CA LEU A 410 -12.62 -17.98 -17.71
C LEU A 410 -11.87 -16.89 -16.93
N ALA A 411 -11.21 -15.95 -17.60
CA ALA A 411 -10.56 -14.81 -16.95
C ALA A 411 -11.55 -13.83 -16.31
N GLU A 412 -12.69 -13.56 -16.96
CA GLU A 412 -13.75 -12.71 -16.39
C GLU A 412 -14.55 -13.47 -15.30
N ASP A 413 -14.75 -14.78 -15.46
CA ASP A 413 -15.39 -15.65 -14.46
C ASP A 413 -14.52 -15.84 -13.20
N MET A 414 -13.21 -15.98 -13.34
CA MET A 414 -12.26 -16.01 -12.21
C MET A 414 -12.38 -14.74 -11.33
N LEU A 415 -12.59 -13.58 -11.95
CA LEU A 415 -12.81 -12.33 -11.21
C LEU A 415 -14.17 -12.32 -10.47
N LEU A 416 -15.21 -12.96 -10.99
CA LEU A 416 -16.46 -13.17 -10.25
C LEU A 416 -16.31 -14.18 -9.11
N ILE A 417 -15.61 -15.29 -9.35
CA ILE A 417 -15.29 -16.30 -8.33
C ILE A 417 -14.61 -15.63 -7.13
N GLY A 418 -13.60 -14.79 -7.37
CA GLY A 418 -12.91 -14.03 -6.31
C GLY A 418 -13.80 -13.03 -5.57
N GLN A 419 -14.92 -12.61 -6.16
CA GLN A 419 -15.89 -11.70 -5.55
C GLN A 419 -17.06 -12.43 -4.85
N ALA A 420 -17.29 -13.71 -5.14
CA ALA A 420 -18.37 -14.53 -4.59
C ALA A 420 -17.88 -15.55 -3.54
N ILE A 421 -16.69 -16.11 -3.73
CA ILE A 421 -16.06 -17.18 -2.95
C ILE A 421 -14.79 -16.64 -2.27
N SER A 422 -14.40 -17.25 -1.16
CA SER A 422 -13.11 -17.05 -0.49
C SER A 422 -12.48 -18.38 -0.10
N SER A 423 -11.19 -18.36 0.21
CA SER A 423 -10.38 -19.54 0.55
C SER A 423 -10.79 -20.27 1.84
N GLU A 424 -11.65 -19.68 2.67
CA GLU A 424 -12.28 -20.36 3.80
C GLU A 424 -13.22 -21.51 3.37
N ILE A 425 -13.57 -21.61 2.07
CA ILE A 425 -14.43 -22.69 1.54
C ILE A 425 -13.94 -24.08 1.95
N TRP A 426 -12.62 -24.31 1.93
CA TRP A 426 -12.03 -25.62 2.21
C TRP A 426 -12.28 -26.10 3.65
N ASP A 427 -12.56 -25.21 4.61
CA ASP A 427 -12.89 -25.55 6.00
C ASP A 427 -14.38 -25.83 6.25
N ASP A 428 -15.27 -25.40 5.34
CA ASP A 428 -16.72 -25.51 5.51
C ASP A 428 -17.25 -26.90 5.12
N ASN A 429 -18.07 -27.51 5.97
CA ASN A 429 -18.58 -28.88 5.79
C ASN A 429 -20.11 -28.93 5.53
N SER A 430 -20.73 -27.80 5.15
CA SER A 430 -22.12 -27.79 4.67
C SER A 430 -22.25 -28.56 3.35
N LEU A 431 -23.42 -29.16 3.08
CA LEU A 431 -23.65 -29.86 1.81
C LEU A 431 -23.49 -28.95 0.58
N PHE A 432 -23.72 -27.63 0.74
CA PHE A 432 -23.47 -26.65 -0.31
C PHE A 432 -21.96 -26.47 -0.55
N ALA A 433 -21.16 -26.28 0.50
CA ALA A 433 -19.70 -26.22 0.37
C ALA A 433 -19.13 -27.52 -0.22
N ILE A 434 -19.64 -28.69 0.19
CA ILE A 434 -19.18 -30.00 -0.33
C ILE A 434 -19.45 -30.11 -1.84
N ASN A 435 -20.66 -29.82 -2.33
CA ASN A 435 -20.99 -29.85 -3.76
C ASN A 435 -20.10 -28.88 -4.59
N VAL A 436 -19.85 -27.69 -4.02
CA VAL A 436 -19.03 -26.64 -4.61
C VAL A 436 -17.54 -27.04 -4.63
N LYS A 437 -17.03 -27.71 -3.58
CA LYS A 437 -15.69 -28.33 -3.57
C LYS A 437 -15.59 -29.45 -4.62
N GLU A 438 -16.52 -30.41 -4.65
CA GLU A 438 -16.50 -31.54 -5.59
C GLU A 438 -16.41 -31.07 -7.05
N LYS A 439 -17.21 -30.07 -7.42
CA LYS A 439 -17.16 -29.45 -8.76
C LYS A 439 -15.85 -28.71 -9.03
N LEU A 440 -15.34 -27.93 -8.07
CA LEU A 440 -14.04 -27.27 -8.21
C LEU A 440 -12.90 -28.29 -8.38
N LEU A 441 -12.89 -29.38 -7.61
CA LEU A 441 -11.91 -30.47 -7.74
C LEU A 441 -12.03 -31.20 -9.08
N GLN A 442 -13.24 -31.43 -9.58
CA GLN A 442 -13.46 -31.99 -10.91
C GLN A 442 -12.89 -31.07 -12.01
N VAL A 443 -13.06 -29.75 -11.88
CA VAL A 443 -12.49 -28.78 -12.84
C VAL A 443 -10.97 -28.71 -12.74
N LEU A 444 -10.40 -28.65 -11.53
CA LEU A 444 -8.94 -28.68 -11.34
C LEU A 444 -8.35 -29.98 -11.93
N GLY A 445 -9.01 -31.13 -11.73
CA GLY A 445 -8.64 -32.39 -12.37
C GLY A 445 -8.64 -32.32 -13.90
N SER A 446 -9.67 -31.70 -14.50
CA SER A 446 -9.81 -31.51 -15.94
C SER A 446 -8.80 -30.50 -16.53
N LEU A 447 -8.46 -29.46 -15.78
CA LEU A 447 -7.39 -28.50 -16.13
C LEU A 447 -6.02 -29.19 -16.11
N GLY A 448 -5.71 -29.95 -15.06
CA GLY A 448 -4.48 -30.75 -14.95
C GLY A 448 -4.34 -31.77 -16.08
N GLU A 449 -5.41 -32.53 -16.38
CA GLU A 449 -5.47 -33.39 -17.57
C GLU A 449 -5.20 -32.64 -18.87
N THR A 450 -5.77 -31.44 -19.02
CA THR A 450 -5.64 -30.64 -20.24
C THR A 450 -4.23 -30.06 -20.38
N MET A 451 -3.60 -29.60 -19.30
CA MET A 451 -2.20 -29.18 -19.27
C MET A 451 -1.26 -30.33 -19.64
N CYS A 452 -1.42 -31.49 -19.00
CA CYS A 452 -0.69 -32.72 -19.33
C CYS A 452 -0.87 -33.12 -20.81
N TYR A 453 -2.11 -33.14 -21.31
CA TYR A 453 -2.40 -33.40 -22.72
C TYR A 453 -1.70 -32.40 -23.66
N ARG A 454 -1.73 -31.09 -23.36
CA ARG A 454 -1.06 -30.08 -24.20
C ARG A 454 0.45 -30.22 -24.22
N LYS A 455 1.09 -30.54 -23.07
CA LYS A 455 2.53 -30.80 -22.98
C LYS A 455 2.93 -32.08 -23.72
N THR A 456 2.18 -33.16 -23.57
CA THR A 456 2.48 -34.46 -24.23
C THR A 456 2.21 -34.47 -25.74
N SER A 457 1.21 -33.73 -26.24
CA SER A 457 0.94 -33.59 -27.68
C SER A 457 1.88 -32.62 -28.42
N PHE A 458 2.83 -32.00 -27.73
CA PHE A 458 3.89 -31.20 -28.35
C PHE A 458 5.04 -32.13 -28.77
N SER A 459 4.87 -32.81 -29.92
CA SER A 459 5.88 -33.70 -30.50
C SER A 459 5.99 -33.59 -32.03
N MET A 460 7.22 -33.77 -32.54
CA MET A 460 7.66 -33.57 -33.94
C MET A 460 6.82 -34.26 -35.05
N GLU A 461 5.95 -35.20 -34.73
CA GLU A 461 5.05 -35.85 -35.70
C GLU A 461 4.00 -34.88 -36.29
N GLN A 462 3.81 -33.71 -35.68
CA GLN A 462 2.87 -32.69 -36.11
C GLN A 462 3.55 -31.51 -36.81
N ALA A 463 2.86 -30.91 -37.80
CA ALA A 463 3.34 -29.71 -38.47
C ALA A 463 3.56 -28.55 -37.48
N GLU A 464 4.58 -27.72 -37.71
CA GLU A 464 5.02 -26.63 -36.83
C GLU A 464 3.87 -25.72 -36.37
N ALA A 465 2.96 -25.35 -37.28
CA ALA A 465 1.80 -24.52 -36.97
C ALA A 465 0.83 -25.14 -35.93
N VAL A 466 0.87 -26.45 -35.73
CA VAL A 466 0.09 -27.17 -34.70
C VAL A 466 0.89 -27.23 -33.39
N LEU A 467 2.20 -27.47 -33.45
CA LEU A 467 3.10 -27.36 -32.29
C LEU A 467 3.03 -25.96 -31.64
N VAL A 468 3.09 -24.89 -32.46
CA VAL A 468 2.92 -23.50 -32.00
C VAL A 468 1.61 -23.32 -31.23
N HIS A 469 0.52 -23.94 -31.69
CA HIS A 469 -0.77 -23.88 -31.03
C HIS A 469 -0.78 -24.62 -29.69
N HIS A 470 -0.24 -25.85 -29.63
CA HIS A 470 -0.15 -26.63 -28.40
C HIS A 470 0.69 -25.92 -27.33
N ARG A 471 1.81 -25.28 -27.73
CA ARG A 471 2.68 -24.54 -26.80
C ARG A 471 2.00 -23.32 -26.21
N MET A 472 1.43 -22.43 -27.04
CA MET A 472 0.70 -21.26 -26.53
C MET A 472 -0.44 -21.66 -25.61
N ALA A 473 -1.22 -22.70 -25.99
CA ALA A 473 -2.30 -23.21 -25.17
C ALA A 473 -1.79 -23.71 -23.81
N PHE A 474 -0.70 -24.49 -23.79
CA PHE A 474 -0.09 -24.96 -22.54
C PHE A 474 0.31 -23.80 -21.61
N VAL A 475 1.02 -22.79 -22.12
CA VAL A 475 1.43 -21.61 -21.32
C VAL A 475 0.19 -20.88 -20.78
N SER A 476 -0.75 -20.52 -21.66
CA SER A 476 -1.93 -19.73 -21.29
C SER A 476 -2.84 -20.44 -20.27
N ILE A 477 -3.04 -21.75 -20.43
CA ILE A 477 -3.81 -22.57 -19.49
C ILE A 477 -3.05 -22.71 -18.15
N SER A 478 -1.71 -22.81 -18.18
CA SER A 478 -0.90 -22.84 -16.94
C SER A 478 -1.05 -21.55 -16.14
N LEU A 479 -0.92 -20.38 -16.78
CA LEU A 479 -1.09 -19.07 -16.14
C LEU A 479 -2.48 -18.94 -15.48
N PHE A 480 -3.55 -19.25 -16.23
CA PHE A 480 -4.92 -19.25 -15.72
C PHE A 480 -5.08 -20.20 -14.52
N THR A 481 -4.60 -21.44 -14.65
CA THR A 481 -4.78 -22.48 -13.63
C THR A 481 -4.07 -22.11 -12.33
N VAL A 482 -2.84 -21.57 -12.40
CA VAL A 482 -2.09 -21.17 -11.21
C VAL A 482 -2.72 -19.94 -10.52
N ARG A 483 -3.24 -18.96 -11.27
CA ARG A 483 -4.01 -17.85 -10.66
C ARG A 483 -5.33 -18.32 -10.04
N LEU A 484 -6.02 -19.29 -10.64
CA LEU A 484 -7.23 -19.90 -10.07
C LEU A 484 -6.90 -20.63 -8.75
N LEU A 485 -5.76 -21.32 -8.67
CA LEU A 485 -5.29 -21.95 -7.42
C LEU A 485 -5.01 -20.91 -6.34
N GLN A 486 -4.21 -19.88 -6.62
CA GLN A 486 -3.90 -18.81 -5.66
C GLN A 486 -5.16 -18.10 -5.13
N LEU A 487 -6.20 -17.97 -5.97
CA LEU A 487 -7.45 -17.31 -5.61
C LEU A 487 -8.33 -18.14 -4.66
N LEU A 488 -8.27 -19.48 -4.77
CA LEU A 488 -9.20 -20.39 -4.11
C LEU A 488 -8.55 -21.24 -3.00
N LEU A 489 -7.35 -21.77 -3.21
CA LEU A 489 -6.76 -22.82 -2.39
C LEU A 489 -5.45 -22.34 -1.75
N PRO A 490 -5.40 -22.15 -0.41
CA PRO A 490 -4.17 -21.88 0.31
C PRO A 490 -3.12 -22.97 0.06
N VAL A 491 -1.86 -22.58 -0.12
CA VAL A 491 -0.75 -23.49 -0.45
C VAL A 491 -0.59 -24.57 0.63
N GLU A 492 -0.82 -24.21 1.89
CA GLU A 492 -0.76 -25.07 3.08
C GLU A 492 -1.79 -26.19 3.09
N LYS A 493 -2.81 -26.14 2.20
CA LYS A 493 -3.87 -27.16 2.06
C LYS A 493 -3.78 -27.92 0.73
N ALA A 494 -2.75 -27.68 -0.07
CA ALA A 494 -2.60 -28.28 -1.40
C ALA A 494 -2.67 -29.82 -1.35
N SER A 495 -1.95 -30.43 -0.41
CA SER A 495 -1.87 -31.89 -0.21
C SER A 495 -3.18 -32.57 0.18
N GLU A 496 -4.14 -31.84 0.75
CA GLU A 496 -5.42 -32.42 1.22
C GLU A 496 -6.48 -32.48 0.12
N PHE A 497 -6.36 -31.62 -0.91
CA PHE A 497 -7.46 -31.39 -1.87
C PHE A 497 -7.08 -31.56 -3.35
N LEU A 498 -5.83 -31.35 -3.76
CA LEU A 498 -5.52 -31.31 -5.20
C LEU A 498 -5.48 -32.68 -5.88
N PRO A 499 -6.12 -32.85 -7.07
CA PRO A 499 -6.04 -34.09 -7.83
C PRO A 499 -4.63 -34.41 -8.35
N GLU A 500 -4.31 -35.70 -8.46
CA GLU A 500 -3.03 -36.21 -9.02
C GLU A 500 -2.73 -35.63 -10.41
N SER A 501 -3.75 -35.46 -11.27
CA SER A 501 -3.58 -34.88 -12.60
C SER A 501 -3.15 -33.41 -12.57
N MET A 502 -3.47 -32.68 -11.50
CA MET A 502 -2.95 -31.33 -11.26
C MET A 502 -1.54 -31.36 -10.70
N SER A 503 -1.23 -32.26 -9.75
CA SER A 503 0.14 -32.43 -9.24
C SER A 503 1.14 -32.73 -10.37
N ALA A 504 0.80 -33.67 -11.26
CA ALA A 504 1.58 -33.97 -12.46
C ALA A 504 1.70 -32.76 -13.42
N ALA A 505 0.63 -31.97 -13.58
CA ALA A 505 0.65 -30.77 -14.41
C ALA A 505 1.55 -29.66 -13.82
N LEU A 506 1.50 -29.44 -12.51
CA LEU A 506 2.37 -28.51 -11.80
C LEU A 506 3.84 -28.96 -11.85
N PHE A 507 4.11 -30.26 -11.69
CA PHE A 507 5.45 -30.82 -11.91
C PHE A 507 5.97 -30.54 -13.32
N PHE A 508 5.17 -30.76 -14.37
CA PHE A 508 5.56 -30.43 -15.74
C PHE A 508 5.84 -28.93 -15.95
N VAL A 509 5.13 -28.03 -15.27
CA VAL A 509 5.39 -26.57 -15.34
C VAL A 509 6.64 -26.19 -14.53
N SER A 510 6.91 -26.85 -13.39
CA SER A 510 8.12 -26.61 -12.57
C SER A 510 9.42 -26.91 -13.33
N LEU A 511 9.40 -27.88 -14.25
CA LEU A 511 10.53 -28.24 -15.10
C LEU A 511 10.52 -27.54 -16.48
N ASP A 512 9.56 -26.63 -16.74
CA ASP A 512 9.43 -25.98 -18.04
C ASP A 512 10.26 -24.69 -18.11
N MET A 513 11.56 -24.85 -18.42
CA MET A 513 12.56 -23.76 -18.42
C MET A 513 12.07 -22.47 -19.11
N PRO A 514 11.44 -22.48 -20.30
CA PRO A 514 10.96 -21.25 -20.93
C PRO A 514 9.81 -20.55 -20.18
N ILE A 515 8.99 -21.25 -19.39
CA ILE A 515 7.99 -20.60 -18.52
C ILE A 515 8.68 -19.94 -17.32
N SER A 516 9.67 -20.61 -16.71
CA SER A 516 10.37 -20.06 -15.53
C SER A 516 11.08 -18.72 -15.81
N LEU A 517 11.57 -18.53 -17.03
CA LEU A 517 12.28 -17.31 -17.45
C LEU A 517 11.33 -16.16 -17.78
N GLU A 518 10.16 -16.45 -18.34
CA GLU A 518 9.22 -15.44 -18.83
C GLU A 518 8.20 -15.03 -17.74
N TYR A 519 7.82 -15.97 -16.87
CA TYR A 519 6.79 -15.78 -15.83
C TYR A 519 7.28 -16.27 -14.45
N PRO A 520 8.39 -15.74 -13.89
CA PRO A 520 9.01 -16.26 -12.68
C PRO A 520 8.06 -16.34 -11.48
N GLU A 521 7.26 -15.31 -11.20
CA GLU A 521 6.27 -15.31 -10.09
C GLU A 521 5.24 -16.46 -10.16
N ILE A 522 4.93 -16.92 -11.37
CA ILE A 522 4.04 -18.07 -11.58
C ILE A 522 4.80 -19.38 -11.34
N HIS A 523 6.07 -19.44 -11.76
CA HIS A 523 6.94 -20.59 -11.52
C HIS A 523 7.26 -20.76 -10.03
N ASP A 524 7.62 -19.68 -9.31
CA ASP A 524 7.78 -19.65 -7.85
C ASP A 524 6.52 -20.19 -7.15
N THR A 525 5.34 -19.76 -7.60
CA THR A 525 4.05 -20.24 -7.08
C THR A 525 3.86 -21.74 -7.35
N VAL A 526 4.15 -22.21 -8.56
CA VAL A 526 4.07 -23.64 -8.94
C VAL A 526 5.00 -24.48 -8.07
N VAL A 527 6.22 -24.01 -7.79
CA VAL A 527 7.19 -24.66 -6.91
C VAL A 527 6.67 -24.72 -5.48
N ALA A 528 6.07 -23.65 -4.96
CA ALA A 528 5.47 -23.62 -3.62
C ALA A 528 4.30 -24.61 -3.47
N TYR A 529 3.43 -24.74 -4.47
CA TYR A 529 2.41 -25.80 -4.48
C TYR A 529 3.05 -27.20 -4.57
N LEU A 530 4.04 -27.40 -5.45
CA LEU A 530 4.72 -28.70 -5.62
C LEU A 530 5.39 -29.17 -4.32
N GLU A 531 6.00 -28.27 -3.55
CA GLU A 531 6.64 -28.56 -2.26
C GLU A 531 5.67 -29.18 -1.24
N GLN A 532 4.43 -28.69 -1.21
CA GLN A 532 3.38 -29.24 -0.33
C GLN A 532 2.73 -30.49 -0.90
N LEU A 533 2.61 -30.61 -2.23
CA LEU A 533 1.91 -31.71 -2.90
C LEU A 533 2.70 -33.02 -2.90
N ASP A 534 3.98 -32.95 -3.28
CA ASP A 534 4.75 -34.13 -3.64
C ASP A 534 6.24 -33.92 -3.35
N SER A 535 6.66 -34.41 -2.18
CA SER A 535 8.07 -34.33 -1.75
C SER A 535 9.05 -35.07 -2.67
N GLU A 536 8.60 -36.08 -3.44
CA GLU A 536 9.48 -36.79 -4.38
C GLU A 536 9.68 -35.95 -5.64
N ASN A 537 8.59 -35.52 -6.29
CA ASN A 537 8.66 -34.66 -7.47
C ASN A 537 9.27 -33.28 -7.17
N TYR A 538 9.03 -32.70 -5.99
CA TYR A 538 9.77 -31.52 -5.51
C TYR A 538 11.26 -31.81 -5.34
N SER A 539 11.65 -32.98 -4.80
CA SER A 539 13.08 -33.34 -4.71
C SER A 539 13.72 -33.49 -6.09
N ILE A 540 12.99 -34.01 -7.09
CA ILE A 540 13.44 -34.12 -8.48
C ILE A 540 13.59 -32.72 -9.08
N TYR A 541 12.60 -31.84 -8.92
CA TYR A 541 12.68 -30.44 -9.34
C TYR A 541 13.90 -29.74 -8.71
N LYS A 542 14.06 -29.81 -7.38
CA LYS A 542 15.15 -29.16 -6.66
C LYS A 542 16.53 -29.64 -7.10
N ARG A 543 16.72 -30.96 -7.22
CA ARG A 543 17.97 -31.55 -7.76
C ARG A 543 18.22 -31.13 -9.21
N THR A 544 17.16 -30.96 -10.01
CA THR A 544 17.25 -30.45 -11.39
C THR A 544 17.67 -28.98 -11.41
N ALA A 545 17.11 -28.14 -10.53
CA ALA A 545 17.51 -26.74 -10.38
C ALA A 545 18.98 -26.60 -9.91
N GLU A 546 19.41 -27.42 -8.94
CA GLU A 546 20.81 -27.50 -8.51
C GLU A 546 21.77 -27.90 -9.64
N ALA A 547 21.34 -28.80 -10.54
CA ALA A 547 22.09 -29.17 -11.75
C ALA A 547 22.06 -28.10 -12.85
N VAL A 548 20.95 -27.38 -13.02
CA VAL A 548 20.83 -26.22 -13.92
C VAL A 548 21.77 -25.10 -13.49
N TYR A 549 21.82 -24.77 -12.20
CA TYR A 549 22.77 -23.81 -11.64
C TYR A 549 24.23 -24.25 -11.81
N SER A 550 24.51 -25.55 -11.62
CA SER A 550 25.84 -26.12 -11.88
C SER A 550 26.24 -26.04 -13.37
N ILE A 551 25.28 -26.24 -14.29
CA ILE A 551 25.45 -26.03 -15.74
C ILE A 551 25.76 -24.55 -16.05
N GLU A 552 25.05 -23.62 -15.42
CA GLU A 552 25.29 -22.18 -15.59
C GLU A 552 26.70 -21.80 -15.11
N CYS A 553 27.11 -22.29 -13.93
CA CYS A 553 28.46 -22.12 -13.41
C CYS A 553 29.53 -22.68 -14.36
N THR A 554 29.28 -23.84 -14.99
CA THR A 554 30.17 -24.43 -16.00
C THR A 554 30.37 -23.51 -17.22
N CYS A 555 29.28 -22.99 -17.79
CA CYS A 555 29.35 -22.12 -18.96
C CYS A 555 29.99 -20.76 -18.64
N ASN A 556 29.66 -20.17 -17.48
CA ASN A 556 30.24 -18.91 -17.03
C ASN A 556 31.75 -19.07 -16.78
N PHE A 557 32.18 -20.14 -16.07
CA PHE A 557 33.59 -20.47 -15.90
C PHE A 557 34.34 -20.54 -17.23
N LEU A 558 33.82 -21.25 -18.23
CA LEU A 558 34.48 -21.37 -19.54
C LEU A 558 34.58 -20.02 -20.26
N SER A 559 33.56 -19.18 -20.15
CA SER A 559 33.56 -17.81 -20.70
C SER A 559 34.60 -16.92 -20.01
N ASP A 560 34.67 -16.93 -18.68
CA ASP A 560 35.62 -16.13 -17.90
C ASP A 560 37.08 -16.63 -18.02
N VAL A 561 37.28 -17.93 -18.14
CA VAL A 561 38.58 -18.50 -18.50
C VAL A 561 39.00 -18.11 -19.92
N GLY A 562 38.06 -17.87 -20.84
CA GLY A 562 38.33 -17.38 -22.20
C GLY A 562 38.73 -15.90 -22.30
N LYS A 563 38.30 -15.02 -21.39
CA LYS A 563 38.52 -13.56 -21.47
C LYS A 563 40.01 -13.17 -21.39
N GLU A 564 40.42 -12.10 -22.07
CA GLU A 564 41.78 -11.53 -21.94
C GLU A 564 41.81 -10.46 -20.85
N GLY A 565 42.62 -10.64 -19.80
CA GLY A 565 42.75 -9.69 -18.69
C GLY A 565 43.24 -10.34 -17.39
N GLU A 566 43.27 -9.54 -16.31
CA GLU A 566 43.32 -10.09 -14.94
C GLU A 566 41.99 -10.79 -14.62
N LYS A 567 42.05 -11.86 -13.81
CA LYS A 567 40.90 -12.75 -13.54
C LYS A 567 40.70 -12.91 -12.05
N ASN A 568 39.45 -12.88 -11.62
CA ASN A 568 39.09 -13.20 -10.25
C ASN A 568 39.29 -14.71 -10.00
N LEU A 569 40.45 -15.08 -9.46
CA LEU A 569 40.81 -16.48 -9.23
C LEU A 569 39.96 -17.15 -8.14
N LEU A 570 39.34 -16.38 -7.24
CA LEU A 570 38.45 -16.92 -6.21
C LEU A 570 37.11 -17.33 -6.83
N GLU A 571 36.44 -16.41 -7.51
CA GLU A 571 35.19 -16.64 -8.25
C GLU A 571 35.34 -17.75 -9.30
N LEU A 572 36.47 -17.84 -10.01
CA LEU A 572 36.76 -18.97 -10.91
C LEU A 572 36.90 -20.32 -10.18
N VAL A 573 37.40 -20.35 -8.94
CA VAL A 573 37.49 -21.57 -8.13
C VAL A 573 36.13 -21.95 -7.53
N GLU A 574 35.31 -20.96 -7.16
CA GLU A 574 33.94 -21.17 -6.68
C GLU A 574 33.04 -21.68 -7.80
N LEU A 575 33.05 -21.02 -8.97
CA LEU A 575 32.37 -21.50 -10.19
C LEU A 575 32.82 -22.92 -10.55
N ALA A 576 34.12 -23.25 -10.41
CA ALA A 576 34.62 -24.60 -10.62
C ALA A 576 34.03 -25.62 -9.61
N ASP A 577 33.97 -25.32 -8.30
CA ASP A 577 33.38 -26.20 -7.29
C ASP A 577 31.89 -26.47 -7.52
N GLN A 578 31.13 -25.45 -7.97
CA GLN A 578 29.74 -25.63 -8.38
C GLN A 578 29.64 -26.46 -9.67
N ALA A 579 30.48 -26.16 -10.68
CA ALA A 579 30.48 -26.80 -12.01
C ALA A 579 30.69 -28.32 -11.98
N LEU A 580 31.49 -28.85 -11.04
CA LEU A 580 31.75 -30.30 -10.97
C LEU A 580 30.47 -31.14 -10.85
N ARG A 581 29.41 -30.61 -10.23
CA ARG A 581 28.15 -31.35 -10.01
C ARG A 581 27.36 -31.65 -11.28
N SER A 582 27.60 -30.93 -12.39
CA SER A 582 26.90 -31.12 -13.66
C SER A 582 27.62 -32.03 -14.67
N PHE A 583 28.84 -32.50 -14.36
CA PHE A 583 29.69 -33.17 -15.34
C PHE A 583 29.07 -34.44 -15.97
N SER A 584 28.16 -35.12 -15.26
CA SER A 584 27.41 -36.26 -15.77
C SER A 584 26.55 -35.95 -16.99
N TYR A 585 26.10 -34.70 -17.12
CA TYR A 585 25.12 -34.26 -18.10
C TYR A 585 25.80 -33.69 -19.35
N HIS A 586 26.88 -32.92 -19.20
CA HIS A 586 27.57 -32.26 -20.31
C HIS A 586 28.89 -32.88 -20.75
N GLN A 587 29.58 -33.62 -19.86
CA GLN A 587 30.80 -34.40 -20.14
C GLN A 587 31.95 -33.65 -20.86
N HIS A 588 31.93 -32.32 -20.89
CA HIS A 588 32.81 -31.48 -21.69
C HIS A 588 34.23 -31.46 -21.10
N SER A 589 35.10 -32.33 -21.61
CA SER A 589 36.42 -32.59 -21.00
C SER A 589 37.47 -31.48 -21.05
N PRO A 590 37.42 -30.45 -21.93
CA PRO A 590 38.28 -29.28 -21.80
C PRO A 590 38.18 -28.58 -20.43
N LEU A 591 37.00 -28.62 -19.79
CA LEU A 591 36.77 -28.06 -18.46
C LEU A 591 37.76 -28.62 -17.41
N ILE A 592 38.04 -29.93 -17.42
CA ILE A 592 38.93 -30.54 -16.42
C ILE A 592 40.36 -30.04 -16.59
N LYS A 593 40.78 -29.80 -17.83
CA LYS A 593 42.12 -29.30 -18.17
C LYS A 593 42.28 -27.87 -17.68
N GLU A 594 41.30 -27.01 -17.89
CA GLU A 594 41.38 -25.62 -17.40
C GLU A 594 41.31 -25.51 -15.88
N ILE A 595 40.45 -26.29 -15.19
CA ILE A 595 40.42 -26.30 -13.71
C ILE A 595 41.77 -26.77 -13.15
N ILE A 596 42.36 -27.85 -13.66
CA ILE A 596 43.67 -28.35 -13.21
C ILE A 596 44.79 -27.36 -13.55
N CYS A 597 44.73 -26.71 -14.72
CA CYS A 597 45.63 -25.62 -15.09
C CYS A 597 45.52 -24.43 -14.13
N ILE A 598 44.32 -24.05 -13.69
CA ILE A 598 44.10 -23.00 -12.68
C ILE A 598 44.66 -23.42 -11.32
N CYS A 599 44.40 -24.65 -10.87
CA CYS A 599 44.98 -25.18 -9.63
C CYS A 599 46.53 -25.15 -9.68
N SER A 600 47.14 -25.59 -10.79
CA SER A 600 48.60 -25.49 -10.97
C SER A 600 49.08 -24.02 -11.04
N LYS A 601 48.34 -23.10 -11.68
CA LYS A 601 48.68 -21.65 -11.72
C LYS A 601 48.64 -21.03 -10.32
N ILE A 602 47.62 -21.33 -9.51
CA ILE A 602 47.47 -20.85 -8.11
C ILE A 602 48.66 -21.32 -7.27
N TRP A 603 49.00 -22.62 -7.31
CA TRP A 603 50.09 -23.19 -6.52
C TRP A 603 51.50 -22.90 -7.08
N LYS A 604 51.61 -22.40 -8.33
CA LYS A 604 52.84 -21.80 -8.88
C LYS A 604 53.08 -20.37 -8.34
N SER A 605 52.05 -19.67 -7.88
CA SER A 605 52.16 -18.29 -7.40
C SER A 605 52.61 -18.22 -5.93
N ALA A 606 53.67 -17.47 -5.68
CA ALA A 606 54.15 -17.17 -4.32
C ALA A 606 53.27 -16.16 -3.56
N GLN A 607 52.22 -15.62 -4.19
CA GLN A 607 51.31 -14.61 -3.62
C GLN A 607 49.87 -15.12 -3.43
N ALA A 608 49.57 -16.38 -3.80
CA ALA A 608 48.23 -16.94 -3.60
C ALA A 608 47.89 -17.05 -2.10
N SER A 609 46.68 -16.62 -1.72
CA SER A 609 46.25 -16.62 -0.32
C SER A 609 46.02 -18.06 0.19
N PRO A 610 46.15 -18.32 1.50
CA PRO A 610 45.86 -19.64 2.07
C PRO A 610 44.42 -20.11 1.82
N LEU A 611 43.45 -19.20 1.77
CA LEU A 611 42.06 -19.49 1.41
C LEU A 611 41.95 -19.97 -0.04
N LEU A 612 42.54 -19.25 -1.00
CA LEU A 612 42.52 -19.65 -2.41
C LEU A 612 43.28 -20.97 -2.66
N GLN A 613 44.35 -21.23 -1.92
CA GLN A 613 45.04 -22.52 -1.92
C GLN A 613 44.16 -23.64 -1.33
N GLY A 614 43.42 -23.36 -0.25
CA GLY A 614 42.47 -24.29 0.36
C GLY A 614 41.32 -24.68 -0.57
N GLU A 615 40.63 -23.70 -1.16
CA GLU A 615 39.51 -23.96 -2.07
C GLU A 615 39.94 -24.60 -3.38
N SER A 616 41.06 -24.16 -3.99
CA SER A 616 41.59 -24.85 -5.19
C SER A 616 42.02 -26.29 -4.89
N GLN A 617 42.50 -26.58 -3.68
CA GLN A 617 42.78 -27.95 -3.23
C GLN A 617 41.50 -28.76 -2.97
N LYS A 618 40.44 -28.14 -2.44
CA LYS A 618 39.11 -28.76 -2.26
C LYS A 618 38.53 -29.20 -3.61
N VAL A 619 38.46 -28.28 -4.58
CA VAL A 619 38.04 -28.56 -5.96
C VAL A 619 38.90 -29.65 -6.60
N PHE A 620 40.21 -29.58 -6.46
CA PHE A 620 41.11 -30.59 -7.03
C PHE A 620 40.93 -31.98 -6.39
N LEU A 621 40.69 -32.05 -5.06
CA LEU A 621 40.33 -33.30 -4.39
C LEU A 621 38.98 -33.84 -4.89
N HIS A 622 37.97 -32.98 -5.06
CA HIS A 622 36.67 -33.33 -5.65
C HIS A 622 36.79 -33.91 -7.07
N MET A 623 37.78 -33.48 -7.86
CA MET A 623 38.06 -34.04 -9.20
C MET A 623 38.77 -35.41 -9.16
N LEU A 624 39.72 -35.60 -8.25
CA LEU A 624 40.43 -36.89 -8.09
C LEU A 624 39.52 -38.00 -7.54
N SER A 625 38.60 -37.64 -6.65
CA SER A 625 37.65 -38.55 -6.00
C SER A 625 36.36 -38.76 -6.81
N HIS A 626 36.13 -37.94 -7.84
CA HIS A 626 34.84 -37.74 -8.51
C HIS A 626 34.08 -39.04 -8.85
N PRO A 627 32.75 -39.13 -8.61
CA PRO A 627 32.00 -40.37 -8.84
C PRO A 627 32.13 -40.92 -10.26
N LEU A 628 32.06 -40.07 -11.28
CA LEU A 628 32.21 -40.47 -12.69
C LEU A 628 33.63 -40.94 -12.99
N PRO A 629 33.85 -42.19 -13.42
CA PRO A 629 35.20 -42.69 -13.71
C PRO A 629 35.91 -41.95 -14.84
N GLN A 630 35.19 -41.30 -15.76
CA GLN A 630 35.80 -40.56 -16.87
C GLN A 630 36.44 -39.23 -16.43
N VAL A 631 35.84 -38.53 -15.46
CA VAL A 631 36.46 -37.36 -14.82
C VAL A 631 37.77 -37.75 -14.14
N LYS A 632 37.78 -38.89 -13.43
CA LYS A 632 39.00 -39.42 -12.83
C LYS A 632 40.06 -39.80 -13.86
N VAL A 633 39.69 -40.46 -14.97
CA VAL A 633 40.65 -40.77 -16.05
C VAL A 633 41.32 -39.52 -16.58
N GLU A 634 40.57 -38.49 -16.99
CA GLU A 634 41.20 -37.27 -17.51
C GLU A 634 41.92 -36.46 -16.43
N THR A 635 41.42 -36.41 -15.19
CA THR A 635 42.08 -35.71 -14.08
C THR A 635 43.44 -36.33 -13.75
N TYR A 636 43.51 -37.65 -13.57
CA TYR A 636 44.77 -38.35 -13.31
C TYR A 636 45.71 -38.29 -14.53
N GLN A 637 45.19 -38.35 -15.76
CA GLN A 637 46.04 -38.20 -16.95
C GLN A 637 46.63 -36.79 -17.06
N CYS A 638 45.85 -35.73 -16.82
CA CYS A 638 46.36 -34.35 -16.83
C CYS A 638 47.40 -34.12 -15.73
N CYS A 639 47.17 -34.68 -14.53
CA CYS A 639 48.17 -34.67 -13.47
C CYS A 639 49.46 -35.40 -13.87
N LEU A 640 49.35 -36.55 -14.55
CA LEU A 640 50.50 -37.30 -15.04
C LEU A 640 51.28 -36.52 -16.11
N GLU A 641 50.61 -35.85 -17.06
CA GLU A 641 51.32 -35.03 -18.05
C GLU A 641 51.99 -33.80 -17.41
N ILE A 642 51.35 -33.12 -16.44
CA ILE A 642 51.99 -32.02 -15.69
C ILE A 642 53.22 -32.54 -14.89
N VAL A 643 53.13 -33.73 -14.29
CA VAL A 643 54.26 -34.36 -13.58
C VAL A 643 55.40 -34.72 -14.55
N LYS A 644 55.11 -35.25 -15.74
CA LYS A 644 56.11 -35.48 -16.80
C LYS A 644 56.70 -34.18 -17.34
N GLU A 645 55.90 -33.12 -17.47
CA GLU A 645 56.37 -31.81 -17.91
C GLU A 645 57.32 -31.18 -16.89
N CYS A 646 57.05 -31.33 -15.59
CA CYS A 646 57.84 -30.74 -14.51
C CYS A 646 59.07 -31.60 -14.12
N LEU A 647 58.97 -32.94 -14.14
CA LEU A 647 60.01 -33.87 -13.65
C LEU A 647 60.64 -34.74 -14.75
N GLY A 648 60.20 -34.62 -16.00
CA GLY A 648 60.76 -35.38 -17.12
C GLY A 648 62.23 -35.03 -17.40
N VAL A 649 63.04 -36.04 -17.71
CA VAL A 649 64.50 -35.98 -17.92
C VAL A 649 64.93 -34.87 -18.90
N GLN A 650 64.06 -34.50 -19.84
CA GLN A 650 64.25 -33.40 -20.79
C GLN A 650 64.39 -32.00 -20.17
N ASN A 651 64.04 -31.81 -18.88
CA ASN A 651 64.09 -30.51 -18.20
C ASN A 651 65.32 -30.32 -17.28
N VAL A 652 66.24 -31.30 -17.20
CA VAL A 652 67.47 -31.23 -16.40
C VAL A 652 68.34 -29.99 -16.71
N THR A 653 68.16 -29.39 -17.88
CA THR A 653 68.88 -28.19 -18.35
C THR A 653 68.24 -26.85 -17.94
N LYS A 654 67.05 -26.85 -17.32
CA LYS A 654 66.31 -25.63 -16.96
C LYS A 654 66.46 -25.30 -15.46
N PRO A 655 66.35 -24.02 -15.03
CA PRO A 655 66.42 -23.64 -13.63
C PRO A 655 65.29 -24.31 -12.82
N VAL A 656 65.69 -25.16 -11.87
CA VAL A 656 64.82 -26.19 -11.27
C VAL A 656 63.65 -25.63 -10.46
N SER A 657 63.78 -24.43 -9.88
CA SER A 657 62.82 -23.87 -8.91
C SER A 657 61.43 -23.56 -9.49
N SER A 658 61.35 -22.88 -10.63
CA SER A 658 60.07 -22.41 -11.20
C SER A 658 59.28 -23.49 -11.95
N LEU A 659 59.93 -24.58 -12.36
CA LEU A 659 59.26 -25.76 -12.90
C LEU A 659 58.74 -26.66 -11.76
N CYS A 660 59.54 -26.83 -10.70
CA CYS A 660 59.16 -27.65 -9.56
C CYS A 660 58.00 -27.11 -8.73
N SER A 661 57.65 -25.82 -8.80
CA SER A 661 56.41 -25.31 -8.20
C SER A 661 55.16 -25.81 -8.93
N GLY A 662 55.27 -26.22 -10.20
CA GLY A 662 54.13 -26.67 -11.00
C GLY A 662 53.44 -27.92 -10.49
N ILE A 663 54.13 -28.75 -9.70
CA ILE A 663 53.58 -29.93 -9.03
C ILE A 663 53.15 -29.67 -7.58
N HIS A 664 53.28 -28.45 -7.03
CA HIS A 664 53.03 -28.21 -5.59
C HIS A 664 51.59 -28.50 -5.15
N PHE A 665 50.61 -28.38 -6.05
CA PHE A 665 49.21 -28.79 -5.80
C PHE A 665 49.03 -30.30 -5.59
N LEU A 666 49.99 -31.13 -6.03
CA LEU A 666 50.03 -32.57 -5.75
C LEU A 666 50.72 -32.91 -4.43
N LEU A 667 51.49 -31.97 -3.85
CA LEU A 667 52.34 -32.21 -2.69
C LEU A 667 51.61 -31.89 -1.37
N HIS A 668 50.42 -32.45 -1.19
CA HIS A 668 49.61 -32.32 0.02
C HIS A 668 49.17 -33.69 0.56
N PRO A 669 49.15 -33.93 1.89
CA PRO A 669 48.79 -35.23 2.47
C PRO A 669 47.45 -35.79 1.97
N LYS A 670 46.42 -34.94 1.90
CA LYS A 670 45.07 -35.31 1.42
C LYS A 670 45.09 -35.85 -0.02
N VAL A 671 45.88 -35.22 -0.89
CA VAL A 671 46.00 -35.58 -2.31
C VAL A 671 46.80 -36.87 -2.50
N LEU A 672 47.96 -36.97 -1.83
CA LEU A 672 48.79 -38.19 -1.90
C LEU A 672 48.05 -39.40 -1.31
N TYR A 673 47.20 -39.19 -0.30
CA TYR A 673 46.29 -40.21 0.21
C TYR A 673 45.24 -40.62 -0.81
N GLU A 674 44.54 -39.68 -1.46
CA GLU A 674 43.53 -40.01 -2.49
C GLU A 674 44.13 -40.89 -3.60
N ILE A 675 45.28 -40.47 -4.14
CA ILE A 675 46.03 -41.20 -5.16
C ILE A 675 46.46 -42.59 -4.67
N SER A 676 46.89 -42.72 -3.40
CA SER A 676 47.42 -43.98 -2.84
C SER A 676 46.35 -44.96 -2.36
N ALA A 677 45.27 -44.47 -1.76
CA ALA A 677 44.19 -45.25 -1.16
C ALA A 677 43.15 -45.67 -2.19
N PHE A 678 42.79 -44.77 -3.10
CA PHE A 678 41.74 -44.97 -4.10
C PHE A 678 42.30 -45.08 -5.51
N GLY A 679 43.20 -44.18 -5.95
CA GLY A 679 43.79 -44.21 -7.29
C GLY A 679 44.42 -45.57 -7.66
N ILE A 680 45.26 -46.15 -6.79
CA ILE A 680 45.85 -47.49 -7.01
C ILE A 680 44.86 -48.65 -6.78
N GLN A 681 43.63 -48.40 -6.29
CA GLN A 681 42.56 -49.40 -6.17
C GLN A 681 41.45 -49.24 -7.20
N GLU A 682 41.48 -48.19 -8.02
CA GLU A 682 40.43 -47.94 -9.00
C GLU A 682 40.35 -49.09 -10.01
N SER A 683 39.10 -49.43 -10.32
CA SER A 683 38.66 -50.47 -11.25
C SER A 683 39.04 -50.18 -12.70
N LYS A 684 39.04 -48.89 -13.08
CA LYS A 684 39.56 -48.42 -14.37
C LYS A 684 41.09 -48.46 -14.37
N ASN A 685 41.64 -49.28 -15.27
CA ASN A 685 43.07 -49.51 -15.37
C ASN A 685 43.86 -48.26 -15.77
N GLU A 686 43.24 -47.31 -16.47
CA GLU A 686 43.83 -46.03 -16.86
C GLU A 686 44.12 -45.16 -15.63
N VAL A 687 43.16 -45.03 -14.70
CA VAL A 687 43.35 -44.36 -13.40
C VAL A 687 44.41 -45.10 -12.58
N ASN A 688 44.33 -46.43 -12.54
CA ASN A 688 45.28 -47.27 -11.81
C ASN A 688 46.74 -47.07 -12.30
N ALA A 689 46.94 -47.07 -13.61
CA ALA A 689 48.23 -46.86 -14.26
C ALA A 689 48.72 -45.42 -14.08
N ALA A 690 47.86 -44.41 -14.23
CA ALA A 690 48.22 -43.02 -14.04
C ALA A 690 48.58 -42.70 -12.59
N ALA A 691 47.80 -43.19 -11.61
CA ALA A 691 48.11 -43.06 -10.18
C ALA A 691 49.47 -43.68 -9.83
N LYS A 692 49.74 -44.90 -10.33
CA LYS A 692 51.05 -45.56 -10.18
C LYS A 692 52.18 -44.75 -10.80
N ALA A 693 51.98 -44.25 -12.02
CA ALA A 693 52.98 -43.49 -12.75
C ALA A 693 53.30 -42.15 -12.05
N ILE A 694 52.28 -41.41 -11.57
CA ILE A 694 52.47 -40.18 -10.79
C ILE A 694 53.33 -40.46 -9.55
N LEU A 695 52.97 -41.48 -8.75
CA LEU A 695 53.74 -41.84 -7.56
C LEU A 695 55.16 -42.32 -7.90
N LEU A 696 55.34 -43.05 -9.01
CA LEU A 696 56.66 -43.49 -9.47
C LEU A 696 57.55 -42.31 -9.88
N TYR A 697 57.03 -41.35 -10.67
CA TYR A 697 57.75 -40.13 -11.04
C TYR A 697 58.08 -39.25 -9.84
N LEU A 698 57.17 -39.12 -8.87
CA LEU A 698 57.43 -38.38 -7.63
C LEU A 698 58.53 -39.05 -6.79
N LEU A 699 58.45 -40.37 -6.57
CA LEU A 699 59.44 -41.12 -5.79
C LEU A 699 60.83 -41.17 -6.46
N GLN A 700 60.90 -41.25 -7.78
CA GLN A 700 62.15 -41.20 -8.55
C GLN A 700 62.67 -39.77 -8.75
N GLY A 701 61.84 -38.75 -8.49
CA GLY A 701 62.13 -37.34 -8.74
C GLY A 701 63.20 -36.68 -7.87
N ARG A 702 63.89 -37.42 -6.98
CA ARG A 702 64.86 -36.87 -6.00
C ARG A 702 65.92 -35.93 -6.60
N LEU A 703 66.39 -36.25 -7.80
CA LEU A 703 67.41 -35.49 -8.53
C LEU A 703 66.81 -34.38 -9.41
N MET A 704 65.51 -34.45 -9.72
CA MET A 704 64.80 -33.46 -10.54
C MET A 704 64.16 -32.36 -9.70
N MET A 705 63.89 -32.61 -8.41
CA MET A 705 63.30 -31.65 -7.48
C MET A 705 64.34 -30.79 -6.76
N THR A 706 63.98 -29.54 -6.44
CA THR A 706 64.72 -28.76 -5.43
C THR A 706 64.67 -29.44 -4.06
N ALA A 707 65.64 -29.16 -3.17
CA ALA A 707 65.62 -29.69 -1.81
C ALA A 707 64.33 -29.30 -1.05
N LEU A 708 63.82 -28.08 -1.23
CA LEU A 708 62.57 -27.62 -0.61
C LEU A 708 61.36 -28.42 -1.14
N THR A 709 61.26 -28.60 -2.46
CA THR A 709 60.16 -29.39 -3.07
C THR A 709 60.23 -30.86 -2.64
N TRP A 710 61.44 -31.44 -2.54
CA TRP A 710 61.62 -32.81 -2.08
C TRP A 710 61.23 -32.98 -0.60
N ASN A 711 61.63 -32.05 0.27
CA ASN A 711 61.26 -32.10 1.68
C ASN A 711 59.75 -31.98 1.85
N LYS A 712 59.10 -31.03 1.16
CA LYS A 712 57.63 -30.89 1.11
C LYS A 712 56.94 -32.17 0.58
N PHE A 713 57.52 -32.86 -0.41
CA PHE A 713 57.00 -34.15 -0.85
C PHE A 713 57.12 -35.23 0.24
N ILE A 714 58.26 -35.36 0.91
CA ILE A 714 58.48 -36.34 1.99
C ILE A 714 57.60 -36.07 3.20
N GLU A 715 57.46 -34.81 3.62
CA GLU A 715 56.57 -34.36 4.69
C GLU A 715 55.10 -34.69 4.35
N SER A 716 54.64 -34.34 3.15
CA SER A 716 53.29 -34.66 2.69
C SER A 716 53.04 -36.16 2.49
N LEU A 717 54.07 -36.93 2.15
CA LEU A 717 53.99 -38.38 1.98
C LEU A 717 53.97 -39.11 3.34
N ALA A 718 54.68 -38.61 4.35
CA ALA A 718 54.91 -39.27 5.63
C ALA A 718 53.67 -39.95 6.27
N PRO A 719 52.52 -39.26 6.45
CA PRO A 719 51.34 -39.90 7.03
C PRO A 719 50.62 -40.86 6.08
N VAL A 720 50.91 -40.84 4.77
CA VAL A 720 50.30 -41.72 3.76
C VAL A 720 51.04 -43.06 3.63
N ILE A 721 52.29 -43.13 4.11
CA ILE A 721 53.16 -44.33 4.02
C ILE A 721 52.49 -45.63 4.49
N PRO A 722 51.68 -45.69 5.57
CA PRO A 722 51.01 -46.92 5.98
C PRO A 722 50.04 -47.47 4.93
N VAL A 723 49.40 -46.62 4.12
CA VAL A 723 48.59 -47.06 2.97
C VAL A 723 49.49 -47.52 1.83
N LEU A 724 50.47 -46.69 1.45
CA LEU A 724 51.32 -46.93 0.28
C LEU A 724 52.19 -48.19 0.44
N GLN A 725 52.67 -48.49 1.64
CA GLN A 725 53.37 -49.76 1.94
C GLN A 725 52.52 -51.02 1.74
N GLY A 726 51.19 -50.91 1.68
CA GLY A 726 50.32 -52.02 1.29
C GLY A 726 50.55 -52.52 -0.15
N TYR A 727 51.28 -51.75 -0.98
CA TYR A 727 51.68 -52.08 -2.34
C TYR A 727 53.16 -52.42 -2.47
N ALA A 728 53.91 -52.46 -1.35
CA ALA A 728 55.31 -52.86 -1.34
C ALA A 728 55.48 -54.25 -1.97
N ASP A 729 56.48 -54.39 -2.84
CA ASP A 729 56.71 -55.60 -3.63
C ASP A 729 58.15 -55.65 -4.17
N THR A 730 58.67 -56.86 -4.39
CA THR A 730 60.05 -57.08 -4.84
C THR A 730 60.24 -57.10 -6.36
N GLU A 731 59.16 -57.13 -7.14
CA GLU A 731 59.15 -57.28 -8.60
C GLU A 731 58.49 -56.07 -9.31
N ASP A 732 57.40 -55.52 -8.75
CA ASP A 732 56.75 -54.31 -9.26
C ASP A 732 57.66 -53.07 -9.09
N PRO A 733 57.86 -52.24 -10.14
CA PRO A 733 58.75 -51.07 -10.06
C PRO A 733 58.37 -50.03 -9.00
N LEU A 734 57.06 -49.80 -8.80
CA LEU A 734 56.57 -48.90 -7.76
C LEU A 734 56.65 -49.57 -6.39
N GLY A 735 56.27 -50.85 -6.30
CA GLY A 735 56.42 -51.65 -5.08
C GLY A 735 57.86 -51.69 -4.55
N ASN A 736 58.85 -51.74 -5.45
CA ASN A 736 60.27 -51.68 -5.10
C ASN A 736 60.70 -50.27 -4.66
N CYS A 737 60.22 -49.21 -5.32
CA CYS A 737 60.45 -47.82 -4.86
C CYS A 737 59.88 -47.59 -3.44
N ILE A 738 58.73 -48.19 -3.14
CA ILE A 738 58.10 -48.16 -1.81
C ILE A 738 58.91 -48.95 -0.76
N LEU A 739 59.50 -50.10 -1.13
CA LEU A 739 60.44 -50.82 -0.27
C LEU A 739 61.71 -50.00 0.01
N LEU A 740 62.23 -49.29 -0.99
CA LEU A 740 63.45 -48.48 -0.84
C LEU A 740 63.30 -47.34 0.18
N LEU A 741 62.09 -46.76 0.35
CA LEU A 741 61.81 -45.81 1.45
C LEU A 741 62.09 -46.38 2.86
N SER A 742 61.98 -47.71 3.00
CA SER A 742 62.19 -48.41 4.28
C SER A 742 63.61 -48.96 4.45
N LYS A 743 64.48 -48.80 3.44
CA LYS A 743 65.85 -49.34 3.43
C LYS A 743 66.85 -48.26 3.86
N VAL A 744 67.89 -48.67 4.60
CA VAL A 744 69.04 -47.80 4.87
C VAL A 744 69.97 -47.80 3.65
N SER A 745 70.27 -46.62 3.09
CA SER A 745 71.34 -46.45 2.10
C SER A 745 72.71 -46.56 2.77
N SER A 746 73.65 -47.24 2.14
CA SER A 746 75.03 -47.40 2.64
C SER A 746 75.93 -46.19 2.39
N GLU A 747 75.39 -45.15 1.75
CA GLU A 747 76.09 -43.89 1.46
C GLU A 747 75.53 -42.78 2.38
N ALA A 748 76.41 -41.87 2.82
CA ALA A 748 76.26 -41.07 4.04
C ALA A 748 75.33 -39.84 3.92
N GLY A 749 74.19 -39.99 3.24
CA GLY A 749 73.10 -39.01 3.26
C GLY A 749 72.02 -39.37 4.27
N GLU A 750 71.26 -38.38 4.75
CA GLU A 750 70.07 -38.61 5.57
C GLU A 750 69.03 -39.42 4.79
N GLY A 751 68.84 -40.68 5.18
CA GLY A 751 67.85 -41.56 4.54
C GLY A 751 66.44 -40.99 4.66
N ALA A 752 65.64 -41.08 3.59
CA ALA A 752 64.45 -40.28 3.32
C ALA A 752 63.28 -40.31 4.34
N LEU A 753 63.39 -41.09 5.42
CA LEU A 753 62.47 -41.09 6.56
C LEU A 753 63.25 -41.04 7.88
N PRO A 754 62.79 -40.28 8.90
CA PRO A 754 63.36 -40.31 10.25
C PRO A 754 63.45 -41.73 10.82
N CYS A 755 64.45 -42.00 11.68
CA CYS A 755 64.75 -43.34 12.17
C CYS A 755 63.54 -44.06 12.80
N THR A 756 62.73 -43.37 13.60
CA THR A 756 61.48 -43.92 14.16
C THR A 756 60.45 -44.26 13.08
N ALA A 757 60.21 -43.34 12.14
CA ALA A 757 59.27 -43.57 11.03
C ALA A 757 59.72 -44.74 10.14
N ARG A 758 61.04 -44.91 9.96
CA ARG A 758 61.65 -46.04 9.25
C ARG A 758 61.50 -47.35 10.00
N LEU A 759 61.70 -47.37 11.33
CA LEU A 759 61.43 -48.57 12.15
C LEU A 759 59.95 -48.96 12.09
N LYS A 760 59.03 -47.99 12.23
CA LYS A 760 57.59 -48.21 12.03
C LYS A 760 57.30 -48.76 10.64
N SER A 761 57.92 -48.21 9.59
CA SER A 761 57.70 -48.67 8.22
C SER A 761 58.18 -50.11 8.01
N VAL A 762 59.36 -50.49 8.51
CA VAL A 762 59.83 -51.88 8.40
C VAL A 762 58.96 -52.84 9.23
N LEU A 763 58.52 -52.46 10.43
CA LEU A 763 57.59 -53.28 11.23
C LEU A 763 56.25 -53.51 10.53
N ARG A 764 55.68 -52.48 9.86
CA ARG A 764 54.47 -52.63 9.03
C ARG A 764 54.64 -53.67 7.93
N LEU A 765 55.83 -53.81 7.34
CA LEU A 765 56.09 -54.80 6.29
C LEU A 765 55.98 -56.25 6.78
N LEU A 766 56.09 -56.54 8.09
CA LEU A 766 55.77 -57.87 8.65
C LEU A 766 54.28 -58.22 8.57
N LEU A 767 53.41 -57.22 8.48
CA LEU A 767 51.95 -57.40 8.39
C LEU A 767 51.46 -57.45 6.94
N VAL A 768 52.30 -57.15 5.94
CA VAL A 768 51.92 -57.17 4.52
C VAL A 768 51.59 -58.60 4.06
N LYS A 769 50.55 -58.76 3.23
CA LYS A 769 50.06 -60.08 2.77
C LYS A 769 51.07 -60.89 1.95
N LYS A 770 52.01 -60.26 1.24
CA LYS A 770 53.03 -60.94 0.41
C LYS A 770 54.18 -61.53 1.26
N PRO A 771 54.48 -62.84 1.19
CA PRO A 771 55.55 -63.47 1.98
C PRO A 771 56.97 -62.98 1.67
N SER A 772 57.25 -62.65 0.40
CA SER A 772 58.56 -62.10 -0.03
C SER A 772 58.92 -60.81 0.71
N VAL A 773 57.93 -59.92 0.84
CA VAL A 773 58.03 -58.65 1.58
C VAL A 773 58.30 -58.89 3.07
N ARG A 774 57.59 -59.83 3.71
CA ARG A 774 57.83 -60.19 5.12
C ARG A 774 59.24 -60.74 5.35
N SER A 775 59.73 -61.60 4.45
CA SER A 775 61.09 -62.14 4.52
C SER A 775 62.17 -61.05 4.36
N LEU A 776 61.94 -60.04 3.49
CA LEU A 776 62.83 -58.89 3.38
C LEU A 776 62.76 -57.98 4.62
N ALA A 777 61.57 -57.76 5.17
CA ALA A 777 61.38 -56.96 6.38
C ALA A 777 62.16 -57.52 7.58
N LEU A 778 62.15 -58.84 7.79
CA LEU A 778 62.96 -59.47 8.83
C LEU A 778 64.47 -59.26 8.65
N LYS A 779 64.98 -59.24 7.41
CA LYS A 779 66.39 -58.92 7.13
C LYS A 779 66.73 -57.46 7.47
N LEU A 780 65.78 -56.55 7.32
CA LEU A 780 65.94 -55.15 7.72
C LEU A 780 65.81 -54.97 9.25
N LEU A 781 64.92 -55.72 9.92
CA LEU A 781 64.80 -55.72 11.38
C LEU A 781 66.00 -56.36 12.08
N ALA A 782 66.67 -57.33 11.45
CA ALA A 782 67.93 -57.88 11.95
C ALA A 782 68.96 -56.78 12.24
N PHE A 783 69.09 -55.80 11.33
CA PHE A 783 69.95 -54.64 11.50
C PHE A 783 69.48 -53.76 12.68
N HIS A 784 68.18 -53.46 12.78
CA HIS A 784 67.63 -52.66 13.88
C HIS A 784 67.77 -53.33 15.27
N LEU A 785 67.68 -54.66 15.37
CA LEU A 785 67.82 -55.39 16.64
C LEU A 785 69.29 -55.64 17.04
N THR A 786 70.21 -55.69 16.07
CA THR A 786 71.66 -55.83 16.35
C THR A 786 72.37 -54.49 16.57
N SER A 787 71.79 -53.38 16.09
CA SER A 787 72.22 -52.01 16.42
C SER A 787 71.48 -51.41 17.63
N GLU A 788 70.68 -52.21 18.35
CA GLU A 788 70.00 -51.78 19.56
C GLU A 788 70.96 -51.66 20.75
N GLU A 789 70.79 -50.63 21.57
CA GLU A 789 71.58 -50.45 22.79
C GLU A 789 71.37 -51.62 23.77
N GLY A 790 72.47 -52.27 24.17
CA GLY A 790 72.46 -53.47 25.01
C GLY A 790 71.94 -54.75 24.34
N ALA A 791 71.98 -54.85 23.00
CA ALA A 791 71.48 -56.01 22.25
C ALA A 791 72.08 -57.37 22.67
N ASP A 792 73.29 -57.37 23.23
CA ASP A 792 74.03 -58.52 23.78
C ASP A 792 73.44 -59.05 25.10
N LYS A 793 72.80 -58.17 25.88
CA LYS A 793 72.16 -58.47 27.17
C LYS A 793 70.66 -58.75 27.05
N LYS A 794 70.13 -58.79 25.83
CA LYS A 794 68.71 -58.93 25.55
C LYS A 794 68.40 -60.25 24.85
N ARG A 795 67.44 -61.01 25.37
CA ARG A 795 66.91 -62.24 24.77
C ARG A 795 65.97 -61.92 23.58
N PRO A 796 65.78 -62.83 22.61
CA PRO A 796 66.71 -63.91 22.26
C PRO A 796 67.94 -63.33 21.54
N PHE A 797 69.00 -64.12 21.40
CA PHE A 797 70.12 -63.75 20.51
C PHE A 797 69.66 -63.84 19.05
N ILE A 798 69.92 -62.79 18.26
CA ILE A 798 69.35 -62.64 16.91
C ILE A 798 70.27 -63.29 15.86
N ASP A 799 69.90 -64.48 15.41
CA ASP A 799 70.54 -65.15 14.28
C ASP A 799 69.60 -65.33 13.07
N ALA A 800 70.15 -65.79 11.94
CA ALA A 800 69.39 -66.04 10.72
C ALA A 800 68.41 -67.22 10.84
N GLY A 801 68.63 -68.16 11.77
CA GLY A 801 67.78 -69.32 12.00
C GLY A 801 66.47 -68.93 12.69
N VAL A 802 66.55 -68.20 13.81
CA VAL A 802 65.42 -67.60 14.53
C VAL A 802 64.59 -66.76 13.57
N LEU A 803 65.23 -65.84 12.84
CA LEU A 803 64.55 -64.96 11.88
C LEU A 803 63.87 -65.75 10.75
N SER A 804 64.45 -66.84 10.25
CA SER A 804 63.81 -67.62 9.18
C SER A 804 62.46 -68.22 9.60
N ARG A 805 62.34 -68.70 10.85
CA ARG A 805 61.14 -69.35 11.38
C ARG A 805 59.97 -68.37 11.55
N VAL A 806 60.26 -67.12 11.90
CA VAL A 806 59.25 -66.10 12.24
C VAL A 806 58.72 -65.29 11.03
N THR A 807 58.91 -65.77 9.80
CA THR A 807 58.42 -65.11 8.55
C THR A 807 56.90 -64.86 8.52
N ASN A 808 56.13 -65.51 9.40
CA ASN A 808 54.69 -65.34 9.56
C ASN A 808 54.27 -64.95 10.99
N LEU A 809 55.15 -64.32 11.79
CA LEU A 809 54.96 -64.12 13.24
C LEU A 809 53.57 -63.59 13.62
N PHE A 810 53.17 -62.44 13.09
CA PHE A 810 51.89 -61.80 13.44
C PHE A 810 50.69 -62.27 12.59
N ILE A 811 50.83 -63.37 11.83
CA ILE A 811 49.78 -63.90 10.95
C ILE A 811 48.86 -64.84 11.75
N VAL A 812 48.09 -64.26 12.66
CA VAL A 812 47.21 -64.99 13.59
C VAL A 812 45.98 -65.61 12.89
N LYS A 813 45.57 -66.80 13.34
CA LYS A 813 44.37 -67.50 12.82
C LYS A 813 43.04 -66.90 13.30
N LYS A 814 43.04 -66.22 14.45
CA LYS A 814 41.86 -65.58 15.05
C LYS A 814 42.25 -64.18 15.54
N PRO A 815 41.86 -63.11 14.84
CA PRO A 815 42.17 -61.74 15.25
C PRO A 815 41.46 -61.37 16.57
N ILE A 816 42.11 -60.54 17.39
CA ILE A 816 41.57 -60.05 18.66
C ILE A 816 40.47 -59.02 18.39
N ASP A 817 39.32 -59.13 19.06
CA ASP A 817 38.24 -58.14 18.96
C ASP A 817 38.58 -56.90 19.80
N LEU A 818 38.69 -55.72 19.17
CA LEU A 818 38.97 -54.46 19.85
C LEU A 818 37.66 -53.77 20.21
N LYS A 819 37.09 -54.18 21.35
CA LYS A 819 35.91 -53.55 21.96
C LYS A 819 36.19 -53.23 23.42
N LEU A 820 35.78 -52.04 23.83
CA LEU A 820 35.62 -51.64 25.23
C LEU A 820 34.13 -51.42 25.50
N ASP A 821 33.76 -51.56 26.77
CA ASP A 821 32.40 -51.36 27.22
C ASP A 821 32.22 -49.89 27.60
N ASP A 822 31.47 -49.13 26.80
CA ASP A 822 30.99 -47.80 27.19
C ASP A 822 29.71 -47.93 28.03
N ARG A 823 29.91 -48.07 29.34
CA ARG A 823 28.81 -48.18 30.32
C ARG A 823 28.53 -46.80 30.90
N ARG A 824 27.28 -46.34 30.82
CA ARG A 824 26.90 -45.01 31.34
C ARG A 824 27.20 -44.87 32.85
N GLU A 825 27.08 -45.95 33.63
CA GLU A 825 27.38 -45.98 35.07
C GLU A 825 28.75 -46.60 35.42
N LEU A 826 29.43 -46.03 36.42
CA LEU A 826 30.69 -46.53 36.98
C LEU A 826 30.46 -47.70 37.96
N VAL A 827 30.39 -48.93 37.43
CA VAL A 827 30.12 -50.14 38.23
C VAL A 827 31.25 -50.46 39.23
N ILE A 828 32.48 -50.03 38.95
CA ILE A 828 33.69 -50.40 39.72
C ILE A 828 34.17 -49.20 40.55
N LYS A 829 34.28 -49.37 41.87
CA LYS A 829 34.72 -48.30 42.78
C LYS A 829 36.20 -47.93 42.55
N LEU A 830 36.46 -46.63 42.47
CA LEU A 830 37.79 -46.03 42.26
C LEU A 830 38.87 -46.57 43.22
N GLU A 831 38.53 -46.76 44.49
CA GLU A 831 39.44 -47.32 45.49
C GLU A 831 39.88 -48.76 45.19
N THR A 832 38.98 -49.58 44.63
CA THR A 832 39.29 -50.96 44.27
C THR A 832 40.33 -50.99 43.15
N VAL A 833 40.16 -50.13 42.14
CA VAL A 833 41.12 -50.00 41.04
C VAL A 833 42.50 -49.59 41.55
N LYS A 834 42.57 -48.62 42.47
CA LYS A 834 43.84 -48.24 43.12
C LYS A 834 44.48 -49.42 43.85
N LYS A 835 43.75 -50.07 44.76
CA LYS A 835 44.26 -51.20 45.57
C LYS A 835 44.81 -52.35 44.70
N VAL A 836 44.18 -52.66 43.56
CA VAL A 836 44.69 -53.71 42.65
C VAL A 836 45.91 -53.21 41.83
N CYS A 837 45.95 -51.93 41.43
CA CYS A 837 47.17 -51.31 40.86
C CYS A 837 48.35 -51.32 41.86
N ASP A 838 48.09 -51.07 43.14
CA ASP A 838 49.11 -51.08 44.19
C ASP A 838 49.67 -52.50 44.37
N ILE A 839 48.81 -53.53 44.40
CA ILE A 839 49.21 -54.95 44.47
C ILE A 839 50.03 -55.38 43.25
N PHE A 840 49.61 -55.04 42.03
CA PHE A 840 50.35 -55.40 40.81
C PHE A 840 51.72 -54.70 40.75
N THR A 841 51.79 -53.44 41.19
CA THR A 841 52.97 -52.59 41.01
C THR A 841 53.89 -52.45 42.23
N SER A 842 53.68 -53.27 43.25
CA SER A 842 54.55 -53.44 44.43
C SER A 842 55.46 -54.65 44.24
N ASP A 843 56.74 -54.48 44.54
CA ASP A 843 57.76 -55.52 44.33
C ASP A 843 57.91 -56.49 45.52
N ASP A 844 57.37 -56.13 46.69
CA ASP A 844 57.29 -56.98 47.89
C ASP A 844 56.17 -58.06 47.80
N VAL A 845 55.42 -58.11 46.70
CA VAL A 845 54.26 -58.99 46.50
C VAL A 845 54.63 -60.19 45.63
N ASP A 846 54.20 -61.39 46.04
CA ASP A 846 54.42 -62.63 45.28
C ASP A 846 53.92 -62.55 43.82
N LEU A 847 54.67 -63.21 42.92
CA LEU A 847 54.44 -63.23 41.48
C LEU A 847 53.04 -63.74 41.09
N VAL A 848 52.47 -64.71 41.81
CA VAL A 848 51.12 -65.23 41.52
C VAL A 848 50.05 -64.19 41.88
N LEU A 849 50.25 -63.44 42.97
CA LEU A 849 49.38 -62.32 43.36
C LEU A 849 49.50 -61.14 42.39
N ARG A 850 50.73 -60.76 41.99
CA ARG A 850 50.95 -59.73 40.96
C ARG A 850 50.30 -60.09 39.63
N LYS A 851 50.38 -61.38 39.22
CA LYS A 851 49.69 -61.89 38.02
C LYS A 851 48.18 -61.76 38.13
N SER A 852 47.58 -62.24 39.22
CA SER A 852 46.12 -62.14 39.40
C SER A 852 45.64 -60.69 39.47
N ALA A 853 46.42 -59.79 40.07
CA ALA A 853 46.13 -58.36 40.07
C ALA A 853 46.18 -57.76 38.66
N ALA A 854 47.17 -58.12 37.83
CA ALA A 854 47.24 -57.70 36.43
C ALA A 854 46.07 -58.25 35.59
N GLU A 855 45.68 -59.51 35.80
CA GLU A 855 44.51 -60.13 35.16
C GLU A 855 43.20 -59.42 35.56
N GLN A 856 43.02 -59.12 36.85
CA GLN A 856 41.88 -58.36 37.34
C GLN A 856 41.85 -56.93 36.77
N LEU A 857 42.99 -56.24 36.70
CA LEU A 857 43.09 -54.93 36.05
C LEU A 857 42.77 -55.02 34.55
N ALA A 858 43.17 -56.09 33.85
CA ALA A 858 42.84 -56.29 32.45
C ALA A 858 41.31 -56.47 32.25
N VAL A 859 40.60 -57.06 33.21
CA VAL A 859 39.14 -57.11 33.23
C VAL A 859 38.52 -55.74 33.58
N ILE A 860 39.03 -55.04 34.60
CA ILE A 860 38.58 -53.69 34.98
C ILE A 860 38.73 -52.69 33.82
N MET A 861 39.83 -52.77 33.08
CA MET A 861 40.10 -51.98 31.86
C MET A 861 39.17 -52.30 30.68
N GLN A 862 38.19 -53.19 30.83
CA GLN A 862 37.13 -53.34 29.84
C GLN A 862 36.19 -52.11 29.84
N ASP A 863 35.95 -51.49 30.99
CA ASP A 863 35.18 -50.23 31.11
C ASP A 863 36.06 -49.05 30.66
N ILE A 864 35.62 -48.32 29.63
CA ILE A 864 36.38 -47.21 29.03
C ILE A 864 36.64 -46.06 30.02
N LYS A 865 35.75 -45.84 31.00
CA LYS A 865 35.87 -44.72 31.95
C LYS A 865 37.05 -44.92 32.91
N MET A 866 37.38 -46.17 33.23
CA MET A 866 38.50 -46.54 34.10
C MET A 866 39.88 -46.17 33.54
N HIS A 867 40.01 -45.98 32.22
CA HIS A 867 41.31 -45.67 31.58
C HIS A 867 41.86 -44.32 32.03
N THR A 868 40.98 -43.36 32.30
CA THR A 868 41.35 -42.05 32.87
C THR A 868 41.92 -42.16 34.29
N VAL A 869 41.54 -43.19 35.05
CA VAL A 869 42.11 -43.52 36.37
C VAL A 869 43.50 -44.10 36.20
N VAL A 870 43.65 -45.09 35.31
CA VAL A 870 44.93 -45.77 35.06
C VAL A 870 45.98 -44.83 34.47
N LYS A 871 45.58 -43.86 33.64
CA LYS A 871 46.43 -42.76 33.16
C LYS A 871 46.99 -41.91 34.32
N LYS A 872 46.20 -41.67 35.38
CA LYS A 872 46.63 -40.93 36.59
C LYS A 872 47.52 -41.75 37.54
N LEU A 873 47.72 -43.04 37.29
CA LEU A 873 48.54 -43.94 38.12
C LEU A 873 49.89 -44.30 37.46
N CYS A 874 50.24 -43.67 36.34
CA CYS A 874 51.47 -43.92 35.55
C CYS A 874 51.70 -45.41 35.19
N LEU A 875 50.63 -46.21 35.12
CA LEU A 875 50.72 -47.67 34.98
C LEU A 875 51.47 -48.10 33.70
N VAL A 876 51.34 -47.31 32.63
CA VAL A 876 52.00 -47.52 31.34
C VAL A 876 53.52 -47.56 31.48
N GLU A 877 54.10 -46.64 32.25
CA GLU A 877 55.57 -46.56 32.44
C GLU A 877 56.08 -47.79 33.19
N LYS A 878 55.36 -48.22 34.25
CA LYS A 878 55.68 -49.46 34.97
C LYS A 878 55.53 -50.70 34.08
N ILE A 879 54.49 -50.81 33.26
CA ILE A 879 54.31 -51.92 32.31
C ILE A 879 55.48 -51.98 31.31
N ILE A 880 55.93 -50.83 30.78
CA ILE A 880 57.10 -50.76 29.88
C ILE A 880 58.38 -51.18 30.61
N GLY A 881 58.53 -50.81 31.90
CA GLY A 881 59.59 -51.29 32.78
C GLY A 881 59.64 -52.81 32.88
N HIS A 882 58.54 -53.45 33.30
CA HIS A 882 58.44 -54.92 33.36
C HIS A 882 58.67 -55.59 32.00
N LEU A 883 58.16 -54.99 30.91
CA LEU A 883 58.40 -55.50 29.55
C LEU A 883 59.91 -55.55 29.22
N ASN A 884 60.67 -54.52 29.61
CA ASN A 884 62.11 -54.44 29.43
C ASN A 884 62.87 -55.44 30.31
N GLU A 885 62.34 -55.73 31.50
CA GLU A 885 62.89 -56.73 32.43
C GLU A 885 62.76 -58.16 31.89
N PHE A 886 61.60 -58.55 31.33
CA PHE A 886 61.41 -59.88 30.70
C PHE A 886 62.45 -60.14 29.60
N VAL A 887 62.84 -59.10 28.86
CA VAL A 887 63.77 -59.19 27.73
C VAL A 887 65.24 -59.22 28.19
N GLY A 888 65.53 -58.90 29.45
CA GLY A 888 66.86 -59.12 30.06
C GLY A 888 67.22 -60.61 30.19
N GLN A 889 68.48 -60.89 30.56
CA GLN A 889 68.97 -62.27 30.72
C GLN A 889 68.25 -63.02 31.86
N ASP A 890 67.97 -62.36 32.99
CA ASP A 890 67.33 -62.96 34.16
C ASP A 890 65.78 -62.99 34.10
N GLY A 891 65.18 -62.43 33.05
CA GLY A 891 63.73 -62.21 32.93
C GLY A 891 62.86 -63.48 32.88
N GLU A 892 63.47 -64.66 32.90
CA GLU A 892 62.82 -65.98 32.85
C GLU A 892 61.93 -66.26 34.09
N VAL A 893 62.25 -65.63 35.23
CA VAL A 893 61.53 -65.79 36.51
C VAL A 893 60.14 -65.12 36.50
N ILE A 894 59.99 -64.05 35.72
CA ILE A 894 58.84 -63.12 35.78
C ILE A 894 57.90 -63.26 34.57
N GLU A 895 58.20 -64.17 33.62
CA GLU A 895 57.47 -64.34 32.35
C GLU A 895 55.97 -64.59 32.51
N CYS A 896 55.50 -65.11 33.66
CA CYS A 896 54.08 -65.33 33.93
C CYS A 896 53.23 -64.04 33.92
N LEU A 897 53.86 -62.85 34.02
CA LEU A 897 53.21 -61.54 33.93
C LEU A 897 53.02 -61.04 32.48
N ILE A 898 53.65 -61.66 31.47
CA ILE A 898 53.75 -61.08 30.12
C ILE A 898 52.38 -60.81 29.47
N GLN A 899 51.51 -61.82 29.46
CA GLN A 899 50.22 -61.75 28.77
C GLN A 899 49.28 -60.70 29.42
N PRO A 900 49.06 -60.68 30.75
CA PRO A 900 48.29 -59.61 31.39
C PRO A 900 48.84 -58.20 31.12
N CYS A 901 50.16 -58.00 31.17
CA CYS A 901 50.80 -56.71 30.88
C CYS A 901 50.54 -56.22 29.45
N LEU A 902 50.60 -57.12 28.45
CA LEU A 902 50.31 -56.78 27.06
C LEU A 902 48.81 -56.48 26.85
N THR A 903 47.90 -57.29 27.41
CA THR A 903 46.46 -57.04 27.36
C THR A 903 46.08 -55.70 28.01
N LEU A 904 46.70 -55.35 29.14
CA LEU A 904 46.54 -54.04 29.80
C LEU A 904 46.97 -52.89 28.87
N LEU A 905 48.19 -52.98 28.32
CA LEU A 905 48.75 -51.95 27.44
C LEU A 905 47.89 -51.77 26.18
N ARG A 906 47.37 -52.87 25.60
CA ARG A 906 46.48 -52.84 24.43
C ARG A 906 45.19 -52.08 24.72
N LYS A 907 44.55 -52.34 25.87
CA LYS A 907 43.30 -51.67 26.24
C LYS A 907 43.51 -50.17 26.41
N VAL A 908 44.54 -49.74 27.14
CA VAL A 908 44.89 -48.31 27.31
C VAL A 908 45.18 -47.63 25.96
N LEU A 909 45.93 -48.30 25.07
CA LEU A 909 46.28 -47.77 23.75
C LEU A 909 45.11 -47.69 22.76
N TYR A 910 44.09 -48.53 22.92
CA TYR A 910 42.88 -48.43 22.10
C TYR A 910 42.02 -47.24 22.55
N ALA A 911 41.87 -47.02 23.86
CA ALA A 911 41.07 -45.93 24.42
C ALA A 911 41.70 -44.53 24.24
N ASP A 912 43.02 -44.39 24.49
CA ASP A 912 43.66 -43.08 24.55
C ASP A 912 44.51 -42.78 23.29
N PRO A 913 44.03 -41.92 22.36
CA PRO A 913 44.77 -41.57 21.16
C PRO A 913 46.07 -40.80 21.45
N VAL A 914 46.14 -40.04 22.55
CA VAL A 914 47.33 -39.22 22.87
C VAL A 914 48.47 -40.10 23.39
N ILE A 915 48.15 -41.08 24.26
CA ILE A 915 49.11 -42.12 24.67
C ILE A 915 49.55 -42.94 23.45
N ARG A 916 48.62 -43.30 22.55
CA ARG A 916 48.93 -44.05 21.33
C ARG A 916 49.87 -43.29 20.40
N VAL A 917 49.63 -41.99 20.15
CA VAL A 917 50.57 -41.13 19.42
C VAL A 917 51.94 -41.14 20.09
N SER A 918 52.00 -40.86 21.39
CA SER A 918 53.25 -40.75 22.17
C SER A 918 54.08 -42.04 22.14
N LEU A 919 53.48 -43.18 22.49
CA LEU A 919 54.14 -44.49 22.47
C LEU A 919 54.51 -44.94 21.06
N SER A 920 53.75 -44.54 20.02
CA SER A 920 54.09 -44.89 18.65
C SER A 920 55.39 -44.24 18.14
N GLN A 921 55.88 -43.20 18.82
CA GLN A 921 57.14 -42.53 18.49
C GLN A 921 58.33 -43.05 19.33
N GLN A 922 58.09 -43.94 20.30
CA GLN A 922 59.15 -44.55 21.11
C GLN A 922 59.74 -45.78 20.40
N ALA A 923 60.82 -45.57 19.65
CA ALA A 923 61.50 -46.63 18.91
C ALA A 923 61.94 -47.81 19.80
N SER A 924 62.34 -47.55 21.05
CA SER A 924 62.70 -48.56 22.06
C SER A 924 61.53 -49.45 22.46
N LEU A 925 60.31 -48.91 22.59
CA LEU A 925 59.12 -49.73 22.85
C LEU A 925 58.81 -50.66 21.67
N LEU A 926 59.06 -50.18 20.44
CA LEU A 926 58.83 -50.97 19.23
C LEU A 926 59.85 -52.11 19.06
N THR A 927 61.14 -51.91 19.39
CA THR A 927 62.12 -53.02 19.44
C THR A 927 61.82 -53.98 20.59
N LEU A 928 61.38 -53.45 21.74
CA LEU A 928 61.05 -54.24 22.92
C LEU A 928 59.88 -55.20 22.67
N LEU A 929 58.77 -54.69 22.13
CA LEU A 929 57.62 -55.50 21.74
C LEU A 929 58.00 -56.56 20.69
N LEU A 930 58.88 -56.22 19.73
CA LEU A 930 59.38 -57.19 18.77
C LEU A 930 60.17 -58.30 19.46
N ARG A 931 61.09 -57.97 20.39
CA ARG A 931 61.85 -58.98 21.15
C ARG A 931 60.94 -59.89 21.97
N VAL A 932 59.94 -59.36 22.67
CA VAL A 932 58.91 -60.16 23.37
C VAL A 932 58.28 -61.18 22.41
N SER A 933 57.83 -60.76 21.22
CA SER A 933 57.25 -61.70 20.25
C SER A 933 58.23 -62.71 19.64
N LEU A 934 59.55 -62.44 19.68
CA LEU A 934 60.59 -63.37 19.24
C LEU A 934 60.93 -64.41 20.32
N ILE A 935 60.88 -64.04 21.62
CA ILE A 935 60.95 -65.00 22.74
C ILE A 935 59.75 -65.94 22.64
N PHE A 936 58.54 -65.39 22.78
CA PHE A 936 57.29 -66.17 22.88
C PHE A 936 56.71 -66.57 21.51
N HIS A 937 57.54 -66.76 20.48
CA HIS A 937 57.08 -66.95 19.10
C HIS A 937 56.23 -68.22 18.87
N GLU A 938 56.25 -69.19 19.78
CA GLU A 938 55.38 -70.37 19.77
C GLU A 938 54.04 -70.12 20.53
N ASP A 939 53.97 -69.15 21.44
CA ASP A 939 52.75 -68.77 22.14
C ASP A 939 51.88 -67.84 21.27
N CYS A 940 50.89 -68.46 20.63
CA CYS A 940 49.92 -67.78 19.77
C CYS A 940 49.12 -66.67 20.48
N THR A 941 49.03 -66.67 21.82
CA THR A 941 48.29 -65.66 22.59
C THR A 941 49.13 -64.41 22.85
N VAL A 942 50.39 -64.59 23.28
CA VAL A 942 51.35 -63.48 23.48
C VAL A 942 51.65 -62.79 22.14
N VAL A 943 51.88 -63.58 21.08
CA VAL A 943 52.13 -63.04 19.73
C VAL A 943 50.90 -62.32 19.17
N ALA A 944 49.68 -62.76 19.47
CA ALA A 944 48.46 -62.04 19.08
C ALA A 944 48.29 -60.71 19.83
N GLU A 945 48.58 -60.66 21.13
CA GLU A 945 48.55 -59.43 21.93
C GLU A 945 49.62 -58.42 21.48
N VAL A 946 50.87 -58.86 21.22
CA VAL A 946 51.90 -58.00 20.60
C VAL A 946 51.48 -57.54 19.20
N GLY A 947 50.92 -58.43 18.38
CA GLY A 947 50.42 -58.06 17.06
C GLY A 947 49.33 -56.99 17.12
N ALA A 948 48.41 -57.10 18.08
CA ALA A 948 47.35 -56.11 18.31
C ALA A 948 47.91 -54.75 18.76
N LEU A 949 48.90 -54.75 19.66
CA LEU A 949 49.66 -53.56 20.06
C LEU A 949 50.34 -52.89 18.86
N PHE A 950 51.00 -53.68 18.00
CA PHE A 950 51.59 -53.16 16.77
C PHE A 950 50.55 -52.63 15.78
N CYS A 951 49.35 -53.22 15.69
CA CYS A 951 48.30 -52.65 14.84
C CYS A 951 47.89 -51.24 15.32
N LEU A 952 47.72 -51.05 16.62
CA LEU A 952 47.42 -49.74 17.22
C LEU A 952 48.56 -48.72 16.98
N LEU A 953 49.80 -49.09 17.31
CA LEU A 953 50.94 -48.16 17.28
C LEU A 953 51.44 -47.85 15.86
N LEU A 954 51.43 -48.81 14.93
CA LEU A 954 52.05 -48.65 13.62
C LEU A 954 51.16 -47.96 12.58
N PHE A 955 49.83 -48.02 12.75
CA PHE A 955 48.86 -47.41 11.84
C PHE A 955 48.17 -46.15 12.39
N ASP A 956 48.51 -45.71 13.61
CA ASP A 956 47.92 -44.52 14.27
C ASP A 956 47.90 -43.26 13.37
N GLU A 957 48.98 -43.04 12.61
CA GLU A 957 49.14 -41.94 11.63
C GLU A 957 47.98 -41.85 10.64
N VAL A 958 47.50 -43.01 10.17
CA VAL A 958 46.42 -43.12 9.18
C VAL A 958 45.05 -43.25 9.87
N SER A 959 44.98 -43.78 11.09
CA SER A 959 43.72 -43.86 11.86
C SER A 959 43.10 -42.49 12.20
N ARG A 960 43.87 -41.41 12.04
CA ARG A 960 43.47 -40.03 12.35
C ARG A 960 43.11 -39.18 11.13
N MET A 961 43.09 -39.75 9.91
CA MET A 961 42.88 -38.95 8.70
C MET A 961 41.51 -38.26 8.62
N ASP A 962 40.47 -38.85 9.22
CA ASP A 962 39.14 -38.27 9.36
C ASP A 962 39.14 -36.92 10.12
N THR A 963 40.20 -36.63 10.89
CA THR A 963 40.34 -35.39 11.68
C THR A 963 41.08 -34.25 10.96
N TRP A 964 41.46 -34.42 9.68
CA TRP A 964 42.17 -33.38 8.92
C TRP A 964 41.23 -32.31 8.31
N SER A 965 40.15 -31.94 8.99
CA SER A 965 39.41 -30.72 8.67
C SER A 965 40.18 -29.51 9.22
N ASP A 966 40.58 -28.57 8.36
CA ASP A 966 41.39 -27.41 8.77
C ASP A 966 40.61 -26.42 9.66
N THR A 967 39.29 -26.62 9.79
CA THR A 967 38.42 -25.99 10.79
C THR A 967 38.66 -26.57 12.20
N LEU A 968 39.62 -25.98 12.91
CA LEU A 968 39.78 -26.07 14.36
C LEU A 968 38.55 -25.48 15.08
N SER A 969 37.48 -26.26 15.18
CA SER A 969 36.34 -25.95 16.04
C SER A 969 36.63 -26.43 17.46
N ASP A 970 36.64 -25.53 18.45
CA ASP A 970 37.01 -25.79 19.86
C ASP A 970 36.03 -26.72 20.64
N LYS A 971 35.22 -27.52 19.94
CA LYS A 971 34.41 -28.58 20.54
C LYS A 971 35.20 -29.89 20.51
N PRO A 972 35.65 -30.44 21.65
CA PRO A 972 36.27 -31.75 21.70
C PRO A 972 35.22 -32.83 21.39
N SER A 973 35.13 -33.21 20.11
CA SER A 973 34.24 -34.28 19.64
C SER A 973 34.61 -35.62 20.28
N LEU A 974 33.60 -36.47 20.49
CA LEU A 974 33.73 -37.65 21.33
C LEU A 974 34.78 -38.62 20.77
N SER A 975 35.85 -38.85 21.55
CA SER A 975 36.77 -39.99 21.51
C SER A 975 36.81 -40.77 20.18
N SER A 976 37.55 -40.27 19.20
CA SER A 976 37.69 -40.89 17.88
C SER A 976 38.10 -42.38 17.98
N VAL A 977 37.13 -43.28 17.79
CA VAL A 977 37.31 -44.72 17.91
C VAL A 977 38.37 -45.19 16.90
N PHE A 978 39.37 -45.93 17.37
CA PHE A 978 40.45 -46.40 16.49
C PHE A 978 39.87 -47.26 15.36
N SER A 979 39.98 -46.73 14.15
CA SER A 979 39.46 -47.25 12.90
C SER A 979 40.52 -47.07 11.82
N LEU A 980 40.41 -47.79 10.70
CA LEU A 980 41.41 -47.75 9.63
C LEU A 980 40.74 -47.68 8.24
N PRO A 981 41.43 -47.17 7.22
CA PRO A 981 40.90 -47.21 5.85
C PRO A 981 40.77 -48.64 5.34
N VAL A 982 39.69 -48.93 4.60
CA VAL A 982 39.48 -50.23 3.93
C VAL A 982 40.67 -50.65 3.05
N SER A 983 41.42 -49.68 2.51
CA SER A 983 42.66 -49.91 1.76
C SER A 983 43.73 -50.67 2.57
N VAL A 984 43.81 -50.45 3.89
CA VAL A 984 44.72 -51.14 4.82
C VAL A 984 44.27 -52.60 5.03
N PHE A 985 43.01 -52.85 5.38
CA PHE A 985 42.45 -54.21 5.54
C PHE A 985 42.66 -55.08 4.29
N ARG A 986 42.57 -54.47 3.10
CA ARG A 986 42.79 -55.17 1.83
C ARG A 986 44.24 -55.63 1.65
N ARG A 987 45.24 -54.92 2.18
CA ARG A 987 46.68 -55.17 1.93
C ARG A 987 47.46 -55.82 3.08
N TYR A 988 47.00 -55.67 4.32
CA TYR A 988 47.67 -56.21 5.52
C TYR A 988 46.87 -57.35 6.17
N HIS A 989 47.57 -58.31 6.78
CA HIS A 989 46.99 -59.21 7.77
C HIS A 989 46.94 -58.48 9.11
N LEU A 990 45.77 -57.94 9.46
CA LEU A 990 45.57 -57.29 10.75
C LEU A 990 45.29 -58.37 11.82
N PRO A 991 46.05 -58.41 12.94
CA PRO A 991 45.82 -59.35 14.03
C PRO A 991 44.67 -58.93 14.97
N VAL A 992 43.89 -57.93 14.58
CA VAL A 992 42.73 -57.39 15.28
C VAL A 992 41.55 -57.19 14.35
N HIS A 993 40.33 -57.32 14.89
CA HIS A 993 39.13 -56.76 14.28
C HIS A 993 39.04 -55.27 14.63
N VAL A 994 38.92 -54.44 13.61
CA VAL A 994 38.90 -52.96 13.66
C VAL A 994 37.77 -52.48 12.75
N THR A 995 37.16 -51.33 13.03
CA THR A 995 36.17 -50.72 12.15
C THR A 995 36.83 -50.11 10.91
N GLY A 996 36.25 -50.39 9.74
CA GLY A 996 36.74 -49.86 8.46
C GLY A 996 36.05 -48.55 8.09
N HIS A 997 36.82 -47.47 7.98
CA HIS A 997 36.39 -46.20 7.38
C HIS A 997 36.93 -46.06 5.94
N HIS A 998 36.63 -44.97 5.23
CA HIS A 998 37.14 -44.69 3.87
C HIS A 998 36.98 -45.87 2.88
N ALA A 999 35.77 -46.43 2.79
CA ALA A 999 35.40 -47.41 1.76
C ALA A 999 35.21 -46.75 0.37
N VAL A 1000 34.73 -45.51 0.38
CA VAL A 1000 34.70 -44.53 -0.72
C VAL A 1000 35.55 -43.34 -0.27
N SER A 1001 36.04 -42.51 -1.20
CA SER A 1001 36.78 -41.29 -0.87
C SER A 1001 35.92 -40.31 -0.06
N PRO A 1002 36.48 -39.68 1.00
CA PRO A 1002 35.77 -38.66 1.78
C PRO A 1002 35.58 -37.36 0.98
N TYR A 1003 36.31 -37.19 -0.13
CA TYR A 1003 36.22 -36.03 -1.00
C TYR A 1003 35.28 -36.28 -2.19
N SER A 1004 34.64 -37.45 -2.29
CA SER A 1004 33.77 -37.79 -3.43
C SER A 1004 32.47 -37.00 -3.33
N ILE A 1005 32.24 -36.08 -4.27
CA ILE A 1005 31.02 -35.28 -4.30
C ILE A 1005 29.77 -36.15 -4.50
N VAL A 1006 28.64 -35.73 -3.94
CA VAL A 1006 27.33 -36.30 -4.27
C VAL A 1006 26.80 -35.60 -5.52
N LEU A 1007 26.48 -36.36 -6.57
CA LEU A 1007 25.84 -35.80 -7.77
C LEU A 1007 24.35 -35.54 -7.48
N PRO A 1008 23.78 -34.40 -7.92
CA PRO A 1008 22.44 -33.98 -7.53
C PRO A 1008 21.34 -34.91 -8.07
N LEU A 1009 21.40 -35.31 -9.34
CA LEU A 1009 20.45 -36.29 -9.90
C LEU A 1009 21.07 -37.69 -10.03
N PRO A 1010 20.37 -38.74 -9.55
CA PRO A 1010 20.57 -40.10 -10.01
C PRO A 1010 20.43 -40.24 -11.53
N THR A 1011 21.11 -41.21 -12.12
CA THR A 1011 21.05 -41.49 -13.57
C THR A 1011 19.63 -41.81 -14.06
N GLU A 1012 18.78 -42.36 -13.18
CA GLU A 1012 17.39 -42.70 -13.46
C GLU A 1012 16.54 -41.45 -13.76
N CYS A 1013 16.73 -40.35 -13.03
CA CYS A 1013 15.99 -39.10 -13.23
C CYS A 1013 16.26 -38.46 -14.60
N LEU A 1014 17.42 -38.74 -15.23
CA LEU A 1014 17.73 -38.26 -16.59
C LEU A 1014 16.89 -38.94 -17.67
N THR A 1015 16.26 -40.08 -17.37
CA THR A 1015 15.34 -40.75 -18.32
C THR A 1015 13.98 -40.05 -18.41
N LEU A 1016 13.66 -39.17 -17.46
CA LEU A 1016 12.47 -38.33 -17.49
C LEU A 1016 12.65 -37.22 -18.52
N LYS A 1017 11.91 -37.28 -19.64
CA LYS A 1017 12.01 -36.27 -20.71
C LYS A 1017 12.00 -34.82 -20.19
N PRO A 1018 11.11 -34.38 -19.27
CA PRO A 1018 11.10 -32.99 -18.77
C PRO A 1018 12.41 -32.55 -18.11
N VAL A 1019 13.04 -33.43 -17.32
CA VAL A 1019 14.35 -33.16 -16.70
C VAL A 1019 15.42 -33.02 -17.78
N SER A 1020 15.42 -33.91 -18.78
CA SER A 1020 16.36 -33.85 -19.89
C SER A 1020 16.17 -32.61 -20.77
N ASP A 1021 14.93 -32.16 -20.98
CA ASP A 1021 14.61 -30.94 -21.75
C ASP A 1021 15.05 -29.69 -20.98
N MET A 1022 14.78 -29.62 -19.67
CA MET A 1022 15.19 -28.50 -18.82
C MET A 1022 16.71 -28.31 -18.83
N LEU A 1023 17.48 -29.40 -18.64
CA LEU A 1023 18.95 -29.36 -18.65
C LEU A 1023 19.51 -29.00 -20.04
N ARG A 1024 18.87 -29.46 -21.12
CA ARG A 1024 19.25 -29.15 -22.52
C ARG A 1024 19.02 -27.68 -22.85
N ILE A 1025 17.89 -27.11 -22.44
CA ILE A 1025 17.57 -25.70 -22.60
C ILE A 1025 18.51 -24.83 -21.74
N ALA A 1026 18.71 -25.19 -20.47
CA ALA A 1026 19.64 -24.50 -19.58
C ALA A 1026 21.08 -24.45 -20.11
N TRP A 1027 21.62 -25.58 -20.60
CA TRP A 1027 22.98 -25.62 -21.16
C TRP A 1027 23.16 -24.62 -22.30
N ASN A 1028 22.21 -24.57 -23.26
CA ASN A 1028 22.32 -23.68 -24.40
C ASN A 1028 22.11 -22.21 -24.01
N LEU A 1029 21.17 -21.92 -23.10
CA LEU A 1029 20.97 -20.57 -22.58
C LEU A 1029 22.21 -20.04 -21.87
N ALA A 1030 22.86 -20.86 -21.04
CA ALA A 1030 24.09 -20.47 -20.36
C ALA A 1030 25.28 -20.36 -21.33
N TRP A 1031 25.45 -21.31 -22.26
CA TRP A 1031 26.54 -21.34 -23.24
C TRP A 1031 26.52 -20.15 -24.21
N TYR A 1032 25.34 -19.66 -24.61
CA TYR A 1032 25.19 -18.48 -25.46
C TYR A 1032 24.92 -17.18 -24.68
N HIS A 1033 24.89 -17.22 -23.35
CA HIS A 1033 24.58 -16.08 -22.47
C HIS A 1033 23.22 -15.41 -22.81
N GLY A 1034 22.14 -16.17 -22.67
CA GLY A 1034 20.75 -15.70 -22.72
C GLY A 1034 19.99 -16.00 -24.04
N SER A 1035 18.65 -16.02 -23.94
CA SER A 1035 17.71 -16.35 -25.03
C SER A 1035 17.97 -15.56 -26.31
N ASP A 1036 18.23 -14.26 -26.15
CA ASP A 1036 18.49 -13.31 -27.22
C ASP A 1036 19.68 -13.71 -28.10
N ASN A 1037 20.75 -14.21 -27.51
CA ASN A 1037 22.00 -14.55 -28.19
C ASN A 1037 21.94 -15.96 -28.78
N LEU A 1038 21.36 -16.91 -28.05
CA LEU A 1038 21.01 -18.24 -28.56
C LEU A 1038 20.18 -18.14 -29.85
N LEU A 1039 19.09 -17.36 -29.84
CA LEU A 1039 18.20 -17.23 -30.99
C LEU A 1039 18.85 -16.49 -32.17
N LYS A 1040 19.73 -15.50 -31.92
CA LYS A 1040 20.56 -14.88 -32.98
C LYS A 1040 21.55 -15.88 -33.58
N GLN A 1041 22.22 -16.69 -32.77
CA GLN A 1041 23.22 -17.63 -33.29
C GLN A 1041 22.57 -18.77 -34.09
N MET A 1042 21.36 -19.20 -33.74
CA MET A 1042 20.60 -20.20 -34.51
C MET A 1042 20.18 -19.75 -35.91
N THR A 1043 20.20 -18.44 -36.23
CA THR A 1043 19.98 -17.94 -37.61
C THR A 1043 21.27 -17.80 -38.43
N SER A 1044 22.43 -18.16 -37.84
CA SER A 1044 23.75 -18.11 -38.48
C SER A 1044 24.23 -19.52 -38.83
N GLU A 1045 24.58 -19.79 -40.09
CA GLU A 1045 24.96 -21.15 -40.52
C GLU A 1045 26.20 -21.69 -39.79
N ALA A 1046 25.99 -22.77 -39.03
CA ALA A 1046 26.96 -23.79 -38.61
C ALA A 1046 28.40 -23.33 -38.28
N LYS A 1047 28.59 -22.73 -37.10
CA LYS A 1047 29.88 -22.91 -36.38
C LYS A 1047 29.94 -24.32 -35.80
N ILE A 1048 31.12 -24.93 -35.83
CA ILE A 1048 31.40 -26.24 -35.22
C ILE A 1048 31.12 -26.14 -33.71
N GLN A 1049 30.29 -27.03 -33.17
CA GLN A 1049 29.91 -27.06 -31.76
C GLN A 1049 30.83 -28.01 -30.97
N GLU A 1050 31.22 -27.60 -29.76
CA GLU A 1050 32.24 -28.28 -28.94
C GLU A 1050 31.64 -29.13 -27.78
N PHE A 1051 30.33 -29.42 -27.84
CA PHE A 1051 29.60 -30.15 -26.80
C PHE A 1051 28.75 -31.29 -27.39
N LEU A 1052 28.31 -32.20 -26.51
CA LEU A 1052 27.62 -33.45 -26.88
C LEU A 1052 26.32 -33.25 -27.67
N ASP A 1053 26.05 -34.16 -28.61
CA ASP A 1053 24.79 -34.22 -29.37
C ASP A 1053 23.55 -34.30 -28.47
N THR A 1054 23.63 -34.96 -27.31
CA THR A 1054 22.55 -35.04 -26.32
C THR A 1054 22.18 -33.68 -25.69
N LEU A 1055 23.04 -32.67 -25.85
CA LEU A 1055 22.80 -31.29 -25.42
C LEU A 1055 22.48 -30.33 -26.58
N GLN A 1056 22.46 -30.77 -27.83
CA GLN A 1056 21.94 -29.94 -28.93
C GLN A 1056 20.44 -29.77 -28.75
N LEU A 1057 19.95 -28.52 -28.77
CA LEU A 1057 18.51 -28.26 -28.68
C LEU A 1057 17.78 -28.99 -29.81
N SER A 1058 16.76 -29.76 -29.45
CA SER A 1058 15.84 -30.30 -30.44
C SER A 1058 15.05 -29.16 -31.08
N THR A 1059 14.52 -29.43 -32.27
CA THR A 1059 13.53 -28.56 -32.93
C THR A 1059 12.32 -28.27 -32.04
N GLU A 1060 11.92 -29.20 -31.16
CA GLU A 1060 10.88 -28.98 -30.15
C GLU A 1060 11.32 -27.92 -29.12
N ASP A 1061 12.55 -27.99 -28.60
CA ASP A 1061 13.08 -27.04 -27.62
C ASP A 1061 13.25 -25.64 -28.19
N ILE A 1062 13.83 -25.53 -29.39
CA ILE A 1062 14.03 -24.25 -30.10
C ILE A 1062 12.66 -23.59 -30.32
N LEU A 1063 11.68 -24.36 -30.77
CA LEU A 1063 10.32 -23.85 -30.99
C LEU A 1063 9.66 -23.45 -29.66
N ALA A 1064 9.73 -24.29 -28.62
CA ALA A 1064 9.16 -23.99 -27.31
C ALA A 1064 9.73 -22.71 -26.70
N LEU A 1065 11.06 -22.52 -26.76
CA LEU A 1065 11.71 -21.29 -26.31
C LEU A 1065 11.27 -20.09 -27.16
N LYS A 1066 11.36 -20.17 -28.49
CA LYS A 1066 11.03 -19.10 -29.44
C LYS A 1066 9.58 -18.61 -29.32
N ILE A 1067 8.63 -19.50 -28.97
CA ILE A 1067 7.22 -19.16 -28.73
C ILE A 1067 7.02 -18.59 -27.32
N THR A 1068 7.73 -19.07 -26.30
CA THR A 1068 7.45 -18.64 -24.91
C THR A 1068 8.08 -17.29 -24.59
N TYR A 1069 9.30 -17.05 -25.09
CA TYR A 1069 9.99 -15.77 -24.99
C TYR A 1069 9.25 -14.73 -25.84
N THR A 1070 8.57 -13.77 -25.19
CA THR A 1070 7.56 -12.91 -25.86
C THR A 1070 8.20 -12.00 -26.91
N ASP A 1071 9.46 -11.61 -26.74
CA ASP A 1071 10.21 -10.85 -27.74
C ASP A 1071 10.34 -11.60 -29.08
N SER A 1072 10.87 -12.83 -29.07
CA SER A 1072 10.97 -13.63 -30.30
C SER A 1072 9.60 -14.08 -30.80
N GLY A 1073 8.67 -14.35 -29.88
CA GLY A 1073 7.30 -14.76 -30.19
C GLY A 1073 6.54 -13.68 -30.96
N LEU A 1074 6.65 -12.41 -30.54
CA LEU A 1074 6.05 -11.27 -31.24
C LEU A 1074 6.81 -10.90 -32.51
N LYS A 1075 8.16 -10.92 -32.52
CA LYS A 1075 8.95 -10.70 -33.74
C LYS A 1075 8.59 -11.69 -34.84
N ASP A 1076 8.40 -12.97 -34.50
CA ASP A 1076 7.95 -14.00 -35.44
C ASP A 1076 6.52 -13.73 -35.95
N CYS A 1077 5.61 -13.28 -35.08
CA CYS A 1077 4.26 -12.90 -35.50
C CYS A 1077 4.27 -11.71 -36.48
N LEU A 1078 5.08 -10.67 -36.21
CA LEU A 1078 5.21 -9.52 -37.11
C LEU A 1078 5.84 -9.92 -38.45
N GLN A 1079 6.90 -10.73 -38.44
CA GLN A 1079 7.52 -11.24 -39.66
C GLN A 1079 6.54 -12.10 -40.47
N SER A 1080 5.74 -12.92 -39.80
CA SER A 1080 4.66 -13.71 -40.41
C SER A 1080 3.60 -12.83 -41.08
N ILE A 1081 3.27 -11.66 -40.49
CA ILE A 1081 2.34 -10.70 -41.12
C ILE A 1081 3.01 -10.04 -42.33
N ILE A 1082 4.28 -9.62 -42.22
CA ILE A 1082 5.03 -8.99 -43.33
C ILE A 1082 5.08 -9.94 -44.54
N GLN A 1083 5.38 -11.22 -44.31
CA GLN A 1083 5.54 -12.26 -45.33
C GLN A 1083 4.23 -12.99 -45.72
N ALA A 1084 3.09 -12.66 -45.12
CA ALA A 1084 1.82 -13.39 -45.31
C ALA A 1084 1.38 -13.45 -46.79
N GLY A 1085 1.12 -14.65 -47.29
CA GLY A 1085 0.59 -14.88 -48.64
C GLY A 1085 -0.93 -14.66 -48.76
N GLY A 1086 -1.65 -14.62 -47.64
CA GLY A 1086 -3.07 -14.31 -47.59
C GLY A 1086 -3.58 -14.04 -46.18
N HIS A 1087 -4.86 -13.66 -46.05
CA HIS A 1087 -5.41 -13.18 -44.78
C HIS A 1087 -5.36 -14.24 -43.67
N ARG A 1088 -5.44 -15.53 -44.00
CA ARG A 1088 -5.38 -16.64 -43.04
C ARG A 1088 -4.12 -16.58 -42.16
N ASP A 1089 -2.98 -16.21 -42.74
CA ASP A 1089 -1.69 -16.18 -42.04
C ASP A 1089 -1.59 -14.95 -41.14
N VAL A 1090 -2.11 -13.81 -41.62
CA VAL A 1090 -2.24 -12.56 -40.85
C VAL A 1090 -3.16 -12.77 -39.64
N ARG A 1091 -4.37 -13.32 -39.85
CA ARG A 1091 -5.34 -13.64 -38.79
C ARG A 1091 -4.76 -14.63 -37.78
N ALA A 1092 -4.03 -15.65 -38.25
CA ALA A 1092 -3.31 -16.58 -37.38
C ALA A 1092 -2.23 -15.87 -36.54
N ALA A 1093 -1.46 -14.94 -37.11
CA ALA A 1093 -0.48 -14.15 -36.36
C ALA A 1093 -1.13 -13.20 -35.34
N ILE A 1094 -2.25 -12.55 -35.69
CA ILE A 1094 -3.03 -11.72 -34.75
C ILE A 1094 -3.60 -12.57 -33.60
N THR A 1095 -4.03 -13.81 -33.88
CA THR A 1095 -4.46 -14.75 -32.83
C THR A 1095 -3.29 -15.08 -31.88
N ARG A 1096 -2.07 -15.26 -32.40
CA ARG A 1096 -0.86 -15.46 -31.58
C ARG A 1096 -0.53 -14.22 -30.75
N MET A 1097 -0.55 -13.02 -31.34
CA MET A 1097 -0.37 -11.74 -30.62
C MET A 1097 -1.40 -11.56 -29.50
N SER A 1098 -2.64 -12.01 -29.73
CA SER A 1098 -3.70 -11.98 -28.72
C SER A 1098 -3.45 -12.94 -27.54
N PHE A 1099 -2.78 -14.09 -27.77
CA PHE A 1099 -2.39 -14.99 -26.67
C PHE A 1099 -1.35 -14.34 -25.74
N TYR A 1100 -0.31 -13.66 -26.26
CA TYR A 1100 0.65 -12.95 -25.40
C TYR A 1100 -0.02 -11.84 -24.58
N LEU A 1101 -0.96 -11.10 -25.17
CA LEU A 1101 -1.73 -10.09 -24.44
C LEU A 1101 -2.62 -10.68 -23.35
N LEU A 1102 -3.24 -11.84 -23.62
CA LEU A 1102 -4.01 -12.57 -22.61
C LEU A 1102 -3.10 -13.15 -21.51
N ASN A 1103 -1.87 -13.53 -21.84
CA ASN A 1103 -0.87 -13.97 -20.87
C ASN A 1103 -0.42 -12.83 -19.96
N ASP A 1104 -0.22 -11.60 -20.47
CA ASP A 1104 0.01 -10.42 -19.62
C ASP A 1104 -1.12 -10.28 -18.59
N LYS A 1105 -2.40 -10.33 -19.02
CA LYS A 1105 -3.58 -10.26 -18.13
C LYS A 1105 -3.61 -11.40 -17.09
N LEU A 1106 -3.39 -12.64 -17.52
CA LEU A 1106 -3.34 -13.81 -16.63
C LEU A 1106 -2.10 -13.79 -15.71
N SER A 1107 -1.04 -13.05 -16.08
CA SER A 1107 0.12 -12.85 -15.23
C SER A 1107 -0.14 -11.84 -14.09
N LEU A 1108 -1.26 -11.10 -14.09
CA LEU A 1108 -1.68 -10.17 -13.03
C LEU A 1108 -0.59 -9.20 -12.53
N LYS A 1109 0.34 -8.78 -13.39
CA LYS A 1109 1.20 -7.63 -13.09
C LYS A 1109 0.39 -6.34 -13.20
N ASP A 1110 0.46 -5.52 -12.16
CA ASP A 1110 -0.08 -4.15 -12.19
C ASP A 1110 0.74 -3.23 -13.12
N ASP A 1111 1.99 -3.60 -13.36
CA ASP A 1111 2.88 -3.02 -14.35
C ASP A 1111 2.74 -3.67 -15.73
N ILE A 1112 3.31 -3.00 -16.73
CA ILE A 1112 3.31 -3.43 -18.12
C ILE A 1112 3.97 -4.82 -18.26
N GLY A 1113 3.22 -5.84 -18.67
CA GLY A 1113 3.69 -7.21 -18.83
C GLY A 1113 4.66 -7.41 -20.01
N PRO A 1114 5.22 -8.63 -20.18
CA PRO A 1114 6.20 -8.94 -21.22
C PRO A 1114 5.74 -8.57 -22.63
N CYS A 1115 4.45 -8.78 -22.96
CA CYS A 1115 3.89 -8.36 -24.24
C CYS A 1115 3.87 -6.84 -24.36
N GLY A 1116 3.35 -6.13 -23.35
CA GLY A 1116 3.30 -4.67 -23.33
C GLY A 1116 4.67 -3.98 -23.41
N VAL A 1117 5.71 -4.51 -22.76
CA VAL A 1117 7.07 -3.97 -22.81
C VAL A 1117 7.68 -4.19 -24.20
N THR A 1118 7.57 -5.41 -24.73
CA THR A 1118 8.05 -5.74 -26.08
C THR A 1118 7.35 -4.91 -27.15
N LEU A 1119 6.04 -4.69 -27.03
CA LEU A 1119 5.27 -3.85 -27.97
C LEU A 1119 5.64 -2.35 -27.88
N LYS A 1120 6.42 -1.90 -26.89
CA LYS A 1120 7.04 -0.56 -26.91
C LYS A 1120 8.38 -0.53 -27.65
N SER A 1121 9.12 -1.64 -27.73
CA SER A 1121 10.39 -1.70 -28.47
C SER A 1121 10.22 -2.02 -29.96
N LEU A 1122 9.11 -2.67 -30.34
CA LEU A 1122 8.82 -3.09 -31.71
C LEU A 1122 7.98 -2.07 -32.49
N ALA A 1123 8.33 -1.82 -33.75
CA ALA A 1123 7.56 -0.99 -34.68
C ALA A 1123 6.29 -1.67 -35.22
N TRP A 1124 5.61 -2.49 -34.41
CA TRP A 1124 4.46 -3.35 -34.81
C TRP A 1124 3.31 -2.57 -35.45
N HIS A 1125 3.07 -1.34 -34.99
CA HIS A 1125 2.03 -0.46 -35.52
C HIS A 1125 2.24 -0.18 -37.01
N THR A 1126 3.49 -0.08 -37.49
CA THR A 1126 3.81 0.11 -38.92
C THR A 1126 3.37 -1.07 -39.78
N VAL A 1127 3.44 -2.29 -39.24
CA VAL A 1127 3.08 -3.54 -39.93
C VAL A 1127 1.56 -3.66 -40.07
N LEU A 1128 0.79 -3.28 -39.04
CA LEU A 1128 -0.67 -3.27 -39.09
C LEU A 1128 -1.24 -2.07 -39.87
N ASN A 1129 -0.50 -0.96 -39.94
CA ASN A 1129 -0.89 0.29 -40.60
C ASN A 1129 -1.47 0.09 -42.02
N ARG A 1130 -0.89 -0.83 -42.80
CA ARG A 1130 -1.31 -1.10 -44.20
C ARG A 1130 -2.76 -1.58 -44.33
N PHE A 1131 -3.32 -2.21 -43.29
CA PHE A 1131 -4.69 -2.72 -43.27
C PHE A 1131 -5.71 -1.70 -42.76
N LEU A 1132 -5.25 -0.62 -42.12
CA LEU A 1132 -6.10 0.40 -41.48
C LEU A 1132 -6.22 1.68 -42.32
N GLN A 1133 -5.33 1.88 -43.31
CA GLN A 1133 -5.31 3.07 -44.17
C GLN A 1133 -6.23 3.00 -45.41
N VAL A 1134 -6.87 1.86 -45.66
CA VAL A 1134 -7.67 1.60 -46.89
C VAL A 1134 -9.03 1.02 -46.49
N LEU A 1135 -10.08 1.34 -47.25
CA LEU A 1135 -11.39 0.71 -47.08
C LEU A 1135 -11.34 -0.77 -47.54
N PRO A 1136 -12.02 -1.70 -46.85
CA PRO A 1136 -12.08 -3.11 -47.24
C PRO A 1136 -12.79 -3.27 -48.59
N ALA A 1137 -12.23 -4.09 -49.49
CA ALA A 1137 -12.77 -4.31 -50.83
C ALA A 1137 -13.71 -5.54 -50.90
N CYS A 1138 -13.49 -6.54 -50.05
CA CYS A 1138 -14.27 -7.77 -49.97
C CYS A 1138 -14.59 -8.19 -48.53
N THR A 1139 -15.46 -9.19 -48.37
CA THR A 1139 -15.86 -9.73 -47.05
C THR A 1139 -14.73 -10.40 -46.28
N GLU A 1140 -13.65 -10.83 -46.95
CA GLU A 1140 -12.43 -11.32 -46.26
C GLU A 1140 -11.50 -10.18 -45.83
N ASP A 1141 -11.60 -8.98 -46.40
CA ASP A 1141 -10.97 -7.77 -45.85
C ASP A 1141 -11.74 -7.31 -44.60
N GLU A 1142 -13.08 -7.26 -44.67
CA GLU A 1142 -13.95 -6.90 -43.54
C GLU A 1142 -13.68 -7.83 -42.33
N LYS A 1143 -13.52 -9.15 -42.56
CA LYS A 1143 -13.15 -10.14 -41.52
C LYS A 1143 -11.73 -9.99 -40.99
N LEU A 1144 -10.76 -9.62 -41.81
CA LEU A 1144 -9.39 -9.35 -41.34
C LEU A 1144 -9.36 -8.07 -40.50
N LEU A 1145 -10.10 -7.04 -40.93
CA LEU A 1145 -10.21 -5.76 -40.23
C LEU A 1145 -10.89 -5.92 -38.87
N ILE A 1146 -11.92 -6.77 -38.75
CA ILE A 1146 -12.51 -7.20 -37.47
C ILE A 1146 -11.43 -7.73 -36.51
N ASP A 1147 -10.62 -8.70 -36.93
CA ASP A 1147 -9.60 -9.30 -36.05
C ASP A 1147 -8.54 -8.27 -35.60
N ILE A 1148 -8.13 -7.35 -36.50
CA ILE A 1148 -7.16 -6.28 -36.18
C ILE A 1148 -7.75 -5.28 -35.18
N ILE A 1149 -8.96 -4.78 -35.43
CA ILE A 1149 -9.66 -3.84 -34.55
C ILE A 1149 -9.90 -4.48 -33.19
N HIS A 1150 -10.29 -5.75 -33.16
CA HIS A 1150 -10.51 -6.50 -31.93
C HIS A 1150 -9.21 -6.70 -31.11
N PHE A 1151 -8.06 -6.93 -31.77
CA PHE A 1151 -6.76 -6.95 -31.10
C PHE A 1151 -6.38 -5.56 -30.53
N LEU A 1152 -6.56 -4.48 -31.30
CA LEU A 1152 -6.31 -3.11 -30.82
C LEU A 1152 -7.22 -2.74 -29.64
N ASN A 1153 -8.49 -3.13 -29.69
CA ASN A 1153 -9.49 -2.93 -28.65
C ASN A 1153 -9.07 -3.59 -27.33
N LYS A 1154 -8.57 -4.83 -27.39
CA LYS A 1154 -7.97 -5.53 -26.24
C LYS A 1154 -6.70 -4.83 -25.74
N LEU A 1155 -5.76 -4.50 -26.62
CA LEU A 1155 -4.50 -3.84 -26.26
C LEU A 1155 -4.75 -2.53 -25.49
N ILE A 1156 -5.75 -1.74 -25.90
CA ILE A 1156 -6.14 -0.50 -25.22
C ILE A 1156 -6.79 -0.78 -23.86
N LYS A 1157 -7.62 -1.81 -23.74
CA LYS A 1157 -8.24 -2.20 -22.46
C LYS A 1157 -7.22 -2.64 -21.42
N GLU A 1158 -6.27 -3.49 -21.80
CA GLU A 1158 -5.23 -3.97 -20.87
C GLU A 1158 -4.23 -2.84 -20.54
N GLN A 1159 -3.93 -1.93 -21.47
CA GLN A 1159 -3.08 -0.74 -21.20
C GLN A 1159 -3.81 0.41 -20.46
N ARG A 1160 -5.07 0.26 -20.01
CA ARG A 1160 -5.86 1.36 -19.40
C ARG A 1160 -5.21 2.03 -18.18
N LYS A 1161 -4.39 1.30 -17.40
CA LYS A 1161 -3.63 1.87 -16.27
C LYS A 1161 -2.42 2.70 -16.71
N ASN A 1162 -1.70 2.24 -17.73
CA ASN A 1162 -0.39 2.77 -18.15
C ASN A 1162 -0.35 3.00 -19.69
N PRO A 1163 -1.20 3.91 -20.22
CA PRO A 1163 -1.40 4.06 -21.65
C PRO A 1163 -0.14 4.50 -22.40
N SER A 1164 0.17 3.83 -23.50
CA SER A 1164 1.25 4.28 -24.39
C SER A 1164 0.82 5.52 -25.19
N ILE A 1165 1.43 6.67 -24.87
CA ILE A 1165 1.16 7.96 -25.54
C ILE A 1165 1.47 7.88 -27.05
N GLU A 1166 2.46 7.08 -27.46
CA GLU A 1166 2.77 6.84 -28.88
C GLU A 1166 1.66 6.05 -29.59
N LEU A 1167 1.13 5.02 -28.94
CA LEU A 1167 0.00 4.22 -29.46
C LEU A 1167 -1.26 5.08 -29.61
N LEU A 1168 -1.59 5.87 -28.59
CA LEU A 1168 -2.75 6.76 -28.62
C LEU A 1168 -2.60 7.85 -29.70
N ASN A 1169 -1.41 8.46 -29.83
CA ASN A 1169 -1.14 9.42 -30.90
C ASN A 1169 -1.27 8.77 -32.29
N TRP A 1170 -0.71 7.57 -32.52
CA TRP A 1170 -0.83 6.87 -33.79
C TRP A 1170 -2.30 6.54 -34.14
N ILE A 1171 -3.08 6.05 -33.17
CA ILE A 1171 -4.50 5.75 -33.39
C ILE A 1171 -5.30 7.02 -33.68
N LEU A 1172 -5.06 8.12 -32.96
CA LEU A 1172 -5.72 9.40 -33.21
C LEU A 1172 -5.33 10.00 -34.57
N GLU A 1173 -4.05 10.00 -34.94
CA GLU A 1173 -3.58 10.49 -36.25
C GLU A 1173 -4.12 9.63 -37.41
N LEU A 1174 -4.42 8.35 -37.18
CA LEU A 1174 -5.04 7.46 -38.17
C LEU A 1174 -6.56 7.69 -38.27
N LEU A 1175 -7.26 7.91 -37.15
CA LEU A 1175 -8.70 8.23 -37.11
C LEU A 1175 -9.01 9.62 -37.68
N LEU A 1176 -8.17 10.62 -37.41
CA LEU A 1176 -8.32 12.02 -37.83
C LEU A 1176 -7.89 12.30 -39.27
N ARG A 1177 -7.42 11.29 -40.00
CA ARG A 1177 -6.81 11.45 -41.32
C ARG A 1177 -7.85 11.96 -42.33
N HIS A 1178 -7.63 13.15 -42.89
CA HIS A 1178 -8.60 13.79 -43.78
C HIS A 1178 -8.69 13.10 -45.16
N ASN A 1179 -9.93 12.77 -45.56
CA ASN A 1179 -10.36 12.36 -46.91
C ASN A 1179 -9.60 11.17 -47.56
N PRO A 1180 -10.07 9.92 -47.38
CA PRO A 1180 -11.08 9.46 -46.42
C PRO A 1180 -10.49 9.22 -45.02
N SER A 1181 -11.37 9.11 -44.03
CA SER A 1181 -11.09 8.69 -42.65
C SER A 1181 -11.59 7.23 -42.46
N PRO A 1182 -10.90 6.22 -43.04
CA PRO A 1182 -11.51 4.93 -43.38
C PRO A 1182 -12.26 4.24 -42.22
N LEU A 1183 -11.72 4.29 -41.00
CA LEU A 1183 -12.34 3.67 -39.82
C LEU A 1183 -13.57 4.45 -39.29
N LEU A 1184 -13.59 5.78 -39.40
CA LEU A 1184 -14.74 6.61 -39.02
C LEU A 1184 -15.82 6.67 -40.10
N ASP A 1185 -15.44 6.47 -41.36
CA ASP A 1185 -16.38 6.36 -42.47
C ASP A 1185 -17.13 5.01 -42.44
N LEU A 1186 -16.46 3.91 -42.04
CA LEU A 1186 -17.07 2.58 -41.86
C LEU A 1186 -18.12 2.48 -40.72
N LEU A 1187 -18.28 3.50 -39.86
CA LEU A 1187 -19.34 3.55 -38.86
C LEU A 1187 -20.74 3.77 -39.48
N VAL A 1188 -20.79 4.46 -40.62
CA VAL A 1188 -22.02 4.91 -41.29
C VAL A 1188 -22.22 4.06 -42.54
N LEU A 1189 -23.22 3.17 -42.49
CA LEU A 1189 -23.64 2.40 -43.66
C LEU A 1189 -24.26 3.36 -44.69
N THR A 1190 -23.62 3.47 -45.86
CA THR A 1190 -24.16 4.22 -46.99
C THR A 1190 -25.11 3.34 -47.79
N ASP A 1191 -26.41 3.69 -47.85
CA ASP A 1191 -27.48 2.93 -48.55
C ASP A 1191 -27.37 2.94 -50.10
N SER A 1192 -26.20 3.29 -50.63
CA SER A 1192 -25.84 3.02 -52.02
C SER A 1192 -25.67 1.50 -52.23
N HIS A 1193 -26.80 0.83 -52.50
CA HIS A 1193 -27.02 -0.42 -53.27
C HIS A 1193 -28.23 -1.22 -52.75
N ALA A 1194 -29.41 -0.60 -52.68
CA ALA A 1194 -30.68 -1.27 -52.37
C ALA A 1194 -31.21 -2.11 -53.56
N GLY A 1195 -30.43 -3.13 -53.99
CA GLY A 1195 -30.70 -3.82 -55.25
C GLY A 1195 -29.85 -5.06 -55.55
N GLU A 1196 -29.61 -5.93 -54.56
CA GLU A 1196 -29.18 -7.32 -54.76
C GLU A 1196 -29.75 -8.19 -53.63
N GLU A 1197 -30.04 -9.47 -53.89
CA GLU A 1197 -30.69 -10.36 -52.91
C GLU A 1197 -29.77 -10.67 -51.71
N THR A 1198 -30.35 -10.92 -50.54
CA THR A 1198 -29.67 -10.79 -49.24
C THR A 1198 -28.60 -11.86 -48.98
N ASP A 1199 -27.34 -11.51 -49.19
CA ASP A 1199 -26.19 -12.20 -48.58
C ASP A 1199 -26.14 -11.87 -47.07
N ASP A 1200 -26.87 -12.65 -46.28
CA ASP A 1200 -26.92 -12.55 -44.81
C ASP A 1200 -25.51 -12.55 -44.18
N VAL A 1201 -24.56 -13.29 -44.77
CA VAL A 1201 -23.19 -13.41 -44.25
C VAL A 1201 -22.46 -12.07 -44.37
N ARG A 1202 -22.62 -11.35 -45.48
CA ARG A 1202 -22.06 -10.01 -45.68
C ARG A 1202 -22.68 -8.98 -44.74
N THR A 1203 -23.99 -9.09 -44.50
CA THR A 1203 -24.70 -8.21 -43.57
C THR A 1203 -24.22 -8.42 -42.13
N ALA A 1204 -24.12 -9.67 -41.67
CA ALA A 1204 -23.62 -10.02 -40.34
C ALA A 1204 -22.15 -9.60 -40.14
N VAL A 1205 -21.28 -9.80 -41.13
CA VAL A 1205 -19.88 -9.34 -41.10
C VAL A 1205 -19.79 -7.83 -40.93
N ARG A 1206 -20.61 -7.05 -41.64
CA ARG A 1206 -20.63 -5.58 -41.49
C ARG A 1206 -21.13 -5.12 -40.14
N GLN A 1207 -22.15 -5.78 -39.58
CA GLN A 1207 -22.63 -5.48 -38.23
C GLN A 1207 -21.56 -5.79 -37.16
N GLN A 1208 -20.85 -6.91 -37.28
CA GLN A 1208 -19.73 -7.24 -36.39
C GLN A 1208 -18.54 -6.26 -36.55
N LEU A 1209 -18.24 -5.77 -37.75
CA LEU A 1209 -17.22 -4.74 -37.98
C LEU A 1209 -17.60 -3.41 -37.29
N GLN A 1210 -18.84 -2.94 -37.47
CA GLN A 1210 -19.35 -1.73 -36.81
C GLN A 1210 -19.32 -1.87 -35.27
N LYS A 1211 -19.63 -3.06 -34.75
CA LYS A 1211 -19.61 -3.40 -33.33
C LYS A 1211 -18.21 -3.38 -32.72
N GLU A 1212 -17.21 -3.95 -33.39
CA GLU A 1212 -15.80 -3.85 -32.95
C GLU A 1212 -15.25 -2.43 -33.08
N LEU A 1213 -15.65 -1.67 -34.12
CA LEU A 1213 -15.33 -0.24 -34.23
C LEU A 1213 -15.85 0.56 -33.04
N ILE A 1214 -17.14 0.46 -32.72
CA ILE A 1214 -17.74 1.14 -31.54
C ILE A 1214 -17.05 0.68 -30.24
N SER A 1215 -16.77 -0.62 -30.10
CA SER A 1215 -16.07 -1.16 -28.92
C SER A 1215 -14.63 -0.61 -28.77
N LEU A 1216 -13.89 -0.47 -29.87
CA LEU A 1216 -12.57 0.18 -29.91
C LEU A 1216 -12.66 1.66 -29.52
N LEU A 1217 -13.61 2.40 -30.09
CA LEU A 1217 -13.80 3.84 -29.86
C LEU A 1217 -14.22 4.12 -28.40
N ASN A 1218 -15.10 3.31 -27.83
CA ASN A 1218 -15.49 3.38 -26.41
C ASN A 1218 -14.30 3.10 -25.49
N SER A 1219 -13.44 2.15 -25.86
CA SER A 1219 -12.21 1.85 -25.10
C SER A 1219 -11.18 2.97 -25.20
N LEU A 1220 -11.04 3.59 -26.38
CA LEU A 1220 -10.19 4.76 -26.56
C LEU A 1220 -10.66 5.93 -25.68
N LEU A 1221 -11.95 6.24 -25.70
CA LEU A 1221 -12.58 7.20 -24.79
C LEU A 1221 -12.26 6.86 -23.32
N LEU A 1222 -12.58 5.64 -22.86
CA LEU A 1222 -12.35 5.19 -21.48
C LEU A 1222 -10.89 5.23 -20.99
N VAL A 1223 -9.91 5.28 -21.89
CA VAL A 1223 -8.49 5.47 -21.56
C VAL A 1223 -8.13 6.95 -21.39
N PHE A 1224 -8.69 7.85 -22.21
CA PHE A 1224 -8.39 9.29 -22.13
C PHE A 1224 -8.86 9.97 -20.84
N MET A 1225 -9.62 9.28 -19.97
CA MET A 1225 -9.86 9.70 -18.59
C MET A 1225 -8.58 9.79 -17.74
N THR A 1226 -7.50 9.08 -18.12
CA THR A 1226 -6.23 8.99 -17.37
C THR A 1226 -5.05 9.71 -18.03
N VAL A 1227 -5.24 10.25 -19.24
CA VAL A 1227 -4.14 10.77 -20.07
C VAL A 1227 -3.92 12.26 -19.83
N SER A 1228 -2.69 12.65 -19.51
CA SER A 1228 -2.31 14.05 -19.26
C SER A 1228 -1.37 14.66 -20.32
N ASP A 1229 -0.99 13.94 -21.38
CA ASP A 1229 -0.14 14.51 -22.44
C ASP A 1229 -0.89 15.55 -23.27
N ARG A 1230 -0.27 16.72 -23.46
CA ARG A 1230 -0.90 17.86 -24.12
C ARG A 1230 -1.12 17.63 -25.62
N LYS A 1231 -0.15 17.04 -26.34
CA LYS A 1231 -0.31 16.80 -27.79
C LYS A 1231 -1.40 15.76 -28.04
N CYS A 1232 -1.42 14.71 -27.23
CA CYS A 1232 -2.42 13.65 -27.29
C CYS A 1232 -3.83 14.19 -26.98
N LEU A 1233 -3.97 15.06 -25.97
CA LEU A 1233 -5.24 15.72 -25.65
C LEU A 1233 -5.71 16.68 -26.75
N GLU A 1234 -4.83 17.51 -27.32
CA GLU A 1234 -5.19 18.41 -28.43
C GLU A 1234 -5.69 17.65 -29.67
N LEU A 1235 -5.13 16.47 -29.97
CA LEU A 1235 -5.66 15.56 -30.99
C LEU A 1235 -7.00 14.93 -30.56
N PHE A 1236 -7.07 14.42 -29.33
CA PHE A 1236 -8.25 13.74 -28.78
C PHE A 1236 -9.49 14.63 -28.82
N TYR A 1237 -9.38 15.90 -28.46
CA TYR A 1237 -10.51 16.84 -28.48
C TYR A 1237 -11.11 17.02 -29.89
N VAL A 1238 -10.27 17.10 -30.93
CA VAL A 1238 -10.75 17.16 -32.33
C VAL A 1238 -11.42 15.84 -32.73
N PHE A 1239 -10.85 14.70 -32.29
CA PHE A 1239 -11.42 13.37 -32.53
C PHE A 1239 -12.80 13.21 -31.87
N GLN A 1240 -12.98 13.67 -30.62
CA GLN A 1240 -14.26 13.64 -29.93
C GLN A 1240 -15.33 14.39 -30.73
N THR A 1241 -15.06 15.61 -31.17
CA THR A 1241 -16.07 16.36 -31.93
C THR A 1241 -16.35 15.70 -33.30
N GLN A 1242 -15.35 15.12 -33.98
CA GLN A 1242 -15.59 14.35 -35.22
C GLN A 1242 -16.41 13.07 -34.99
N LEU A 1243 -16.07 12.27 -33.97
CA LEU A 1243 -16.82 11.07 -33.61
C LEU A 1243 -18.26 11.42 -33.21
N SER A 1244 -18.46 12.55 -32.52
CA SER A 1244 -19.81 13.01 -32.14
C SER A 1244 -20.70 13.23 -33.38
N LEU A 1245 -20.14 13.80 -34.45
CA LEU A 1245 -20.84 14.04 -35.71
C LEU A 1245 -21.11 12.74 -36.48
N LYS A 1246 -20.24 11.73 -36.36
CA LYS A 1246 -20.45 10.38 -36.93
C LYS A 1246 -21.54 9.60 -36.20
N LEU A 1247 -21.51 9.54 -34.86
CA LEU A 1247 -22.57 8.87 -34.08
C LEU A 1247 -23.94 9.54 -34.27
N LEU A 1248 -23.98 10.86 -34.45
CA LEU A 1248 -25.18 11.60 -34.83
C LEU A 1248 -25.71 11.25 -36.23
N GLN A 1249 -24.85 10.82 -37.16
CA GLN A 1249 -25.28 10.26 -38.45
C GLN A 1249 -25.86 8.85 -38.26
N CYS A 1250 -25.24 8.02 -37.41
CA CYS A 1250 -25.78 6.70 -37.04
C CYS A 1250 -27.16 6.76 -36.35
N LEU A 1251 -27.50 7.88 -35.70
CA LEU A 1251 -28.80 8.10 -35.05
C LEU A 1251 -29.90 8.61 -36.01
N ARG A 1252 -29.54 9.20 -37.17
CA ARG A 1252 -30.49 9.90 -38.05
C ARG A 1252 -30.96 9.03 -39.22
N VAL A 1253 -32.09 8.35 -39.03
CA VAL A 1253 -32.80 7.61 -40.10
C VAL A 1253 -34.03 8.40 -40.55
N THR A 1254 -33.80 9.53 -41.23
CA THR A 1254 -34.80 10.58 -41.46
C THR A 1254 -35.95 10.27 -42.45
N ASP A 1255 -36.08 9.03 -42.90
CA ASP A 1255 -37.12 8.60 -43.85
C ASP A 1255 -38.10 7.53 -43.28
N ALA A 1256 -37.91 7.05 -42.02
CA ALA A 1256 -38.81 6.09 -41.39
C ALA A 1256 -38.83 6.18 -39.84
N PRO A 1257 -39.73 6.98 -39.22
CA PRO A 1257 -39.65 7.35 -37.79
C PRO A 1257 -39.98 6.24 -36.77
N HIS A 1258 -40.17 4.99 -37.18
CA HIS A 1258 -40.74 3.93 -36.32
C HIS A 1258 -40.00 2.59 -36.32
N PHE A 1259 -38.93 2.41 -37.11
CA PHE A 1259 -38.20 1.13 -37.25
C PHE A 1259 -36.69 1.28 -36.98
N TYR A 1260 -36.32 1.40 -35.71
CA TYR A 1260 -34.93 1.30 -35.29
C TYR A 1260 -34.45 -0.16 -35.31
N GLY A 1261 -33.28 -0.41 -35.91
CA GLY A 1261 -32.56 -1.67 -35.72
C GLY A 1261 -31.98 -1.72 -34.30
N LEU A 1262 -32.74 -2.27 -33.34
CA LEU A 1262 -32.46 -2.26 -31.90
C LEU A 1262 -30.98 -2.50 -31.53
N PRO A 1263 -30.31 -3.60 -31.95
CA PRO A 1263 -28.88 -3.82 -31.65
C PRO A 1263 -27.93 -2.73 -32.13
N SER A 1264 -28.30 -1.98 -33.18
CA SER A 1264 -27.50 -0.88 -33.73
C SER A 1264 -27.75 0.43 -32.99
N LEU A 1265 -29.02 0.71 -32.65
CA LEU A 1265 -29.40 1.87 -31.83
C LEU A 1265 -28.76 1.78 -30.44
N GLU A 1266 -28.87 0.62 -29.78
CA GLU A 1266 -28.26 0.33 -28.47
C GLU A 1266 -26.75 0.61 -28.47
N ARG A 1267 -26.01 0.01 -29.42
CA ARG A 1267 -24.57 0.22 -29.58
C ARG A 1267 -24.22 1.68 -29.86
N THR A 1268 -25.02 2.39 -30.65
CA THR A 1268 -24.81 3.81 -30.98
C THR A 1268 -25.01 4.69 -29.75
N LEU A 1269 -26.10 4.50 -29.00
CA LEU A 1269 -26.41 5.25 -27.78
C LEU A 1269 -25.39 4.98 -26.66
N ALA A 1270 -24.93 3.73 -26.50
CA ALA A 1270 -23.86 3.41 -25.56
C ALA A 1270 -22.55 4.16 -25.91
N GLY A 1271 -22.20 4.23 -27.20
CA GLY A 1271 -21.07 5.03 -27.67
C GLY A 1271 -21.25 6.53 -27.45
N MET A 1272 -22.46 7.05 -27.66
CA MET A 1272 -22.80 8.45 -27.35
C MET A 1272 -22.73 8.75 -25.85
N ALA A 1273 -23.11 7.81 -24.98
CA ALA A 1273 -23.03 7.96 -23.53
C ALA A 1273 -21.57 8.06 -23.06
N HIS A 1274 -20.68 7.20 -23.59
CA HIS A 1274 -19.24 7.28 -23.33
C HIS A 1274 -18.59 8.56 -23.88
N LEU A 1275 -19.04 9.06 -25.04
CA LEU A 1275 -18.51 10.29 -25.64
C LEU A 1275 -18.95 11.54 -24.87
N THR A 1276 -20.24 11.64 -24.57
CA THR A 1276 -20.83 12.84 -23.95
C THR A 1276 -20.39 13.05 -22.50
N ALA A 1277 -19.93 12.00 -21.81
CA ALA A 1277 -19.38 12.07 -20.45
C ALA A 1277 -18.13 12.99 -20.32
N PHE A 1278 -17.51 13.38 -21.43
CA PHE A 1278 -16.35 14.28 -21.45
C PHE A 1278 -16.78 15.74 -21.65
N PRO A 1279 -16.47 16.67 -20.72
CA PRO A 1279 -16.76 18.09 -20.91
C PRO A 1279 -15.97 18.66 -22.09
N GLY A 1280 -16.62 19.48 -22.92
CA GLY A 1280 -16.02 20.14 -24.09
C GLY A 1280 -16.07 19.31 -25.39
N TRP A 1281 -16.75 18.16 -25.40
CA TRP A 1281 -16.83 17.26 -26.56
C TRP A 1281 -17.38 17.93 -27.84
N SER A 1282 -18.18 18.99 -27.70
CA SER A 1282 -18.77 19.72 -28.84
C SER A 1282 -17.91 20.88 -29.36
N ALA A 1283 -16.85 21.27 -28.64
CA ALA A 1283 -16.18 22.56 -28.83
C ALA A 1283 -15.26 22.65 -30.07
N HIS A 1284 -14.78 21.53 -30.61
CA HIS A 1284 -13.59 21.50 -31.48
C HIS A 1284 -13.90 21.27 -32.97
N SER A 1285 -15.10 21.64 -33.43
CA SER A 1285 -15.49 21.54 -34.84
C SER A 1285 -15.08 22.76 -35.66
N PRO A 1286 -14.41 22.59 -36.82
CA PRO A 1286 -14.14 23.70 -37.75
C PRO A 1286 -15.36 24.07 -38.63
N LEU A 1287 -16.47 23.32 -38.58
CA LEU A 1287 -17.58 23.40 -39.55
C LEU A 1287 -18.98 23.59 -38.93
N SER A 1288 -19.11 23.60 -37.60
CA SER A 1288 -20.39 23.82 -36.91
C SER A 1288 -20.12 24.41 -35.53
N LYS A 1289 -20.99 25.30 -35.05
CA LYS A 1289 -20.83 25.85 -33.69
C LYS A 1289 -21.14 24.79 -32.63
N PRO A 1290 -20.55 24.85 -31.43
CA PRO A 1290 -20.77 23.84 -30.38
C PRO A 1290 -22.26 23.64 -30.07
N LEU A 1291 -22.99 24.73 -29.87
CA LEU A 1291 -24.45 24.73 -29.63
C LEU A 1291 -25.27 24.16 -30.81
N GLU A 1292 -24.80 24.28 -32.06
CA GLU A 1292 -25.46 23.67 -33.23
C GLU A 1292 -25.27 22.15 -33.27
N ILE A 1293 -24.20 21.62 -32.67
CA ILE A 1293 -23.98 20.18 -32.49
C ILE A 1293 -24.86 19.69 -31.34
N CYS A 1294 -24.85 20.39 -30.19
CA CYS A 1294 -25.71 20.11 -29.04
C CYS A 1294 -27.20 20.08 -29.43
N GLY A 1295 -27.70 21.06 -30.17
CA GLY A 1295 -29.10 21.11 -30.61
C GLY A 1295 -29.51 19.95 -31.54
N LYS A 1296 -28.58 19.46 -32.38
CA LYS A 1296 -28.84 18.26 -33.22
C LYS A 1296 -28.85 16.98 -32.40
N TYR A 1297 -27.97 16.87 -31.39
CA TYR A 1297 -27.98 15.79 -30.41
C TYR A 1297 -29.31 15.76 -29.64
N LEU A 1298 -29.74 16.92 -29.13
CA LEU A 1298 -30.97 17.08 -28.37
C LEU A 1298 -32.19 16.62 -29.17
N SER A 1299 -32.32 17.09 -30.42
CA SER A 1299 -33.40 16.70 -31.33
C SER A 1299 -33.50 15.18 -31.51
N GLY A 1300 -32.38 14.49 -31.75
CA GLY A 1300 -32.39 13.03 -31.99
C GLY A 1300 -32.60 12.21 -30.72
N LEU A 1301 -32.04 12.64 -29.59
CA LEU A 1301 -32.24 11.96 -28.30
C LEU A 1301 -33.69 12.14 -27.78
N LEU A 1302 -34.31 13.29 -28.03
CA LEU A 1302 -35.73 13.50 -27.75
C LEU A 1302 -36.64 12.67 -28.67
N GLU A 1303 -36.27 12.47 -29.94
CA GLU A 1303 -36.98 11.58 -30.87
C GLU A 1303 -36.97 10.13 -30.36
N VAL A 1304 -35.82 9.63 -29.89
CA VAL A 1304 -35.68 8.30 -29.29
C VAL A 1304 -36.49 8.17 -27.99
N ILE A 1305 -36.37 9.09 -27.03
CA ILE A 1305 -37.10 8.99 -25.76
C ILE A 1305 -38.63 9.07 -25.98
N THR A 1306 -39.06 9.85 -26.98
CA THR A 1306 -40.47 9.94 -27.40
C THR A 1306 -40.97 8.62 -27.97
N SER A 1307 -40.20 8.02 -28.87
CA SER A 1307 -40.54 6.78 -29.58
C SER A 1307 -40.65 5.56 -28.66
N PHE A 1308 -39.80 5.48 -27.63
CA PHE A 1308 -39.74 4.34 -26.71
C PHE A 1308 -40.62 4.50 -25.46
N TYR A 1309 -40.67 5.70 -24.87
CA TYR A 1309 -41.32 5.91 -23.56
C TYR A 1309 -42.64 6.67 -23.66
N VAL A 1310 -42.72 7.72 -24.49
CA VAL A 1310 -43.88 8.64 -24.50
C VAL A 1310 -45.03 8.11 -25.36
N GLU A 1311 -44.82 7.92 -26.66
CA GLU A 1311 -45.92 7.62 -27.60
C GLU A 1311 -46.46 6.20 -27.46
N ARG A 1312 -45.63 5.24 -27.04
CA ARG A 1312 -46.02 3.84 -26.81
C ARG A 1312 -46.74 3.61 -25.47
N GLY A 1313 -46.98 4.67 -24.68
CA GLY A 1313 -47.57 4.57 -23.35
C GLY A 1313 -46.69 3.77 -22.39
N GLY A 1314 -45.43 4.20 -22.28
CA GLY A 1314 -44.30 3.49 -21.69
C GLY A 1314 -44.65 2.69 -20.44
N ASN A 1315 -44.42 1.38 -20.51
CA ASN A 1315 -44.71 0.48 -19.41
C ASN A 1315 -43.55 0.52 -18.41
N ALA A 1316 -43.49 1.57 -17.57
CA ALA A 1316 -42.41 1.90 -16.63
C ALA A 1316 -41.94 0.78 -15.67
N MET A 1317 -42.67 -0.35 -15.61
CA MET A 1317 -42.36 -1.54 -14.83
C MET A 1317 -41.61 -2.63 -15.61
N SER A 1318 -41.53 -2.52 -16.94
CA SER A 1318 -40.92 -3.47 -17.88
C SER A 1318 -39.43 -3.20 -18.08
N PHE A 1319 -38.70 -4.20 -18.54
CA PHE A 1319 -37.27 -4.11 -18.86
C PHE A 1319 -36.98 -3.94 -20.36
N MET A 1320 -37.94 -4.24 -21.25
CA MET A 1320 -37.77 -4.07 -22.70
C MET A 1320 -37.63 -2.60 -23.12
N GLY A 1321 -36.58 -2.27 -23.89
CA GLY A 1321 -36.24 -0.91 -24.33
C GLY A 1321 -35.57 -0.03 -23.25
N LYS A 1322 -35.16 -0.62 -22.13
CA LYS A 1322 -34.59 0.08 -20.97
C LYS A 1322 -33.11 0.43 -21.13
N GLY A 1323 -32.32 -0.38 -21.83
CA GLY A 1323 -30.91 -0.08 -22.12
C GLY A 1323 -30.79 1.15 -23.03
N VAL A 1324 -31.65 1.21 -24.06
CA VAL A 1324 -31.92 2.39 -24.89
C VAL A 1324 -32.34 3.60 -24.04
N THR A 1325 -33.36 3.44 -23.18
CA THR A 1325 -33.87 4.52 -22.32
C THR A 1325 -32.81 5.09 -21.37
N LYS A 1326 -32.05 4.21 -20.70
CA LYS A 1326 -30.94 4.56 -19.80
C LYS A 1326 -29.81 5.28 -20.53
N SER A 1327 -29.39 4.77 -21.68
CA SER A 1327 -28.32 5.36 -22.49
C SER A 1327 -28.72 6.73 -23.04
N THR A 1328 -29.97 6.89 -23.48
CA THR A 1328 -30.54 8.18 -23.88
C THR A 1328 -30.64 9.15 -22.71
N GLY A 1329 -31.07 8.70 -21.52
CA GLY A 1329 -31.12 9.51 -20.30
C GLY A 1329 -29.74 10.03 -19.87
N LEU A 1330 -28.72 9.18 -19.89
CA LEU A 1330 -27.32 9.56 -19.67
C LEU A 1330 -26.84 10.59 -20.70
N CYS A 1331 -27.07 10.35 -22.00
CA CYS A 1331 -26.70 11.29 -23.05
C CYS A 1331 -27.36 12.66 -22.87
N LEU A 1332 -28.65 12.71 -22.49
CA LEU A 1332 -29.38 13.94 -22.24
C LEU A 1332 -28.86 14.67 -20.99
N LEU A 1333 -28.57 13.96 -19.89
CA LEU A 1333 -27.95 14.55 -18.70
C LEU A 1333 -26.59 15.19 -19.05
N HIS A 1334 -25.68 14.44 -19.69
CA HIS A 1334 -24.38 14.95 -20.11
C HIS A 1334 -24.50 16.14 -21.07
N LEU A 1335 -25.43 16.07 -22.03
CA LEU A 1335 -25.72 17.14 -22.98
C LEU A 1335 -26.21 18.43 -22.29
N SER A 1336 -27.01 18.32 -21.22
CA SER A 1336 -27.45 19.49 -20.46
C SER A 1336 -26.27 20.23 -19.81
N HIS A 1337 -25.30 19.50 -19.24
CA HIS A 1337 -24.08 20.09 -18.69
C HIS A 1337 -23.19 20.71 -19.77
N GLU A 1338 -23.03 20.07 -20.93
CA GLU A 1338 -22.32 20.67 -22.07
C GLU A 1338 -23.01 21.95 -22.55
N MET A 1339 -24.35 21.96 -22.68
CA MET A 1339 -25.10 23.16 -23.10
C MET A 1339 -24.98 24.31 -22.11
N ILE A 1340 -24.98 24.04 -20.79
CA ILE A 1340 -24.71 25.05 -19.75
C ILE A 1340 -23.33 25.71 -19.93
N VAL A 1341 -22.30 24.95 -20.33
CA VAL A 1341 -20.94 25.47 -20.58
C VAL A 1341 -20.84 26.22 -21.91
N GLN A 1342 -21.42 25.69 -22.99
CA GLN A 1342 -21.30 26.25 -24.34
C GLN A 1342 -22.23 27.45 -24.60
N ALA A 1343 -23.32 27.60 -23.84
CA ALA A 1343 -24.33 28.63 -24.03
C ALA A 1343 -24.68 29.36 -22.70
N PRO A 1344 -23.88 30.36 -22.29
CA PRO A 1344 -24.10 31.12 -21.05
C PRO A 1344 -25.32 32.07 -21.07
N GLY A 1345 -26.11 32.08 -22.15
CA GLY A 1345 -27.39 32.79 -22.26
C GLY A 1345 -28.56 31.81 -22.24
N SER A 1346 -29.67 32.18 -21.61
CA SER A 1346 -30.85 31.31 -21.35
C SER A 1346 -31.65 30.89 -22.60
N GLU A 1347 -31.20 31.21 -23.81
CA GLU A 1347 -31.88 30.94 -25.08
C GLU A 1347 -31.96 29.44 -25.44
N TRP A 1348 -31.14 28.59 -24.81
CA TRP A 1348 -31.12 27.15 -25.08
C TRP A 1348 -32.26 26.37 -24.41
N MET A 1349 -32.90 26.92 -23.36
CA MET A 1349 -33.92 26.22 -22.57
C MET A 1349 -35.14 25.73 -23.41
N PRO A 1350 -35.72 26.54 -24.33
CA PRO A 1350 -36.89 26.10 -25.10
C PRO A 1350 -36.61 24.97 -26.10
N LEU A 1351 -35.34 24.66 -26.38
CA LEU A 1351 -34.95 23.54 -27.26
C LEU A 1351 -35.25 22.17 -26.64
N TRP A 1352 -35.50 22.11 -25.33
CA TRP A 1352 -35.86 20.89 -24.58
C TRP A 1352 -37.37 20.59 -24.62
N PHE A 1353 -38.17 21.43 -25.29
CA PHE A 1353 -39.60 21.24 -25.45
C PHE A 1353 -39.89 20.30 -26.64
N LEU A 1354 -40.79 19.34 -26.43
CA LEU A 1354 -41.00 18.24 -27.35
C LEU A 1354 -41.74 18.70 -28.63
N PRO A 1355 -41.17 18.54 -29.84
CA PRO A 1355 -41.70 19.12 -31.07
C PRO A 1355 -42.83 18.26 -31.68
N LEU A 1356 -43.99 18.23 -31.01
CA LEU A 1356 -45.19 17.57 -31.52
C LEU A 1356 -45.65 18.22 -32.83
N GLY A 1357 -45.52 17.48 -33.94
CA GLY A 1357 -45.76 17.98 -35.29
C GLY A 1357 -47.21 18.44 -35.52
N SER A 1358 -47.38 19.72 -35.82
CA SER A 1358 -48.64 20.29 -36.31
C SER A 1358 -48.41 21.42 -37.31
N HIS A 1359 -48.31 21.07 -38.59
CA HIS A 1359 -48.55 22.01 -39.69
C HIS A 1359 -50.07 22.27 -39.82
N SER A 1360 -50.64 23.03 -38.88
CA SER A 1360 -52.03 23.48 -38.89
C SER A 1360 -52.11 24.88 -38.28
N GLU A 1361 -52.91 25.75 -38.88
CA GLU A 1361 -52.84 27.20 -38.67
C GLU A 1361 -53.39 27.69 -37.33
N GLU A 1362 -52.92 28.88 -36.95
CA GLU A 1362 -53.49 29.83 -35.98
C GLU A 1362 -54.51 29.29 -34.95
N HIS A 1363 -54.03 28.76 -33.82
CA HIS A 1363 -54.51 29.12 -32.47
C HIS A 1363 -53.43 28.73 -31.43
N ALA A 1364 -53.48 29.33 -30.23
CA ALA A 1364 -52.33 29.40 -29.32
C ALA A 1364 -51.78 28.02 -28.89
N PRO A 1365 -50.46 27.76 -29.04
CA PRO A 1365 -49.88 26.46 -28.70
C PRO A 1365 -49.76 26.29 -27.19
N THR A 1366 -50.49 25.32 -26.63
CA THR A 1366 -50.18 24.75 -25.32
C THR A 1366 -48.90 23.90 -25.43
N GLN A 1367 -47.74 24.57 -25.42
CA GLN A 1367 -46.44 23.91 -25.34
C GLN A 1367 -46.42 23.01 -24.10
N GLN A 1368 -46.27 21.70 -24.27
CA GLN A 1368 -46.24 20.75 -23.14
C GLN A 1368 -44.93 20.83 -22.31
N GLY A 1369 -44.00 21.70 -22.72
CA GLY A 1369 -42.80 22.04 -21.96
C GLY A 1369 -41.92 20.83 -21.70
N LEU A 1370 -41.67 20.55 -20.41
CA LEU A 1370 -40.88 19.43 -19.91
C LEU A 1370 -41.75 18.27 -19.40
N ALA A 1371 -43.04 18.21 -19.73
CA ALA A 1371 -43.96 17.18 -19.20
C ALA A 1371 -43.55 15.74 -19.57
N TRP A 1372 -42.76 15.58 -20.62
CA TRP A 1372 -42.16 14.30 -21.03
C TRP A 1372 -41.15 13.74 -20.01
N LEU A 1373 -40.56 14.59 -19.16
CA LEU A 1373 -39.53 14.22 -18.19
C LEU A 1373 -40.13 13.54 -16.95
N ILE A 1374 -41.31 13.97 -16.52
CA ILE A 1374 -41.92 13.54 -15.24
C ILE A 1374 -42.22 12.03 -15.18
N PRO A 1375 -42.72 11.37 -16.25
CA PRO A 1375 -42.90 9.92 -16.26
C PRO A 1375 -41.63 9.10 -15.99
N LEU A 1376 -40.43 9.65 -16.24
CA LEU A 1376 -39.15 8.97 -15.97
C LEU A 1376 -38.76 9.03 -14.48
N TRP A 1377 -39.28 9.99 -13.71
CA TRP A 1377 -39.03 10.10 -12.26
C TRP A 1377 -39.70 9.00 -11.43
N VAL A 1378 -40.62 8.24 -12.04
CA VAL A 1378 -41.31 7.07 -11.47
C VAL A 1378 -40.98 5.78 -12.23
N ASP A 1379 -39.94 5.77 -13.06
CA ASP A 1379 -39.44 4.55 -13.68
C ASP A 1379 -38.98 3.54 -12.62
N ARG A 1380 -39.10 2.24 -12.92
CA ARG A 1380 -38.66 1.20 -12.00
C ARG A 1380 -37.16 1.22 -11.69
N ASP A 1381 -36.32 1.78 -12.56
CA ASP A 1381 -34.88 1.87 -12.28
C ASP A 1381 -34.50 3.04 -11.35
N PRO A 1382 -33.66 2.83 -10.33
CA PRO A 1382 -32.96 3.94 -9.70
C PRO A 1382 -31.99 4.66 -10.67
N GLU A 1383 -31.42 4.00 -11.69
CA GLU A 1383 -30.49 4.67 -12.63
C GLU A 1383 -31.22 5.60 -13.63
N VAL A 1384 -32.39 5.19 -14.12
CA VAL A 1384 -33.27 6.01 -15.00
C VAL A 1384 -33.88 7.18 -14.21
N ARG A 1385 -34.34 6.94 -12.98
CA ARG A 1385 -34.82 8.02 -12.10
C ARG A 1385 -33.72 8.98 -11.71
N PHE A 1386 -32.53 8.50 -11.37
CA PHE A 1386 -31.36 9.33 -11.07
C PHE A 1386 -31.00 10.22 -12.26
N THR A 1387 -30.90 9.65 -13.47
CA THR A 1387 -30.50 10.42 -14.67
C THR A 1387 -31.57 11.41 -15.12
N SER A 1388 -32.86 11.09 -14.98
CA SER A 1388 -33.97 12.00 -15.33
C SER A 1388 -34.25 13.08 -14.28
N LEU A 1389 -34.03 12.81 -12.98
CA LEU A 1389 -34.01 13.86 -11.95
C LEU A 1389 -32.74 14.71 -12.03
N GLY A 1390 -31.59 14.12 -12.39
CA GLY A 1390 -30.35 14.85 -12.65
C GLY A 1390 -30.47 15.77 -13.86
N LEU A 1391 -31.21 15.35 -14.89
CA LEU A 1391 -31.58 16.26 -15.98
C LEU A 1391 -32.49 17.38 -15.47
N GLY A 1392 -33.45 17.07 -14.60
CA GLY A 1392 -34.25 18.08 -13.88
C GLY A 1392 -33.40 19.05 -13.06
N SER A 1393 -32.37 18.57 -12.35
CA SER A 1393 -31.47 19.41 -11.54
C SER A 1393 -30.58 20.29 -12.43
N ALA A 1394 -30.09 19.77 -13.56
CA ALA A 1394 -29.35 20.55 -14.54
C ALA A 1394 -30.21 21.63 -15.21
N LEU A 1395 -31.41 21.28 -15.70
CA LEU A 1395 -32.32 22.24 -16.36
C LEU A 1395 -32.82 23.33 -15.40
N THR A 1396 -32.99 23.02 -14.11
CA THR A 1396 -33.42 24.02 -13.10
C THR A 1396 -32.31 24.97 -12.64
N THR A 1397 -31.05 24.79 -13.07
CA THR A 1397 -29.98 25.77 -12.77
C THR A 1397 -30.24 27.18 -13.34
N ILE A 1398 -31.19 27.31 -14.27
CA ILE A 1398 -31.66 28.58 -14.85
C ILE A 1398 -33.14 28.82 -14.55
N GLU A 1399 -33.50 30.09 -14.28
CA GLU A 1399 -34.85 30.52 -13.89
C GLU A 1399 -35.94 30.07 -14.88
N ALA A 1400 -35.66 30.16 -16.19
CA ALA A 1400 -36.57 29.71 -17.23
C ALA A 1400 -36.88 28.19 -17.17
N GLY A 1401 -35.92 27.38 -16.72
CA GLY A 1401 -36.08 25.94 -16.54
C GLY A 1401 -36.93 25.61 -15.31
N CYS A 1402 -36.76 26.33 -14.20
CA CYS A 1402 -37.64 26.25 -13.04
C CYS A 1402 -39.10 26.57 -13.39
N VAL A 1403 -39.34 27.66 -14.13
CA VAL A 1403 -40.69 28.04 -14.58
C VAL A 1403 -41.28 26.98 -15.52
N ALA A 1404 -40.50 26.49 -16.49
CA ALA A 1404 -40.96 25.45 -17.42
C ALA A 1404 -41.32 24.14 -16.71
N LEU A 1405 -40.47 23.66 -15.80
CA LEU A 1405 -40.69 22.42 -15.05
C LEU A 1405 -41.89 22.54 -14.10
N ALA A 1406 -42.03 23.67 -13.41
CA ALA A 1406 -43.18 23.92 -12.55
C ALA A 1406 -44.50 23.95 -13.33
N ASN A 1407 -44.51 24.57 -14.51
CA ASN A 1407 -45.68 24.58 -15.39
C ASN A 1407 -46.06 23.17 -15.88
N SER A 1408 -45.07 22.34 -16.22
CA SER A 1408 -45.30 20.94 -16.58
C SER A 1408 -45.81 20.06 -15.42
N CYS A 1409 -45.65 20.50 -14.17
CA CYS A 1409 -46.17 19.79 -12.98
C CYS A 1409 -47.54 20.29 -12.48
N GLN A 1410 -48.22 21.23 -13.14
CA GLN A 1410 -49.47 21.82 -12.65
C GLN A 1410 -50.63 20.81 -12.46
N ASN A 1411 -50.62 19.70 -13.20
CA ASN A 1411 -51.64 18.65 -13.10
C ASN A 1411 -51.34 17.59 -12.02
N ILE A 1412 -50.31 17.80 -11.19
CA ILE A 1412 -49.85 16.86 -10.15
C ILE A 1412 -50.21 17.43 -8.77
N SER A 1413 -50.73 16.59 -7.87
CA SER A 1413 -51.07 17.02 -6.51
C SER A 1413 -49.81 17.54 -5.77
N GLY A 1414 -49.88 18.76 -5.24
CA GLY A 1414 -48.74 19.47 -4.64
C GLY A 1414 -47.75 20.08 -5.65
N GLY A 1415 -47.95 19.90 -6.96
CA GLY A 1415 -47.10 20.42 -8.02
C GLY A 1415 -45.64 19.96 -7.93
N LEU A 1416 -44.73 20.74 -8.52
CA LEU A 1416 -43.29 20.45 -8.50
C LEU A 1416 -42.73 20.39 -7.07
N TRP A 1417 -43.12 21.33 -6.21
CA TRP A 1417 -42.65 21.39 -4.82
C TRP A 1417 -43.05 20.15 -4.02
N GLY A 1418 -44.33 19.76 -4.03
CA GLY A 1418 -44.81 18.56 -3.35
C GLY A 1418 -44.19 17.27 -3.91
N THR A 1419 -44.07 17.17 -5.24
CA THR A 1419 -43.46 16.02 -5.92
C THR A 1419 -42.01 15.81 -5.46
N VAL A 1420 -41.19 16.87 -5.50
CA VAL A 1420 -39.76 16.77 -5.22
C VAL A 1420 -39.47 16.66 -3.72
N VAL A 1421 -40.27 17.30 -2.86
CA VAL A 1421 -40.21 17.08 -1.40
C VAL A 1421 -40.56 15.62 -1.06
N ASN A 1422 -41.60 15.04 -1.67
CA ASN A 1422 -41.95 13.64 -1.45
C ASN A 1422 -40.84 12.68 -1.89
N ILE A 1423 -40.18 12.91 -3.04
CA ILE A 1423 -39.03 12.10 -3.47
C ILE A 1423 -37.85 12.21 -2.49
N LEU A 1424 -37.52 13.41 -2.00
CA LEU A 1424 -36.45 13.62 -1.03
C LEU A 1424 -36.74 12.96 0.33
N LEU A 1425 -37.99 13.03 0.80
CA LEU A 1425 -38.38 12.51 2.12
C LEU A 1425 -38.65 11.00 2.14
N ASP A 1426 -38.97 10.37 0.99
CA ASP A 1426 -39.18 8.93 0.92
C ASP A 1426 -37.96 8.14 1.41
N GLN A 1427 -38.16 7.39 2.50
CA GLN A 1427 -37.11 6.62 3.16
C GLN A 1427 -36.76 5.32 2.42
N SER A 1428 -37.65 4.86 1.53
CA SER A 1428 -37.44 3.68 0.68
C SER A 1428 -36.63 3.97 -0.59
N GLU A 1429 -36.43 5.26 -0.91
CA GLU A 1429 -35.76 5.72 -2.13
C GLU A 1429 -34.24 5.80 -2.00
N CYS A 1430 -33.51 5.58 -3.10
CA CYS A 1430 -32.04 5.58 -3.06
C CYS A 1430 -31.41 6.97 -2.93
N SER A 1431 -30.24 7.02 -2.30
CA SER A 1431 -29.58 8.28 -1.94
C SER A 1431 -29.27 9.17 -3.15
N LEU A 1432 -28.92 8.61 -4.32
CA LEU A 1432 -28.68 9.40 -5.54
C LEU A 1432 -29.96 10.01 -6.13
N VAL A 1433 -31.07 9.28 -6.17
CA VAL A 1433 -32.38 9.83 -6.61
C VAL A 1433 -32.82 10.98 -5.71
N ARG A 1434 -32.63 10.81 -4.39
CA ARG A 1434 -32.93 11.84 -3.38
C ARG A 1434 -31.98 13.04 -3.46
N ARG A 1435 -30.71 12.83 -3.87
CA ARG A 1435 -29.71 13.89 -4.07
C ARG A 1435 -30.15 14.86 -5.17
N GLU A 1436 -30.61 14.33 -6.31
CA GLU A 1436 -31.08 15.17 -7.41
C GLU A 1436 -32.38 15.91 -7.07
N ALA A 1437 -33.27 15.29 -6.30
CA ALA A 1437 -34.43 15.97 -5.73
C ALA A 1437 -34.03 17.14 -4.81
N ALA A 1438 -33.03 16.96 -3.94
CA ALA A 1438 -32.49 18.04 -3.13
C ALA A 1438 -31.85 19.17 -3.97
N PHE A 1439 -31.17 18.86 -5.08
CA PHE A 1439 -30.64 19.86 -6.00
C PHE A 1439 -31.73 20.64 -6.76
N ILE A 1440 -32.82 19.99 -7.19
CA ILE A 1440 -33.97 20.71 -7.77
C ILE A 1440 -34.56 21.69 -6.74
N LEU A 1441 -34.76 21.26 -5.49
CA LEU A 1441 -35.23 22.16 -4.42
C LEU A 1441 -34.23 23.28 -4.11
N GLN A 1442 -32.92 22.99 -4.14
CA GLN A 1442 -31.87 23.99 -3.97
C GLN A 1442 -31.98 25.08 -5.06
N ASN A 1443 -32.09 24.69 -6.33
CA ASN A 1443 -32.24 25.61 -7.45
C ASN A 1443 -33.52 26.47 -7.34
N LEU A 1444 -34.66 25.85 -7.00
CA LEU A 1444 -35.93 26.55 -6.82
C LEU A 1444 -35.90 27.60 -5.70
N LEU A 1445 -35.04 27.42 -4.69
CA LEU A 1445 -34.80 28.39 -3.60
C LEU A 1445 -33.90 29.57 -3.98
N VAL A 1446 -33.16 29.51 -5.10
CA VAL A 1446 -32.36 30.64 -5.58
C VAL A 1446 -33.25 31.77 -6.14
N ILE A 1447 -34.43 31.43 -6.66
CA ILE A 1447 -35.36 32.41 -7.24
C ILE A 1447 -36.04 33.21 -6.12
N PRO A 1448 -36.01 34.57 -6.14
CA PRO A 1448 -36.61 35.39 -5.11
C PRO A 1448 -38.13 35.15 -4.95
N MET A 1449 -38.53 34.53 -3.83
CA MET A 1449 -39.94 34.34 -3.49
C MET A 1449 -40.54 35.59 -2.84
N PRO A 1450 -41.73 36.04 -3.29
CA PRO A 1450 -42.46 37.10 -2.63
C PRO A 1450 -43.01 36.64 -1.27
N SER A 1451 -43.38 37.61 -0.42
CA SER A 1451 -43.99 37.38 0.91
C SER A 1451 -45.48 37.77 0.97
N GLU A 1452 -45.98 38.41 -0.10
CA GLU A 1452 -47.37 38.78 -0.33
C GLU A 1452 -47.71 38.50 -1.82
N ILE A 1453 -48.99 38.39 -2.19
CA ILE A 1453 -49.38 38.08 -3.57
C ILE A 1453 -49.18 39.29 -4.48
N ILE A 1454 -48.03 39.33 -5.16
CA ILE A 1454 -47.73 40.34 -6.20
C ILE A 1454 -48.41 39.91 -7.50
N LYS A 1455 -49.43 40.69 -7.94
CA LYS A 1455 -49.97 40.57 -9.30
C LYS A 1455 -48.91 40.98 -10.31
N ASP A 1456 -48.92 40.33 -11.47
CA ASP A 1456 -47.97 40.49 -12.58
C ASP A 1456 -46.53 40.00 -12.31
N TYR A 1457 -46.26 39.30 -11.19
CA TYR A 1457 -45.01 38.57 -10.98
C TYR A 1457 -45.14 37.10 -11.42
N THR A 1458 -44.22 36.66 -12.28
CA THR A 1458 -44.28 35.36 -12.98
C THR A 1458 -43.99 34.14 -12.09
N TRP A 1459 -43.27 34.31 -10.98
CA TRP A 1459 -42.91 33.23 -10.07
C TRP A 1459 -43.42 33.50 -8.65
N GLN A 1460 -44.56 32.91 -8.29
CA GLN A 1460 -45.13 33.04 -6.95
C GLN A 1460 -44.55 32.04 -5.93
N GLY A 1461 -43.64 31.14 -6.35
CA GLY A 1461 -43.08 30.09 -5.49
C GLY A 1461 -44.09 28.95 -5.22
N PRO A 1462 -43.98 28.24 -4.09
CA PRO A 1462 -44.97 27.23 -3.72
C PRO A 1462 -46.32 27.87 -3.39
N CYS A 1463 -47.38 27.10 -3.55
CA CYS A 1463 -48.74 27.43 -3.11
C CYS A 1463 -49.25 26.27 -2.26
N VAL A 1464 -49.80 26.56 -1.08
CA VAL A 1464 -50.43 25.58 -0.19
C VAL A 1464 -51.86 26.05 0.03
N HIS A 1465 -52.83 25.22 -0.35
CA HIS A 1465 -54.25 25.43 -0.09
C HIS A 1465 -54.66 24.55 1.08
N ASP A 1466 -55.33 25.14 2.07
CA ASP A 1466 -55.99 24.42 3.14
C ASP A 1466 -57.45 24.20 2.76
N GLU A 1467 -57.85 22.95 2.51
CA GLU A 1467 -59.22 22.61 2.09
C GLU A 1467 -60.25 22.83 3.22
N ASP A 1468 -59.86 22.80 4.49
CA ASP A 1468 -60.77 23.00 5.64
C ASP A 1468 -61.12 24.48 5.85
N SER A 1469 -60.18 25.41 5.59
CA SER A 1469 -60.41 26.86 5.73
C SER A 1469 -60.61 27.62 4.41
N GLY A 1470 -60.29 26.99 3.27
CA GLY A 1470 -60.30 27.62 1.94
C GLY A 1470 -59.21 28.68 1.74
N LEU A 1471 -58.23 28.78 2.66
CA LEU A 1471 -57.13 29.74 2.57
C LEU A 1471 -55.98 29.19 1.71
N SER A 1472 -55.53 30.00 0.75
CA SER A 1472 -54.30 29.74 -0.01
C SER A 1472 -53.16 30.62 0.50
N LEU A 1473 -52.09 29.98 0.98
CA LEU A 1473 -50.79 30.62 1.18
C LEU A 1473 -49.96 30.49 -0.10
N SER A 1474 -49.17 31.50 -0.44
CA SER A 1474 -48.19 31.44 -1.54
C SER A 1474 -46.84 32.07 -1.14
N GLY A 1475 -45.77 31.69 -1.84
CA GLY A 1475 -44.43 32.20 -1.59
C GLY A 1475 -43.85 31.72 -0.26
N LYS A 1476 -43.18 32.60 0.49
CA LYS A 1476 -42.47 32.22 1.73
C LYS A 1476 -43.37 31.59 2.81
N PRO A 1477 -44.59 32.11 3.11
CA PRO A 1477 -45.51 31.47 4.05
C PRO A 1477 -45.92 30.05 3.63
N ALA A 1478 -46.11 29.80 2.33
CA ALA A 1478 -46.42 28.47 1.80
C ALA A 1478 -45.26 27.49 1.95
N LEU A 1479 -44.02 27.95 1.72
CA LEU A 1479 -42.82 27.15 1.98
C LEU A 1479 -42.70 26.77 3.46
N GLN A 1480 -42.92 27.73 4.36
CA GLN A 1480 -42.89 27.48 5.81
C GLN A 1480 -43.96 26.46 6.23
N ALA A 1481 -45.19 26.58 5.73
CA ALA A 1481 -46.26 25.62 5.96
C ALA A 1481 -45.89 24.22 5.43
N LEU A 1482 -45.41 24.11 4.18
CA LEU A 1482 -45.02 22.85 3.56
C LEU A 1482 -43.94 22.13 4.38
N LEU A 1483 -42.86 22.84 4.76
CA LEU A 1483 -41.76 22.26 5.56
C LEU A 1483 -42.21 21.81 6.96
N TYR A 1484 -43.18 22.51 7.56
CA TYR A 1484 -43.77 22.15 8.85
C TYR A 1484 -44.67 20.91 8.74
N HIS A 1485 -45.64 20.90 7.82
CA HIS A 1485 -46.57 19.79 7.63
C HIS A 1485 -45.85 18.49 7.19
N CYS A 1486 -44.87 18.58 6.27
CA CYS A 1486 -44.04 17.44 5.88
C CYS A 1486 -43.04 16.99 6.95
N ARG A 1487 -43.00 17.66 8.12
CA ARG A 1487 -42.03 17.44 9.21
C ARG A 1487 -40.59 17.34 8.71
N PHE A 1488 -40.20 18.27 7.85
CA PHE A 1488 -38.96 18.22 7.08
C PHE A 1488 -37.73 18.06 7.98
N TYR A 1489 -37.64 18.83 9.06
CA TYR A 1489 -36.51 18.80 9.98
C TYR A 1489 -36.43 17.52 10.85
N GLU A 1490 -37.55 16.88 11.19
CA GLU A 1490 -37.55 15.55 11.83
C GLU A 1490 -36.96 14.50 10.87
N HIS A 1491 -37.38 14.52 9.60
CA HIS A 1491 -36.86 13.62 8.58
C HIS A 1491 -35.36 13.84 8.33
N LEU A 1492 -34.89 15.08 8.23
CA LEU A 1492 -33.45 15.35 8.12
C LEU A 1492 -32.67 14.86 9.34
N THR A 1493 -33.22 15.03 10.55
CA THR A 1493 -32.63 14.50 11.79
C THR A 1493 -32.49 12.97 11.73
N HIS A 1494 -33.49 12.27 11.18
CA HIS A 1494 -33.44 10.84 10.93
C HIS A 1494 -32.40 10.48 9.85
N MET A 1495 -32.32 11.23 8.75
CA MET A 1495 -31.35 11.00 7.68
C MET A 1495 -29.90 11.06 8.17
N VAL A 1496 -29.56 12.03 9.02
CA VAL A 1496 -28.19 12.16 9.57
C VAL A 1496 -27.86 11.02 10.54
N LYS A 1497 -28.82 10.59 11.38
CA LYS A 1497 -28.67 9.42 12.28
C LYS A 1497 -28.52 8.09 11.54
N HIS A 1498 -29.01 8.01 10.30
CA HIS A 1498 -28.91 6.84 9.43
C HIS A 1498 -27.89 7.02 8.28
N CYS A 1499 -26.89 7.89 8.49
CA CYS A 1499 -25.78 8.04 7.55
C CYS A 1499 -24.87 6.79 7.57
N TYR A 1500 -24.84 6.05 6.46
CA TYR A 1500 -23.90 4.95 6.27
C TYR A 1500 -22.58 5.47 5.71
N VAL A 1501 -21.50 5.19 6.45
CA VAL A 1501 -20.16 5.70 6.21
C VAL A 1501 -19.19 4.61 5.68
N GLY A 1502 -19.63 3.35 5.66
CA GLY A 1502 -18.84 2.21 5.18
C GLY A 1502 -18.78 2.12 3.64
N ARG A 1503 -18.00 1.15 3.14
CA ARG A 1503 -17.67 1.04 1.70
C ARG A 1503 -18.67 0.22 0.91
N TYR A 1504 -19.06 -0.95 1.43
CA TYR A 1504 -19.95 -1.88 0.72
C TYR A 1504 -21.15 -2.27 1.59
N ILE A 1505 -22.33 -2.39 0.99
CA ILE A 1505 -23.57 -2.76 1.72
C ILE A 1505 -23.43 -4.13 2.40
N PHE A 1506 -22.65 -5.05 1.83
CA PHE A 1506 -22.47 -6.41 2.33
C PHE A 1506 -21.63 -6.53 3.61
N ASP A 1507 -20.93 -5.48 4.03
CA ASP A 1507 -20.23 -5.44 5.32
C ASP A 1507 -21.21 -5.30 6.51
N PHE A 1508 -22.47 -4.96 6.24
CA PHE A 1508 -23.55 -4.89 7.23
C PHE A 1508 -24.09 -6.29 7.55
N ASN A 1509 -23.57 -6.88 8.63
CA ASN A 1509 -24.19 -8.07 9.21
C ASN A 1509 -25.61 -7.76 9.71
N PHE A 1510 -26.59 -8.47 9.18
CA PHE A 1510 -27.97 -8.48 9.70
C PHE A 1510 -27.99 -9.17 11.07
N SER A 1511 -27.61 -8.45 12.12
CA SER A 1511 -27.72 -8.93 13.49
C SER A 1511 -29.20 -9.07 13.87
N ALA A 1512 -29.71 -10.30 13.80
CA ALA A 1512 -30.95 -10.66 14.48
C ALA A 1512 -30.82 -10.27 15.97
N PHE A 1513 -31.84 -9.60 16.51
CA PHE A 1513 -31.78 -8.99 17.84
C PHE A 1513 -31.37 -10.01 18.92
N THR A 1514 -30.20 -9.79 19.51
CA THR A 1514 -29.74 -10.47 20.73
C THR A 1514 -29.88 -9.51 21.91
N GLU A 1515 -31.14 -9.24 22.29
CA GLU A 1515 -31.40 -8.69 23.62
C GLU A 1515 -30.93 -9.72 24.67
N THR A 1516 -30.02 -9.30 25.53
CA THR A 1516 -29.44 -10.18 26.54
C THR A 1516 -30.36 -10.28 27.75
N SER A 1517 -30.94 -11.47 27.94
CA SER A 1517 -31.51 -11.90 29.22
C SER A 1517 -31.02 -13.32 29.55
N GLU A 1518 -31.04 -13.67 30.83
CA GLU A 1518 -30.15 -14.67 31.41
C GLU A 1518 -30.73 -16.10 31.45
N TYR A 1519 -29.87 -17.05 31.86
CA TYR A 1519 -30.12 -18.44 32.29
C TYR A 1519 -30.26 -19.58 31.23
N SER A 1520 -29.39 -20.59 31.42
CA SER A 1520 -29.53 -22.07 31.29
C SER A 1520 -30.51 -22.70 30.26
N ASP A 1521 -30.20 -23.83 29.60
CA ASP A 1521 -29.30 -24.93 30.02
C ASP A 1521 -28.76 -25.80 28.84
N LEU A 1522 -28.10 -26.91 29.16
CA LEU A 1522 -27.35 -27.82 28.28
C LEU A 1522 -28.14 -28.65 27.23
N ASN A 1523 -27.37 -29.04 26.20
CA ASN A 1523 -27.53 -30.18 25.26
C ASN A 1523 -28.50 -30.05 24.06
N GLY A 1524 -27.93 -30.13 22.85
CA GLY A 1524 -28.62 -30.40 21.59
C GLY A 1524 -27.63 -30.41 20.42
N LEU A 1525 -27.52 -31.54 19.71
CA LEU A 1525 -26.74 -31.67 18.47
C LEU A 1525 -27.68 -31.74 17.25
N ASP A 1526 -27.16 -31.32 16.10
CA ASP A 1526 -27.61 -31.66 14.74
C ASP A 1526 -28.99 -31.14 14.27
N ASP A 1527 -29.00 -30.10 13.40
CA ASP A 1527 -30.15 -29.76 12.53
C ASP A 1527 -29.83 -28.70 11.44
N SER A 1528 -28.83 -28.94 10.57
CA SER A 1528 -28.32 -27.93 9.61
C SER A 1528 -29.18 -27.69 8.36
N PHE A 1529 -30.52 -27.68 8.47
CA PHE A 1529 -31.43 -27.60 7.30
C PHE A 1529 -32.72 -26.76 7.43
N LYS A 1530 -32.87 -25.94 8.49
CA LYS A 1530 -34.17 -25.30 8.84
C LYS A 1530 -34.42 -23.87 8.36
N PHE A 1531 -33.70 -23.37 7.35
CA PHE A 1531 -33.91 -22.00 6.83
C PHE A 1531 -35.01 -21.84 5.76
N TRP A 1532 -35.64 -22.94 5.31
CA TRP A 1532 -36.75 -22.88 4.35
C TRP A 1532 -37.97 -23.66 4.87
N ARG A 1533 -38.85 -22.99 5.62
CA ARG A 1533 -40.21 -23.47 5.93
C ARG A 1533 -41.17 -22.30 6.13
N ALA A 1534 -41.93 -21.99 5.09
CA ALA A 1534 -43.09 -21.11 5.22
C ALA A 1534 -44.19 -21.78 6.07
N PRO A 1535 -44.97 -21.03 6.87
CA PRO A 1535 -46.13 -21.55 7.56
C PRO A 1535 -47.32 -21.65 6.59
N SER A 1536 -47.77 -22.87 6.29
CA SER A 1536 -49.06 -23.08 5.64
C SER A 1536 -50.20 -22.82 6.62
N GLY A 1537 -51.06 -21.85 6.31
CA GLY A 1537 -52.11 -21.36 7.23
C GLY A 1537 -53.31 -20.78 6.49
N THR A 1538 -54.16 -21.64 5.95
CA THR A 1538 -55.44 -21.24 5.34
C THR A 1538 -56.47 -20.89 6.41
N SER A 1539 -56.85 -19.61 6.52
CA SER A 1539 -58.08 -19.20 7.23
C SER A 1539 -58.71 -17.98 6.56
N THR A 1540 -59.82 -18.21 5.86
CA THR A 1540 -60.74 -17.16 5.41
C THR A 1540 -61.47 -16.56 6.61
N GLN A 1541 -61.45 -15.23 6.74
CA GLN A 1541 -62.55 -14.50 7.38
C GLN A 1541 -62.57 -13.04 6.92
N ASP A 1542 -63.68 -12.64 6.31
CA ASP A 1542 -63.93 -11.27 5.88
C ASP A 1542 -64.25 -10.37 7.09
N HIS A 1543 -63.65 -9.18 7.12
CA HIS A 1543 -64.18 -8.05 7.89
C HIS A 1543 -63.86 -6.73 7.17
N GLU A 1544 -64.90 -6.12 6.58
CA GLU A 1544 -64.84 -4.77 6.02
C GLU A 1544 -64.61 -3.72 7.13
N PRO A 1545 -63.72 -2.74 6.93
CA PRO A 1545 -63.79 -1.44 7.59
C PRO A 1545 -64.56 -0.44 6.72
N SER A 1546 -65.60 0.18 7.27
CA SER A 1546 -66.46 1.12 6.53
C SER A 1546 -65.92 2.55 6.48
N SER A 1547 -65.80 3.08 5.27
CA SER A 1547 -65.98 4.50 4.89
C SER A 1547 -65.32 5.59 5.76
N LEU A 1548 -64.11 6.01 5.37
CA LEU A 1548 -63.58 7.39 5.52
C LEU A 1548 -63.01 7.77 4.14
N SER A 1549 -63.50 8.83 3.47
CA SER A 1549 -63.22 10.25 3.69
C SER A 1549 -61.80 10.66 3.26
N THR A 1550 -61.73 11.39 2.14
CA THR A 1550 -60.51 11.74 1.41
C THR A 1550 -59.55 12.60 2.24
N SER A 1551 -58.45 12.01 2.71
CA SER A 1551 -57.40 12.71 3.48
C SER A 1551 -56.00 12.08 3.35
N GLU A 1552 -55.74 11.32 2.29
CA GLU A 1552 -54.49 10.56 2.11
C GLU A 1552 -53.69 11.00 0.88
N THR A 1553 -52.84 12.02 1.05
CA THR A 1553 -51.67 12.30 0.17
C THR A 1553 -50.40 12.61 0.98
N MET A 1554 -50.37 12.23 2.27
CA MET A 1554 -49.21 12.39 3.15
C MET A 1554 -48.62 11.02 3.54
N VAL A 1555 -47.30 10.94 3.59
CA VAL A 1555 -46.57 9.71 3.97
C VAL A 1555 -46.90 9.34 5.42
N ALA A 1556 -47.49 8.16 5.62
CA ALA A 1556 -47.83 7.62 6.93
C ALA A 1556 -46.57 7.23 7.71
N ALA A 1557 -46.05 8.16 8.52
CA ALA A 1557 -44.91 7.90 9.39
C ALA A 1557 -45.26 6.84 10.45
N SER A 1558 -44.58 5.69 10.43
CA SER A 1558 -44.79 4.63 11.42
C SER A 1558 -44.35 5.12 12.81
N VAL A 1559 -45.30 5.29 13.73
CA VAL A 1559 -45.05 5.83 15.07
C VAL A 1559 -44.34 4.79 15.95
N VAL A 1560 -43.01 4.77 15.91
CA VAL A 1560 -42.17 4.04 16.87
C VAL A 1560 -41.84 4.97 18.04
N SER A 1561 -42.85 5.30 18.84
CA SER A 1561 -42.69 6.07 20.07
C SER A 1561 -42.17 5.19 21.21
N SER A 1562 -40.86 4.94 21.22
CA SER A 1562 -40.14 4.24 22.29
C SER A 1562 -38.79 4.89 22.56
N GLU A 1563 -38.76 5.82 23.52
CA GLU A 1563 -37.51 6.39 24.04
C GLU A 1563 -36.74 5.33 24.83
N ILE A 1564 -35.75 4.69 24.20
CA ILE A 1564 -34.73 3.92 24.93
C ILE A 1564 -33.60 4.88 25.29
N GLN A 1565 -33.57 5.29 26.55
CA GLN A 1565 -32.46 6.07 27.10
C GLN A 1565 -31.17 5.24 27.05
N PRO A 1566 -30.04 5.77 26.56
CA PRO A 1566 -28.74 5.15 26.78
C PRO A 1566 -28.38 5.26 28.27
N LEU A 1567 -28.34 4.11 28.94
CA LEU A 1567 -27.93 4.00 30.34
C LEU A 1567 -26.43 4.31 30.48
N LEU A 1568 -26.11 5.58 30.76
CA LEU A 1568 -24.76 5.99 31.14
C LEU A 1568 -24.47 5.49 32.58
N PRO A 1569 -23.42 4.67 32.81
CA PRO A 1569 -23.06 4.25 34.15
C PRO A 1569 -22.30 5.37 34.88
N SER A 1570 -23.01 6.09 35.76
CA SER A 1570 -22.51 6.72 37.00
C SER A 1570 -21.19 7.54 36.91
N THR A 1571 -21.19 8.83 37.22
CA THR A 1571 -21.51 9.35 38.56
C THR A 1571 -21.60 10.89 38.56
N LEU A 1572 -22.67 11.45 39.14
CA LEU A 1572 -22.66 12.56 40.13
C LEU A 1572 -24.07 13.15 40.32
N LEU A 1573 -24.50 13.23 41.58
CA LEU A 1573 -25.72 13.86 42.11
C LEU A 1573 -25.42 14.24 43.58
N PRO A 1574 -26.20 15.12 44.24
CA PRO A 1574 -27.21 16.07 43.73
C PRO A 1574 -26.93 17.53 44.19
N GLU A 1575 -27.78 18.50 43.81
CA GLU A 1575 -28.60 19.27 44.79
C GLU A 1575 -29.62 20.24 44.15
N THR A 1576 -30.88 19.93 44.41
CA THR A 1576 -32.06 20.80 44.63
C THR A 1576 -32.05 22.31 44.33
N ALA A 1577 -33.05 22.73 43.56
CA ALA A 1577 -33.96 23.82 43.94
C ALA A 1577 -35.41 23.46 43.53
N LEU A 1578 -36.40 23.89 44.32
CA LEU A 1578 -37.83 23.61 44.13
C LEU A 1578 -38.63 24.94 44.08
N ASP A 1579 -39.92 24.86 43.73
CA ASP A 1579 -40.96 25.88 43.96
C ASP A 1579 -40.91 27.18 43.09
N GLN A 1580 -42.03 27.84 42.72
CA GLN A 1580 -43.47 27.50 42.81
C GLN A 1580 -44.31 28.32 41.78
N PHE A 1581 -45.40 27.74 41.25
CA PHE A 1581 -46.80 28.24 41.03
C PHE A 1581 -47.05 29.77 40.73
N VAL A 1582 -48.05 30.26 39.97
CA VAL A 1582 -49.33 29.84 39.31
C VAL A 1582 -49.54 30.74 38.05
N THR A 1583 -50.59 30.74 37.18
CA THR A 1583 -51.96 30.15 37.02
C THR A 1583 -52.09 29.53 35.61
N GLN A 1584 -52.97 28.58 35.21
CA GLN A 1584 -54.38 28.18 35.46
C GLN A 1584 -55.43 28.65 34.42
N GLY A 1585 -56.15 27.68 33.84
CA GLY A 1585 -57.22 27.80 32.81
C GLY A 1585 -57.05 26.69 31.75
N GLN A 1586 -57.62 25.47 31.86
CA GLN A 1586 -59.05 25.07 31.72
C GLN A 1586 -59.66 25.51 30.37
N ARG A 1587 -60.36 24.67 29.59
CA ARG A 1587 -60.85 23.25 29.72
C ARG A 1587 -61.36 22.79 28.32
N GLU A 1588 -61.76 21.54 28.03
CA GLU A 1588 -61.80 20.24 28.72
C GLU A 1588 -60.70 19.30 28.10
N MET A 1589 -60.77 17.98 27.81
CA MET A 1589 -61.67 16.85 28.14
C MET A 1589 -60.86 15.50 28.14
N ARG A 1590 -61.52 14.34 27.94
CA ARG A 1590 -60.97 12.97 27.83
C ARG A 1590 -61.91 12.11 26.93
N PRO A 1591 -61.45 10.98 26.36
CA PRO A 1591 -61.40 9.66 27.05
C PRO A 1591 -59.95 9.11 27.11
N VAL A 1592 -59.48 8.35 28.11
CA VAL A 1592 -59.95 7.09 28.73
C VAL A 1592 -59.77 5.87 27.82
N ARG A 1593 -59.05 4.86 28.34
CA ARG A 1593 -58.47 3.69 27.62
C ARG A 1593 -59.49 2.58 27.30
N PRO A 1594 -59.08 1.55 26.56
CA PRO A 1594 -58.76 0.28 27.25
C PRO A 1594 -57.31 -0.20 27.05
N ARG A 1595 -56.88 -1.16 27.88
CA ARG A 1595 -55.80 -2.11 27.56
C ARG A 1595 -56.43 -3.27 26.79
N ASP A 1596 -55.69 -3.91 25.89
CA ASP A 1596 -55.30 -5.32 26.03
C ASP A 1596 -54.41 -5.81 24.87
N SER A 1597 -53.81 -6.98 25.08
CA SER A 1597 -53.02 -7.84 24.17
C SER A 1597 -52.80 -7.40 22.71
N LEU A 1598 -51.53 -7.21 22.35
CA LEU A 1598 -51.01 -7.46 21.00
C LEU A 1598 -49.75 -8.32 21.11
N LEU A 1599 -49.74 -9.48 20.45
CA LEU A 1599 -48.49 -10.20 20.16
C LEU A 1599 -47.78 -9.43 19.03
N SER A 1600 -46.53 -9.06 19.25
CA SER A 1600 -45.69 -8.42 18.24
C SER A 1600 -45.24 -9.44 17.20
N THR A 1601 -46.02 -9.65 16.15
CA THR A 1601 -45.51 -10.20 14.89
C THR A 1601 -44.44 -9.24 14.35
N SER A 1602 -43.24 -9.75 14.13
CA SER A 1602 -42.09 -8.95 13.72
C SER A 1602 -42.20 -8.55 12.24
N LEU A 1603 -42.83 -7.40 11.97
CA LEU A 1603 -42.69 -6.74 10.66
C LEU A 1603 -41.21 -6.43 10.41
N ASN A 1604 -40.76 -6.66 9.17
CA ASN A 1604 -39.43 -6.24 8.72
C ASN A 1604 -39.27 -4.73 8.93
N ARG A 1605 -38.30 -4.32 9.77
CA ARG A 1605 -37.79 -2.95 9.73
C ARG A 1605 -37.22 -2.70 8.35
N GLN A 1606 -37.80 -1.76 7.60
CA GLN A 1606 -37.19 -1.25 6.38
C GLN A 1606 -35.89 -0.54 6.76
N TYR A 1607 -34.78 -0.97 6.17
CA TYR A 1607 -33.46 -0.39 6.43
C TYR A 1607 -33.32 0.88 5.59
N VAL A 1608 -33.10 2.01 6.25
CA VAL A 1608 -32.94 3.32 5.61
C VAL A 1608 -31.45 3.62 5.50
N PHE A 1609 -30.94 3.74 4.28
CA PHE A 1609 -29.54 4.09 4.00
C PHE A 1609 -29.44 5.51 3.43
N VAL A 1610 -28.68 6.36 4.12
CA VAL A 1610 -28.31 7.71 3.66
C VAL A 1610 -26.81 7.76 3.45
N THR A 1611 -26.34 8.30 2.33
CA THR A 1611 -24.90 8.42 2.05
C THR A 1611 -24.38 9.86 2.20
N PRO A 1612 -23.06 10.08 2.31
CA PRO A 1612 -22.46 11.41 2.32
C PRO A 1612 -22.81 12.27 1.10
N SER A 1613 -23.06 11.65 -0.06
CA SER A 1613 -23.45 12.39 -1.27
C SER A 1613 -24.86 13.00 -1.15
N LEU A 1614 -25.80 12.29 -0.51
CA LEU A 1614 -27.11 12.85 -0.15
C LEU A 1614 -26.97 13.93 0.94
N LEU A 1615 -26.18 13.68 2.00
CA LEU A 1615 -25.95 14.70 3.03
C LEU A 1615 -25.28 15.97 2.48
N SER A 1616 -24.44 15.86 1.45
CA SER A 1616 -23.85 17.00 0.73
C SER A 1616 -24.91 17.90 0.09
N ALA A 1617 -25.88 17.28 -0.61
CA ALA A 1617 -27.01 18.01 -1.19
C ALA A 1617 -27.97 18.55 -0.12
N VAL A 1618 -28.20 17.82 0.97
CA VAL A 1618 -28.98 18.30 2.13
C VAL A 1618 -28.31 19.52 2.77
N CYS A 1619 -27.00 19.53 2.99
CA CYS A 1619 -26.28 20.70 3.51
C CYS A 1619 -26.42 21.92 2.57
N SER A 1620 -26.37 21.69 1.25
CA SER A 1620 -26.52 22.73 0.23
C SER A 1620 -27.96 23.27 0.14
N LEU A 1621 -28.95 22.41 0.35
CA LEU A 1621 -30.37 22.77 0.48
C LEU A 1621 -30.65 23.58 1.75
N LEU A 1622 -30.03 23.19 2.87
CA LEU A 1622 -30.11 23.92 4.15
C LEU A 1622 -29.44 25.30 4.08
N ASP A 1623 -28.35 25.45 3.34
CA ASP A 1623 -27.67 26.74 3.08
C ASP A 1623 -28.62 27.71 2.36
N ASN A 1624 -29.33 27.23 1.32
CA ASN A 1624 -30.34 28.01 0.62
C ASN A 1624 -31.59 28.30 1.50
N LEU A 1625 -32.07 27.35 2.30
CA LEU A 1625 -33.18 27.60 3.25
C LEU A 1625 -32.82 28.66 4.30
N LEU A 1626 -31.58 28.67 4.77
CA LEU A 1626 -31.05 29.68 5.69
C LEU A 1626 -30.90 31.05 5.00
N ALA A 1627 -30.58 31.10 3.70
CA ALA A 1627 -30.57 32.34 2.93
C ALA A 1627 -31.99 32.91 2.70
N VAL A 1628 -32.99 32.05 2.44
CA VAL A 1628 -34.38 32.46 2.13
C VAL A 1628 -35.19 32.81 3.37
N THR A 1629 -35.03 32.06 4.47
CA THR A 1629 -35.78 32.20 5.75
C THR A 1629 -34.83 32.15 6.96
N PRO A 1630 -33.91 33.12 7.13
CA PRO A 1630 -32.77 33.00 8.06
C PRO A 1630 -33.14 32.80 9.53
N ARG A 1631 -34.20 33.45 10.04
CA ARG A 1631 -34.60 33.29 11.45
C ARG A 1631 -35.27 31.95 11.71
N ASP A 1632 -36.18 31.54 10.84
CA ASP A 1632 -37.00 30.36 11.03
C ASP A 1632 -36.17 29.08 10.81
N ALA A 1633 -35.29 29.09 9.81
CA ALA A 1633 -34.30 28.03 9.60
C ALA A 1633 -33.32 27.95 10.78
N ALA A 1634 -32.74 29.06 11.25
CA ALA A 1634 -31.84 29.04 12.42
C ALA A 1634 -32.52 28.50 13.68
N ASN A 1635 -33.77 28.91 13.95
CA ASN A 1635 -34.56 28.38 15.06
C ASN A 1635 -34.83 26.87 14.91
N ALA A 1636 -35.20 26.41 13.71
CA ALA A 1636 -35.43 24.99 13.44
C ALA A 1636 -34.15 24.15 13.56
N PHE A 1637 -33.02 24.66 13.08
CA PHE A 1637 -31.72 23.99 13.22
C PHE A 1637 -31.32 23.84 14.69
N GLN A 1638 -31.62 24.85 15.52
CA GLN A 1638 -31.37 24.79 16.97
C GLN A 1638 -32.33 23.82 17.67
N GLN A 1639 -33.62 23.82 17.35
CA GLN A 1639 -34.61 22.90 17.94
C GLN A 1639 -34.36 21.44 17.58
N ALA A 1640 -33.88 21.17 16.35
CA ALA A 1640 -33.58 19.82 15.88
C ALA A 1640 -32.14 19.35 16.18
N HIS A 1641 -31.30 20.17 16.85
CA HIS A 1641 -29.86 19.92 17.03
C HIS A 1641 -29.11 19.61 15.72
N LEU A 1642 -29.61 20.12 14.59
CA LEU A 1642 -29.27 19.60 13.26
C LEU A 1642 -27.79 19.83 12.89
N ILE A 1643 -27.23 20.96 13.31
CA ILE A 1643 -25.82 21.33 13.05
C ILE A 1643 -24.85 20.48 13.87
N GLU A 1644 -25.25 20.08 15.08
CA GLU A 1644 -24.48 19.21 15.98
C GLU A 1644 -24.38 17.80 15.40
N LEU A 1645 -25.53 17.24 15.03
CA LEU A 1645 -25.65 15.97 14.32
C LEU A 1645 -24.85 15.95 13.01
N LEU A 1646 -24.97 17.00 12.18
CA LEU A 1646 -24.21 17.13 10.93
C LEU A 1646 -22.69 17.29 11.14
N CYS A 1647 -22.22 17.79 12.29
CA CYS A 1647 -20.79 17.79 12.61
C CYS A 1647 -20.31 16.43 13.12
N SER A 1648 -21.17 15.66 13.80
CA SER A 1648 -20.83 14.36 14.40
C SER A 1648 -20.49 13.24 13.40
N THR A 1649 -20.99 13.34 12.16
CA THR A 1649 -20.74 12.40 11.06
C THR A 1649 -19.42 12.65 10.31
N VAL A 1650 -18.71 13.75 10.61
CA VAL A 1650 -17.43 14.07 9.97
C VAL A 1650 -16.30 13.40 10.74
N ASP A 1651 -15.70 12.35 10.17
CA ASP A 1651 -14.43 11.80 10.64
C ASP A 1651 -13.32 11.97 9.58
N ALA A 1652 -12.23 12.62 9.99
CA ALA A 1652 -11.02 12.76 9.17
C ALA A 1652 -10.28 11.43 9.00
N SER A 1653 -10.42 10.47 9.94
CA SER A 1653 -9.72 9.19 9.90
C SER A 1653 -10.14 8.33 8.70
N LEU A 1654 -11.39 8.45 8.23
CA LEU A 1654 -11.90 7.74 7.06
C LEU A 1654 -11.31 8.30 5.75
N ILE A 1655 -11.12 9.63 5.66
CA ILE A 1655 -10.44 10.26 4.52
C ILE A 1655 -8.94 9.89 4.55
N GLU A 1656 -8.31 9.89 5.72
CA GLU A 1656 -6.93 9.40 5.89
C GLU A 1656 -6.81 7.93 5.46
N MET A 1657 -7.72 7.05 5.90
CA MET A 1657 -7.77 5.62 5.54
C MET A 1657 -7.91 5.39 4.03
N CYS A 1658 -8.86 6.04 3.37
CA CYS A 1658 -9.02 5.91 1.91
C CYS A 1658 -7.74 6.34 1.16
N ILE A 1659 -7.05 7.39 1.62
CA ILE A 1659 -5.81 7.87 1.01
C ILE A 1659 -4.60 6.98 1.37
N GLN A 1660 -4.63 6.31 2.52
CA GLN A 1660 -3.64 5.29 2.91
C GLN A 1660 -3.77 4.03 2.01
N GLU A 1661 -4.99 3.53 1.81
CA GLU A 1661 -5.28 2.38 0.95
C GLU A 1661 -4.93 2.65 -0.53
N LEU A 1662 -5.20 3.86 -1.03
CA LEU A 1662 -4.80 4.27 -2.39
C LEU A 1662 -3.27 4.36 -2.60
N LYS A 1663 -2.46 4.25 -1.53
CA LYS A 1663 -0.99 4.13 -1.61
C LYS A 1663 -0.49 2.70 -1.45
N THR A 1664 -1.33 1.76 -1.01
CA THR A 1664 -0.99 0.34 -0.95
C THR A 1664 -1.31 -0.35 -2.28
N PRO A 1665 -0.46 -1.28 -2.78
CA PRO A 1665 -0.76 -2.05 -3.99
C PRO A 1665 -1.94 -3.00 -3.72
N LEU A 1666 -3.14 -2.59 -4.14
CA LEU A 1666 -4.39 -3.33 -3.95
C LEU A 1666 -4.62 -4.35 -5.09
N PRO A 1667 -4.82 -5.64 -4.79
CA PRO A 1667 -4.81 -6.72 -5.80
C PRO A 1667 -6.04 -6.78 -6.72
N LEU A 1668 -7.00 -5.85 -6.62
CA LEU A 1668 -8.23 -5.85 -7.44
C LEU A 1668 -8.55 -4.44 -7.98
N PRO A 1669 -8.54 -4.21 -9.32
CA PRO A 1669 -8.72 -2.87 -9.89
C PRO A 1669 -10.02 -2.16 -9.49
N SER A 1670 -11.14 -2.89 -9.35
CA SER A 1670 -12.43 -2.30 -8.99
C SER A 1670 -12.49 -1.73 -7.57
N ALA A 1671 -11.60 -2.17 -6.66
CA ALA A 1671 -11.54 -1.59 -5.32
C ALA A 1671 -11.08 -0.13 -5.37
N VAL A 1672 -10.13 0.19 -6.26
CA VAL A 1672 -9.54 1.52 -6.42
C VAL A 1672 -10.59 2.54 -6.86
N GLU A 1673 -11.39 2.23 -7.89
CA GLU A 1673 -12.46 3.10 -8.39
C GLU A 1673 -13.50 3.40 -7.27
N HIS A 1674 -13.87 2.39 -6.46
CA HIS A 1674 -14.78 2.59 -5.32
C HIS A 1674 -14.16 3.43 -4.18
N ILE A 1675 -12.87 3.26 -3.86
CA ILE A 1675 -12.19 4.05 -2.81
C ILE A 1675 -12.05 5.52 -3.25
N GLN A 1676 -11.76 5.78 -4.52
CA GLN A 1676 -11.71 7.13 -5.09
C GLN A 1676 -13.07 7.83 -5.03
N ALA A 1677 -14.16 7.12 -5.36
CA ALA A 1677 -15.52 7.63 -5.22
C ALA A 1677 -15.89 7.91 -3.76
N GLN A 1678 -15.60 6.97 -2.84
CA GLN A 1678 -15.86 7.12 -1.40
C GLN A 1678 -15.14 8.35 -0.81
N ALA A 1679 -13.84 8.52 -1.11
CA ALA A 1679 -13.07 9.69 -0.70
C ALA A 1679 -13.64 11.00 -1.28
N SER A 1680 -14.07 10.98 -2.55
CA SER A 1680 -14.68 12.13 -3.20
C SER A 1680 -16.00 12.54 -2.54
N PHE A 1681 -16.87 11.58 -2.19
CA PHE A 1681 -18.14 11.87 -1.50
C PHE A 1681 -17.95 12.43 -0.09
N PHE A 1682 -16.92 11.98 0.66
CA PHE A 1682 -16.59 12.60 1.96
C PHE A 1682 -16.08 14.04 1.82
N LEU A 1683 -15.26 14.31 0.80
CA LEU A 1683 -14.77 15.64 0.49
C LEU A 1683 -15.90 16.58 0.04
N GLU A 1684 -16.79 16.12 -0.85
CA GLU A 1684 -18.00 16.86 -1.23
C GLU A 1684 -18.88 17.18 -0.02
N TYR A 1685 -19.13 16.20 0.86
CA TYR A 1685 -19.91 16.40 2.07
C TYR A 1685 -19.30 17.47 2.98
N LEU A 1686 -17.99 17.39 3.25
CA LEU A 1686 -17.28 18.37 4.08
C LEU A 1686 -17.24 19.76 3.43
N SER A 1687 -17.15 19.84 2.10
CA SER A 1687 -17.22 21.07 1.31
C SER A 1687 -18.59 21.76 1.41
N SER A 1688 -19.68 20.98 1.34
CA SER A 1688 -21.06 21.49 1.49
C SER A 1688 -21.41 21.84 2.93
N LEU A 1689 -20.99 21.02 3.90
CA LEU A 1689 -21.17 21.29 5.32
C LEU A 1689 -20.41 22.55 5.77
N SER A 1690 -19.18 22.75 5.31
CA SER A 1690 -18.40 23.94 5.65
C SER A 1690 -18.98 25.23 5.05
N GLN A 1691 -19.68 25.14 3.91
CA GLN A 1691 -20.48 26.23 3.36
C GLN A 1691 -21.70 26.53 4.25
N LEU A 1692 -22.49 25.52 4.65
CA LEU A 1692 -23.62 25.67 5.58
C LEU A 1692 -23.19 26.29 6.93
N LEU A 1693 -22.10 25.79 7.53
CA LEU A 1693 -21.55 26.29 8.79
C LEU A 1693 -21.10 27.76 8.68
N LYS A 1694 -20.50 28.12 7.54
CA LYS A 1694 -20.10 29.49 7.22
C LYS A 1694 -21.32 30.42 7.17
N SER A 1695 -22.43 30.01 6.55
CA SER A 1695 -23.68 30.78 6.55
C SER A 1695 -24.36 30.83 7.92
N CYS A 1696 -24.33 29.74 8.70
CA CYS A 1696 -24.80 29.74 10.09
C CYS A 1696 -24.05 30.80 10.93
N LEU A 1697 -22.72 30.89 10.79
CA LEU A 1697 -21.88 31.92 11.41
C LEU A 1697 -22.17 33.35 10.89
N LEU A 1698 -22.73 33.51 9.69
CA LEU A 1698 -23.17 34.82 9.21
C LEU A 1698 -24.49 35.26 9.86
N VAL A 1699 -25.42 34.34 10.10
CA VAL A 1699 -26.79 34.59 10.61
C VAL A 1699 -26.87 34.60 12.14
N GLU A 1700 -26.52 33.50 12.82
CA GLU A 1700 -26.58 33.37 14.29
C GLU A 1700 -25.36 32.57 14.80
N PRO A 1701 -24.27 33.26 15.20
CA PRO A 1701 -23.01 32.60 15.58
C PRO A 1701 -23.12 31.55 16.69
N LYS A 1702 -24.15 31.61 17.54
CA LYS A 1702 -24.38 30.63 18.63
C LYS A 1702 -24.65 29.21 18.15
N LEU A 1703 -25.02 29.01 16.88
CA LEU A 1703 -25.24 27.68 16.31
C LEU A 1703 -23.93 26.86 16.17
N VAL A 1704 -22.79 27.54 16.03
CA VAL A 1704 -21.48 26.90 15.73
C VAL A 1704 -20.42 27.17 16.80
N THR A 1705 -20.65 28.13 17.70
CA THR A 1705 -19.68 28.54 18.73
C THR A 1705 -19.81 27.81 20.07
N GLN A 1706 -20.58 26.71 20.12
CA GLN A 1706 -20.68 25.86 21.30
C GLN A 1706 -19.42 25.00 21.43
N ASP A 1707 -18.83 24.95 22.61
CA ASP A 1707 -17.46 24.46 22.81
C ASP A 1707 -17.31 22.95 22.55
N GLU A 1708 -18.36 22.16 22.78
CA GLU A 1708 -18.43 20.72 22.47
C GLU A 1708 -18.42 20.43 20.96
N LEU A 1709 -19.00 21.33 20.15
CA LEU A 1709 -19.02 21.22 18.68
C LEU A 1709 -17.75 21.81 18.06
N LEU A 1710 -17.31 22.96 18.57
CA LEU A 1710 -16.25 23.78 18.01
C LEU A 1710 -14.88 23.08 18.06
N LYS A 1711 -14.57 22.34 19.13
CA LYS A 1711 -13.29 21.65 19.32
C LYS A 1711 -13.11 20.43 18.40
N PRO A 1712 -14.05 19.47 18.30
CA PRO A 1712 -13.97 18.39 17.30
C PRO A 1712 -13.95 18.92 15.87
N LEU A 1713 -14.82 19.87 15.54
CA LEU A 1713 -14.90 20.47 14.19
C LEU A 1713 -13.54 21.06 13.76
N ILE A 1714 -12.94 21.93 14.58
CA ILE A 1714 -11.61 22.50 14.28
C ILE A 1714 -10.55 21.40 14.16
N THR A 1715 -10.59 20.37 15.00
CA THR A 1715 -9.61 19.27 14.96
C THR A 1715 -9.71 18.48 13.66
N ASN A 1716 -10.91 18.10 13.22
CA ASN A 1716 -11.12 17.35 11.98
C ASN A 1716 -10.82 18.21 10.73
N VAL A 1717 -11.15 19.50 10.76
CA VAL A 1717 -10.77 20.45 9.69
C VAL A 1717 -9.25 20.58 9.56
N ILE A 1718 -8.51 20.68 10.67
CA ILE A 1718 -7.03 20.72 10.63
C ILE A 1718 -6.45 19.37 10.13
N ARG A 1719 -7.02 18.22 10.52
CA ARG A 1719 -6.60 16.91 9.99
C ARG A 1719 -6.78 16.82 8.48
N VAL A 1720 -7.95 17.16 7.93
CA VAL A 1720 -8.19 17.13 6.47
C VAL A 1720 -7.33 18.13 5.69
N LEU A 1721 -6.88 19.23 6.33
CA LEU A 1721 -5.91 20.16 5.74
C LEU A 1721 -4.46 19.62 5.71
N ILE A 1722 -4.11 18.58 6.47
CA ILE A 1722 -2.77 17.96 6.45
C ILE A 1722 -2.71 16.63 5.67
N VAL A 1723 -3.86 16.05 5.28
CA VAL A 1723 -3.90 14.91 4.34
C VAL A 1723 -3.29 15.33 3.01
N CYS A 1724 -2.17 14.72 2.62
CA CYS A 1724 -1.37 15.17 1.48
C CYS A 1724 -1.64 14.35 0.20
N PRO A 1725 -2.39 14.85 -0.79
CA PRO A 1725 -2.57 14.21 -2.08
C PRO A 1725 -1.37 14.52 -3.01
N LYS A 1726 -0.16 14.07 -2.64
CA LYS A 1726 1.02 14.09 -3.52
C LYS A 1726 1.13 12.83 -4.37
N ASP A 1727 0.76 11.70 -3.77
CA ASP A 1727 1.02 10.35 -4.29
C ASP A 1727 -0.24 9.73 -4.93
N VAL A 1728 -1.32 10.51 -5.02
CA VAL A 1728 -2.60 10.11 -5.62
C VAL A 1728 -2.63 10.59 -7.06
N LEU A 1729 -2.72 9.65 -8.00
CA LEU A 1729 -2.66 9.92 -9.44
C LEU A 1729 -3.95 10.52 -10.03
N ASP A 1730 -5.10 10.34 -9.38
CA ASP A 1730 -6.38 10.81 -9.93
C ASP A 1730 -6.56 12.34 -9.83
N VAL A 1731 -6.97 12.93 -10.95
CA VAL A 1731 -7.14 14.37 -11.10
C VAL A 1731 -8.45 14.86 -10.47
N GLN A 1732 -9.53 14.06 -10.49
CA GLN A 1732 -10.82 14.49 -9.93
C GLN A 1732 -10.78 14.58 -8.40
N LEU A 1733 -10.23 13.57 -7.74
CA LEU A 1733 -10.00 13.53 -6.30
C LEU A 1733 -9.07 14.67 -5.83
N VAL A 1734 -8.01 14.96 -6.60
CA VAL A 1734 -7.14 16.13 -6.34
C VAL A 1734 -7.90 17.46 -6.46
N LEU A 1735 -8.80 17.62 -7.44
CA LEU A 1735 -9.66 18.79 -7.55
C LEU A 1735 -10.71 18.87 -6.41
N ALA A 1736 -11.25 17.73 -5.97
CA ALA A 1736 -12.14 17.65 -4.82
C ALA A 1736 -11.44 18.10 -3.53
N PHE A 1737 -10.18 17.68 -3.30
CA PHE A 1737 -9.34 18.22 -2.21
C PHE A 1737 -9.19 19.74 -2.32
N TYR A 1738 -8.80 20.28 -3.47
CA TYR A 1738 -8.59 21.73 -3.63
C TYR A 1738 -9.88 22.55 -3.43
N ARG A 1739 -11.04 22.03 -3.89
CA ARG A 1739 -12.34 22.66 -3.62
C ARG A 1739 -12.68 22.63 -2.13
N THR A 1740 -12.54 21.47 -1.49
CA THR A 1740 -12.83 21.28 -0.05
C THR A 1740 -11.93 22.16 0.80
N TRP A 1741 -10.61 22.18 0.57
CA TRP A 1741 -9.68 23.08 1.25
C TRP A 1741 -10.05 24.56 1.07
N THR A 1742 -10.52 24.97 -0.13
CA THR A 1742 -10.99 26.34 -0.37
C THR A 1742 -12.15 26.68 0.57
N HIS A 1743 -13.15 25.80 0.66
CA HIS A 1743 -14.32 25.98 1.54
C HIS A 1743 -13.93 25.94 3.04
N LEU A 1744 -13.01 25.05 3.44
CA LEU A 1744 -12.49 24.96 4.81
C LEU A 1744 -11.74 26.24 5.24
N PHE A 1745 -10.87 26.79 4.40
CA PHE A 1745 -10.21 28.06 4.71
C PHE A 1745 -11.21 29.22 4.79
N ASP A 1746 -12.23 29.26 3.93
CA ASP A 1746 -13.29 30.27 3.97
C ASP A 1746 -14.17 30.16 5.23
N LEU A 1747 -14.45 28.93 5.70
CA LEU A 1747 -15.11 28.67 6.98
C LEU A 1747 -14.26 29.19 8.15
N LEU A 1748 -12.99 28.79 8.23
CA LEU A 1748 -12.08 29.22 9.31
C LEU A 1748 -11.90 30.75 9.34
N ALA A 1749 -11.77 31.39 8.17
CA ALA A 1749 -11.72 32.85 8.05
C ALA A 1749 -13.01 33.52 8.52
N THR A 1750 -14.17 32.92 8.24
CA THR A 1750 -15.49 33.45 8.66
C THR A 1750 -15.72 33.26 10.16
N LEU A 1751 -15.36 32.09 10.71
CA LEU A 1751 -15.39 31.76 12.13
C LEU A 1751 -14.53 32.71 12.97
N LEU A 1752 -13.35 33.09 12.49
CA LEU A 1752 -12.51 34.10 13.13
C LEU A 1752 -13.13 35.51 13.02
N ARG A 1753 -13.58 35.94 11.83
CA ARG A 1753 -14.24 37.25 11.62
C ARG A 1753 -15.50 37.46 12.46
N LYS A 1754 -16.25 36.39 12.76
CA LYS A 1754 -17.54 36.43 13.47
C LYS A 1754 -17.45 36.07 14.95
N ALA A 1755 -16.50 35.23 15.35
CA ALA A 1755 -16.42 34.67 16.70
C ALA A 1755 -14.99 34.59 17.27
N GLY A 1756 -14.02 35.35 16.74
CA GLY A 1756 -12.60 35.25 17.07
C GLY A 1756 -12.25 35.22 18.56
N ALA A 1757 -12.99 35.94 19.42
CA ALA A 1757 -12.79 35.93 20.87
C ALA A 1757 -13.01 34.55 21.53
N VAL A 1758 -13.79 33.65 20.88
CA VAL A 1758 -14.02 32.27 21.33
C VAL A 1758 -13.20 31.30 20.47
N SER A 1759 -13.18 31.47 19.15
CA SER A 1759 -12.59 30.50 18.21
C SER A 1759 -11.06 30.55 18.11
N LEU A 1760 -10.41 31.67 18.44
CA LEU A 1760 -8.96 31.82 18.31
C LEU A 1760 -8.18 30.87 19.23
N VAL A 1761 -8.65 30.60 20.46
CA VAL A 1761 -7.92 29.74 21.42
C VAL A 1761 -7.97 28.25 21.04
N PRO A 1762 -9.13 27.63 20.71
CA PRO A 1762 -9.17 26.28 20.15
C PRO A 1762 -8.36 26.16 18.85
N LEU A 1763 -8.47 27.14 17.94
CA LEU A 1763 -7.76 27.10 16.66
C LEU A 1763 -6.24 27.20 16.83
N THR A 1764 -5.73 28.12 17.67
CA THR A 1764 -4.29 28.21 17.95
C THR A 1764 -3.75 26.96 18.64
N SER A 1765 -4.52 26.35 19.53
CA SER A 1765 -4.16 25.07 20.15
C SER A 1765 -4.16 23.89 19.16
N ALA A 1766 -5.02 23.89 18.14
CA ALA A 1766 -5.01 22.86 17.09
C ALA A 1766 -3.87 23.07 16.09
N LEU A 1767 -3.65 24.31 15.66
CA LEU A 1767 -2.53 24.70 14.79
C LEU A 1767 -1.18 24.38 15.44
N ALA A 1768 -1.02 24.61 16.75
CA ALA A 1768 0.22 24.30 17.46
C ALA A 1768 0.60 22.81 17.45
N LYS A 1769 -0.37 21.89 17.36
CA LYS A 1769 -0.11 20.44 17.28
C LYS A 1769 0.40 19.98 15.90
N HIS A 1770 0.08 20.71 14.84
CA HIS A 1770 0.31 20.30 13.45
C HIS A 1770 1.00 21.41 12.61
N TRP A 1771 1.70 22.34 13.28
CA TRP A 1771 2.14 23.61 12.68
C TRP A 1771 2.93 23.42 11.39
N GLU A 1772 3.94 22.55 11.39
CA GLU A 1772 4.80 22.29 10.24
C GLU A 1772 3.99 21.80 9.02
N ALA A 1773 3.16 20.77 9.20
CA ALA A 1773 2.31 20.22 8.14
C ALA A 1773 1.30 21.25 7.62
N VAL A 1774 0.68 22.06 8.50
CA VAL A 1774 -0.23 23.14 8.07
C VAL A 1774 0.53 24.23 7.32
N THR A 1775 1.74 24.60 7.73
CA THR A 1775 2.57 25.56 6.98
C THR A 1775 2.98 25.03 5.60
N ASP A 1776 3.26 23.73 5.46
CA ASP A 1776 3.58 23.15 4.15
C ASP A 1776 2.35 23.03 3.24
N THR A 1777 1.15 22.76 3.79
CA THR A 1777 -0.12 22.91 3.06
C THR A 1777 -0.33 24.36 2.61
N LEU A 1778 -0.13 25.36 3.48
CA LEU A 1778 -0.25 26.77 3.09
C LEU A 1778 0.74 27.14 1.98
N CYS A 1779 2.01 26.72 2.07
CA CYS A 1779 2.99 26.87 0.99
C CYS A 1779 2.52 26.21 -0.33
N ARG A 1780 1.95 24.99 -0.26
CA ARG A 1780 1.38 24.29 -1.43
C ARG A 1780 0.19 25.07 -2.03
N CYS A 1781 -0.71 25.60 -1.19
CA CYS A 1781 -1.85 26.41 -1.63
C CYS A 1781 -1.41 27.72 -2.32
N VAL A 1782 -0.35 28.37 -1.86
CA VAL A 1782 0.18 29.59 -2.49
C VAL A 1782 0.95 29.27 -3.78
N GLY A 1783 1.72 28.18 -3.81
CA GLY A 1783 2.38 27.69 -5.03
C GLY A 1783 1.42 27.24 -6.14
N LEU A 1784 0.14 26.99 -5.83
CA LEU A 1784 -0.90 26.65 -6.79
C LEU A 1784 -1.63 27.87 -7.41
N SER A 1785 -1.15 29.10 -7.18
CA SER A 1785 -1.77 30.36 -7.66
C SER A 1785 -2.23 30.37 -9.12
N PHE A 1786 -1.41 29.82 -10.04
CA PHE A 1786 -1.74 29.72 -11.46
C PHE A 1786 -2.75 28.62 -11.82
N LYS A 1787 -2.91 27.58 -10.98
CA LYS A 1787 -3.81 26.44 -11.22
C LYS A 1787 -5.15 26.56 -10.47
N CYS A 1788 -5.13 27.08 -9.25
CA CYS A 1788 -6.29 27.16 -8.36
C CYS A 1788 -6.30 28.50 -7.58
N PRO A 1789 -6.49 29.64 -8.27
CA PRO A 1789 -6.43 30.96 -7.63
C PRO A 1789 -7.44 31.14 -6.49
N ALA A 1790 -8.59 30.46 -6.53
CA ALA A 1790 -9.57 30.47 -5.44
C ALA A 1790 -9.01 29.89 -4.13
N LEU A 1791 -8.30 28.75 -4.19
CA LEU A 1791 -7.65 28.11 -3.05
C LEU A 1791 -6.56 29.01 -2.45
N THR A 1792 -5.75 29.63 -3.31
CA THR A 1792 -4.74 30.60 -2.89
C THR A 1792 -5.37 31.84 -2.24
N ILE A 1793 -6.48 32.34 -2.79
CA ILE A 1793 -7.22 33.47 -2.20
C ILE A 1793 -7.81 33.11 -0.83
N ALA A 1794 -8.44 31.95 -0.67
CA ALA A 1794 -9.03 31.53 0.60
C ALA A 1794 -7.97 31.30 1.69
N SER A 1795 -6.89 30.58 1.37
CA SER A 1795 -5.78 30.33 2.31
C SER A 1795 -5.05 31.61 2.75
N LEU A 1796 -4.78 32.53 1.83
CA LEU A 1796 -4.19 33.84 2.17
C LEU A 1796 -5.17 34.74 2.95
N GLN A 1797 -6.47 34.71 2.65
CA GLN A 1797 -7.48 35.41 3.44
C GLN A 1797 -7.58 34.85 4.86
N PHE A 1798 -7.56 33.52 5.03
CA PHE A 1798 -7.53 32.87 6.33
C PHE A 1798 -6.31 33.31 7.15
N LEU A 1799 -5.11 33.25 6.57
CA LEU A 1799 -3.87 33.67 7.24
C LEU A 1799 -3.92 35.16 7.62
N SER A 1800 -4.39 36.03 6.72
CA SER A 1800 -4.54 37.47 6.98
C SER A 1800 -5.49 37.74 8.15
N VAL A 1801 -6.61 37.01 8.25
CA VAL A 1801 -7.58 37.12 9.35
C VAL A 1801 -7.03 36.57 10.66
N LEU A 1802 -6.41 35.38 10.64
CA LEU A 1802 -5.83 34.75 11.82
C LEU A 1802 -4.82 35.67 12.51
N LEU A 1803 -3.95 36.30 11.73
CA LEU A 1803 -2.95 37.25 12.21
C LEU A 1803 -3.59 38.56 12.71
N ALA A 1804 -4.68 39.02 12.10
CA ALA A 1804 -5.40 40.21 12.54
C ALA A 1804 -6.18 40.00 13.86
N GLU A 1805 -6.80 38.83 14.08
CA GLU A 1805 -7.42 38.51 15.38
C GLU A 1805 -6.35 38.30 16.47
N GLU A 1806 -5.21 37.70 16.13
CA GLU A 1806 -4.07 37.57 17.05
C GLU A 1806 -3.46 38.94 17.43
N GLU A 1807 -3.39 39.90 16.51
CA GLU A 1807 -2.98 41.27 16.81
C GLU A 1807 -3.96 41.94 17.78
N LYS A 1808 -5.27 41.82 17.56
CA LYS A 1808 -6.30 42.35 18.49
C LYS A 1808 -6.16 41.73 19.88
N ARG A 1809 -5.94 40.42 19.97
CA ARG A 1809 -5.67 39.72 21.24
C ARG A 1809 -4.42 40.29 21.92
N ARG A 1810 -3.30 40.42 21.20
CA ARG A 1810 -2.05 41.04 21.69
C ARG A 1810 -2.20 42.51 22.13
N VAL A 1811 -3.24 43.22 21.68
CA VAL A 1811 -3.58 44.55 22.17
C VAL A 1811 -4.41 44.49 23.46
N GLN A 1812 -5.35 43.54 23.59
CA GLN A 1812 -6.20 43.37 24.77
C GLN A 1812 -5.46 42.75 25.97
N ASP A 1813 -4.61 41.75 25.74
CA ASP A 1813 -3.90 41.02 26.81
C ASP A 1813 -2.81 41.89 27.50
N LYS A 1814 -2.46 43.05 26.93
CA LYS A 1814 -1.52 44.02 27.55
C LYS A 1814 -2.02 44.64 28.85
N ASP A 1815 -3.33 44.72 29.04
CA ASP A 1815 -3.95 45.24 30.26
C ASP A 1815 -4.20 44.14 31.32
N LYS A 1816 -3.79 42.89 31.06
CA LYS A 1816 -4.03 41.72 31.93
C LYS A 1816 -2.74 40.99 32.31
N THR A 1817 -2.04 41.51 33.31
CA THR A 1817 -0.94 40.78 33.97
C THR A 1817 -1.49 39.73 34.94
N ASN A 1818 -1.78 38.51 34.45
CA ASN A 1818 -1.44 37.20 35.07
C ASN A 1818 -2.24 36.02 34.47
N GLU A 1819 -1.68 34.82 34.66
CA GLU A 1819 -2.24 33.46 34.41
C GLU A 1819 -2.41 32.97 32.95
N GLY A 1820 -1.94 31.74 32.68
CA GLY A 1820 -2.38 30.90 31.56
C GLY A 1820 -1.96 31.27 30.13
N GLN A 1821 -0.66 31.31 29.79
CA GLN A 1821 -0.19 31.54 28.42
C GLN A 1821 -0.44 30.35 27.46
N ALA A 1822 -1.62 30.33 26.82
CA ALA A 1822 -1.89 29.50 25.65
C ALA A 1822 -1.00 29.90 24.44
N PRO A 1823 -0.62 28.96 23.55
CA PRO A 1823 0.33 29.22 22.47
C PRO A 1823 -0.19 30.26 21.47
N THR A 1824 0.56 31.35 21.31
CA THR A 1824 0.28 32.40 20.32
C THR A 1824 0.86 32.04 18.94
N VAL A 1825 0.16 32.34 17.84
CA VAL A 1825 0.63 32.18 16.45
C VAL A 1825 1.98 32.87 16.24
N ALA A 1826 2.17 34.03 16.88
CA ALA A 1826 3.41 34.79 16.80
C ALA A 1826 4.61 34.10 17.46
N LEU A 1827 4.40 33.23 18.47
CA LEU A 1827 5.46 32.37 19.04
C LEU A 1827 5.77 31.19 18.11
N LEU A 1828 4.81 30.71 17.31
CA LEU A 1828 5.07 29.68 16.29
C LEU A 1828 5.91 30.24 15.13
N LEU A 1829 5.66 31.50 14.73
CA LEU A 1829 6.38 32.20 13.65
C LEU A 1829 7.78 32.71 14.03
N ASP A 1830 7.95 33.29 15.23
CA ASP A 1830 9.23 33.86 15.68
C ASP A 1830 10.01 32.92 16.65
N GLY A 1831 9.57 31.66 16.79
CA GLY A 1831 10.07 30.68 17.76
C GLY A 1831 11.45 30.04 17.48
N THR A 1832 11.85 29.07 18.32
CA THR A 1832 13.20 28.48 18.34
C THR A 1832 13.31 27.07 17.75
N GLN A 1833 14.27 26.90 16.84
CA GLN A 1833 14.74 25.67 16.17
C GLN A 1833 13.72 24.85 15.37
N GLY A 1834 12.61 24.37 15.96
CA GLY A 1834 11.68 23.48 15.26
C GLY A 1834 10.94 24.12 14.08
N SER A 1835 10.19 25.20 14.31
CA SER A 1835 9.33 25.84 13.30
C SER A 1835 10.07 26.74 12.29
N LEU A 1836 11.40 26.72 12.26
CA LEU A 1836 12.22 27.72 11.55
C LEU A 1836 12.09 27.63 10.03
N SER A 1837 12.32 26.44 9.47
CA SER A 1837 12.36 26.20 8.03
C SER A 1837 11.02 26.50 7.37
N SER A 1838 9.93 25.96 7.92
CA SER A 1838 8.59 26.14 7.34
C SER A 1838 8.06 27.56 7.47
N SER A 1839 8.40 28.27 8.56
CA SER A 1839 8.03 29.68 8.75
C SER A 1839 8.83 30.62 7.82
N GLU A 1840 10.11 30.34 7.57
CA GLU A 1840 10.91 31.08 6.57
C GLU A 1840 10.40 30.81 5.14
N ARG A 1841 10.10 29.54 4.81
CA ARG A 1841 9.48 29.14 3.53
C ARG A 1841 8.13 29.81 3.29
N LEU A 1842 7.29 29.95 4.33
CA LEU A 1842 5.99 30.61 4.23
C LEU A 1842 6.15 32.11 3.92
N ASN A 1843 7.09 32.80 4.58
CA ASN A 1843 7.40 34.20 4.29
C ASN A 1843 7.85 34.38 2.83
N GLU A 1844 8.77 33.55 2.36
CA GLU A 1844 9.29 33.57 0.98
C GLU A 1844 8.18 33.32 -0.05
N THR A 1845 7.37 32.28 0.15
CA THR A 1845 6.31 31.89 -0.80
C THR A 1845 5.24 32.98 -0.94
N ILE A 1846 4.88 33.66 0.16
CA ILE A 1846 3.93 34.78 0.14
C ILE A 1846 4.53 36.01 -0.55
N LEU A 1847 5.82 36.29 -0.33
CA LEU A 1847 6.49 37.43 -0.97
C LEU A 1847 6.63 37.23 -2.49
N GLN A 1848 7.09 36.06 -2.94
CA GLN A 1848 7.13 35.70 -4.36
C GLN A 1848 5.74 35.79 -5.03
N CYS A 1849 4.68 35.40 -4.31
CA CYS A 1849 3.30 35.53 -4.77
C CYS A 1849 2.85 36.99 -4.90
N TYR A 1850 3.26 37.87 -3.98
CA TYR A 1850 3.00 39.30 -4.09
C TYR A 1850 3.76 39.93 -5.27
N GLU A 1851 5.04 39.59 -5.48
CA GLU A 1851 5.87 40.24 -6.49
C GLU A 1851 5.54 39.78 -7.92
N GLY A 1852 5.46 38.46 -8.15
CA GLY A 1852 5.30 37.87 -9.49
C GLY A 1852 3.95 38.07 -10.19
N ILE A 1853 2.96 38.67 -9.53
CA ILE A 1853 1.59 38.81 -10.03
C ILE A 1853 1.28 40.24 -10.50
N SER A 1854 0.48 40.38 -11.56
CA SER A 1854 0.16 41.69 -12.16
C SER A 1854 -0.63 42.60 -11.20
N PRO A 1855 -0.47 43.94 -11.27
CA PRO A 1855 -1.16 44.89 -10.38
C PRO A 1855 -2.68 44.98 -10.59
N LYS A 1856 -3.21 44.34 -11.65
CA LYS A 1856 -4.67 44.26 -11.91
C LYS A 1856 -5.32 43.03 -11.27
N ASP A 1857 -4.53 42.08 -10.78
CA ASP A 1857 -5.04 40.83 -10.24
C ASP A 1857 -5.66 41.03 -8.84
N VAL A 1858 -6.74 40.32 -8.56
CA VAL A 1858 -7.34 40.24 -7.22
C VAL A 1858 -6.36 39.55 -6.26
N LEU A 1859 -5.62 38.55 -6.73
CA LEU A 1859 -4.72 37.73 -5.92
C LEU A 1859 -3.56 38.57 -5.37
N LYS A 1860 -2.99 39.52 -6.14
CA LYS A 1860 -1.94 40.43 -5.63
C LYS A 1860 -2.43 41.26 -4.44
N ARG A 1861 -3.70 41.69 -4.44
CA ARG A 1861 -4.32 42.42 -3.32
C ARG A 1861 -4.50 41.53 -2.09
N VAL A 1862 -4.86 40.26 -2.27
CA VAL A 1862 -5.02 39.29 -1.17
C VAL A 1862 -3.65 38.92 -0.59
N ALA A 1863 -2.64 38.67 -1.42
CA ALA A 1863 -1.25 38.48 -0.98
C ALA A 1863 -0.72 39.70 -0.22
N ALA A 1864 -0.98 40.92 -0.70
CA ALA A 1864 -0.64 42.14 0.02
C ALA A 1864 -1.32 42.24 1.39
N ASN A 1865 -2.61 41.86 1.50
CA ASN A 1865 -3.32 41.83 2.78
C ASN A 1865 -2.79 40.75 3.73
N ALA A 1866 -2.34 39.60 3.23
CA ALA A 1866 -1.69 38.58 4.07
C ALA A 1866 -0.32 39.07 4.57
N LEU A 1867 0.49 39.63 3.66
CA LEU A 1867 1.80 40.19 3.95
C LEU A 1867 1.72 41.38 4.93
N LEU A 1868 0.72 42.27 4.79
CA LEU A 1868 0.42 43.35 5.74
C LEU A 1868 0.24 42.84 7.17
N SER A 1869 -0.59 41.82 7.36
CA SER A 1869 -0.87 41.23 8.68
C SER A 1869 0.35 40.47 9.23
N LEU A 1870 1.10 39.80 8.37
CA LEU A 1870 2.31 39.04 8.71
C LEU A 1870 3.44 39.97 9.20
N LEU A 1871 3.65 41.10 8.51
CA LEU A 1871 4.61 42.14 8.87
C LEU A 1871 4.25 42.94 10.14
N ALA A 1872 2.99 42.91 10.57
CA ALA A 1872 2.56 43.51 11.84
C ALA A 1872 2.86 42.59 13.05
N VAL A 1873 2.85 41.27 12.83
CA VAL A 1873 2.84 40.26 13.90
C VAL A 1873 4.21 39.57 14.12
N SER A 1874 4.97 39.31 13.05
CA SER A 1874 6.27 38.61 13.08
C SER A 1874 7.45 39.56 12.80
N ARG A 1875 8.45 39.55 13.67
CA ARG A 1875 9.74 40.23 13.44
C ARG A 1875 10.58 39.52 12.40
N ARG A 1876 10.43 38.20 12.25
CA ARG A 1876 11.13 37.40 11.24
C ARG A 1876 10.67 37.76 9.83
N ALA A 1877 9.37 37.94 9.62
CA ALA A 1877 8.81 38.43 8.37
C ALA A 1877 9.36 39.80 7.97
N GLN A 1878 9.42 40.76 8.90
CA GLN A 1878 10.02 42.08 8.65
C GLN A 1878 11.49 41.99 8.20
N ARG A 1879 12.29 41.12 8.85
CA ARG A 1879 13.70 40.89 8.48
C ARG A 1879 13.86 40.19 7.13
N HIS A 1880 12.96 39.28 6.77
CA HIS A 1880 12.96 38.67 5.44
C HIS A 1880 12.61 39.71 4.37
N ALA A 1881 11.55 40.51 4.58
CA ALA A 1881 11.18 41.61 3.69
C ALA A 1881 12.30 42.67 3.52
N LEU A 1882 13.12 42.91 4.55
CA LEU A 1882 14.31 43.76 4.47
C LEU A 1882 15.45 43.12 3.64
N ARG A 1883 15.61 41.80 3.69
CA ARG A 1883 16.62 41.04 2.89
C ARG A 1883 16.22 40.85 1.43
N SER A 1884 14.94 41.03 1.12
CA SER A 1884 14.34 40.90 -0.21
C SER A 1884 13.91 42.26 -0.77
N ASP A 1885 14.59 43.33 -0.35
CA ASP A 1885 14.48 44.70 -0.88
C ASP A 1885 13.07 45.31 -0.95
N LEU A 1886 12.09 44.77 -0.20
CA LEU A 1886 10.68 45.19 -0.27
C LEU A 1886 10.50 46.68 0.04
N ILE A 1887 11.35 47.25 0.89
CA ILE A 1887 11.35 48.69 1.21
C ILE A 1887 11.74 49.51 -0.03
N GLU A 1888 12.76 49.09 -0.77
CA GLU A 1888 13.17 49.77 -2.00
C GLU A 1888 12.11 49.58 -3.10
N ASN A 1889 11.59 48.36 -3.28
CA ASN A 1889 10.50 48.05 -4.22
C ASN A 1889 9.24 48.91 -3.95
N CYS A 1890 8.84 49.08 -2.69
CA CYS A 1890 7.76 49.97 -2.30
C CYS A 1890 8.07 51.45 -2.63
N MET A 1891 9.30 51.89 -2.37
CA MET A 1891 9.74 53.26 -2.67
C MET A 1891 9.82 53.54 -4.17
N GLU A 1892 10.24 52.57 -4.99
CA GLU A 1892 10.19 52.59 -6.46
C GLU A 1892 8.74 52.70 -6.96
N GLN A 1893 7.85 51.84 -6.47
CA GLN A 1893 6.43 51.83 -6.83
C GLN A 1893 5.75 53.18 -6.51
N MET A 1894 6.05 53.79 -5.35
CA MET A 1894 5.56 55.12 -4.99
C MET A 1894 6.06 56.23 -5.93
N LYS A 1895 7.34 56.19 -6.36
CA LYS A 1895 7.89 57.11 -7.37
C LYS A 1895 7.18 56.90 -8.73
N HIS A 1896 6.96 55.65 -9.13
CA HIS A 1896 6.34 55.29 -10.40
C HIS A 1896 4.87 55.74 -10.48
N ILE A 1897 4.08 55.50 -9.42
CA ILE A 1897 2.71 55.98 -9.32
C ILE A 1897 2.66 57.51 -9.38
N ASN A 1898 3.56 58.22 -8.69
CA ASN A 1898 3.63 59.68 -8.79
C ASN A 1898 3.93 60.12 -10.23
N ALA A 1899 4.86 59.47 -10.94
CA ALA A 1899 5.15 59.77 -12.34
C ALA A 1899 3.92 59.54 -13.24
N GLN A 1900 3.18 58.45 -13.06
CA GLN A 1900 1.97 58.14 -13.82
C GLN A 1900 0.83 59.15 -13.57
N LEU A 1901 0.56 59.50 -12.31
CA LEU A 1901 -0.47 60.48 -11.94
C LEU A 1901 -0.17 61.87 -12.56
N ASN A 1902 1.10 62.28 -12.59
CA ASN A 1902 1.52 63.52 -13.24
C ASN A 1902 1.50 63.42 -14.78
N LEU A 1903 1.69 62.24 -15.38
CA LEU A 1903 1.61 62.03 -16.84
C LEU A 1903 0.17 62.05 -17.35
N ASP A 1904 -0.79 61.47 -16.62
CA ASP A 1904 -2.20 61.51 -17.04
C ASP A 1904 -2.83 62.92 -16.86
N LEU A 1905 -2.32 63.73 -15.91
CA LEU A 1905 -2.63 65.17 -15.85
C LEU A 1905 -2.23 65.95 -17.12
N LEU A 1906 -1.21 65.50 -17.85
CA LEU A 1906 -0.70 66.16 -19.06
C LEU A 1906 -1.45 65.76 -20.34
N ARG A 1907 -2.52 64.96 -20.25
CA ARG A 1907 -3.33 64.52 -21.41
C ARG A 1907 -4.67 65.29 -21.50
N PRO A 1908 -4.75 66.38 -22.30
CA PRO A 1908 -6.00 67.12 -22.44
C PRO A 1908 -7.04 66.32 -23.23
N GLY A 1909 -8.12 65.90 -22.56
CA GLY A 1909 -9.35 65.45 -23.23
C GLY A 1909 -9.90 64.07 -22.88
N LYS A 1910 -10.19 63.77 -21.60
CA LYS A 1910 -11.11 62.65 -21.22
C LYS A 1910 -11.74 62.76 -19.82
N ALA A 1911 -12.40 63.90 -19.54
CA ALA A 1911 -13.00 64.25 -18.24
C ALA A 1911 -14.25 63.41 -17.81
N VAL A 1912 -14.36 62.15 -18.22
CA VAL A 1912 -15.53 61.27 -17.99
C VAL A 1912 -15.13 59.92 -17.32
N LEU A 1913 -13.86 59.75 -16.93
CA LEU A 1913 -13.31 58.46 -16.43
C LEU A 1913 -12.81 58.47 -14.98
N LYS A 1914 -13.55 59.10 -14.06
CA LYS A 1914 -13.32 59.01 -12.59
C LYS A 1914 -13.27 57.57 -12.02
N LYS A 1915 -13.67 56.55 -12.79
CA LYS A 1915 -13.55 55.12 -12.42
C LYS A 1915 -12.18 54.48 -12.71
N LYS A 1916 -11.20 55.21 -13.28
CA LYS A 1916 -9.84 54.67 -13.51
C LYS A 1916 -8.77 55.16 -12.52
N GLU A 1917 -8.90 56.37 -12.01
CA GLU A 1917 -7.98 56.97 -11.01
C GLU A 1917 -7.95 56.12 -9.72
N ASP A 1918 -9.10 55.54 -9.39
CA ASP A 1918 -9.42 54.63 -8.29
C ASP A 1918 -8.52 53.38 -8.17
N GLY A 1919 -7.74 53.04 -9.22
CA GLY A 1919 -6.78 51.93 -9.22
C GLY A 1919 -5.45 52.29 -8.54
N PHE A 1920 -4.72 53.26 -9.10
CA PHE A 1920 -3.40 53.68 -8.60
C PHE A 1920 -3.47 54.28 -7.19
N ILE A 1921 -4.59 54.92 -6.86
CA ILE A 1921 -4.91 55.41 -5.51
C ILE A 1921 -4.89 54.27 -4.48
N LYS A 1922 -5.50 53.12 -4.80
CA LYS A 1922 -5.57 51.96 -3.91
C LYS A 1922 -4.25 51.20 -3.85
N GLU A 1923 -3.52 51.13 -4.96
CA GLU A 1923 -2.17 50.58 -5.00
C GLU A 1923 -1.21 51.39 -4.11
N LEU A 1924 -1.22 52.73 -4.23
CA LEU A 1924 -0.43 53.65 -3.40
C LEU A 1924 -0.76 53.51 -1.91
N SER A 1925 -2.05 53.41 -1.58
CA SER A 1925 -2.54 53.14 -0.21
C SER A 1925 -1.99 51.84 0.36
N ILE A 1926 -1.96 50.75 -0.42
CA ILE A 1926 -1.41 49.45 0.01
C ILE A 1926 0.12 49.55 0.22
N THR A 1927 0.84 50.17 -0.72
CA THR A 1927 2.30 50.33 -0.64
C THR A 1927 2.72 51.14 0.59
N MET A 1928 2.02 52.24 0.90
CA MET A 1928 2.27 53.01 2.13
C MET A 1928 1.97 52.23 3.42
N GLN A 1929 0.97 51.34 3.40
CA GLN A 1929 0.64 50.48 4.55
C GLN A 1929 1.66 49.34 4.73
N LEU A 1930 2.20 48.78 3.64
CA LEU A 1930 3.28 47.78 3.70
C LEU A 1930 4.52 48.40 4.35
N LEU A 1931 4.94 49.57 3.88
CA LEU A 1931 6.00 50.37 4.52
C LEU A 1931 5.68 50.65 6.00
N ARG A 1932 4.46 51.10 6.33
CA ARG A 1932 4.06 51.37 7.73
C ARG A 1932 4.25 50.14 8.63
N ASN A 1933 3.90 48.95 8.14
CA ASN A 1933 4.00 47.71 8.92
C ASN A 1933 5.45 47.18 8.99
N CYS A 1934 6.26 47.28 7.92
CA CYS A 1934 7.71 47.01 7.96
C CYS A 1934 8.44 47.91 8.97
N LEU A 1935 8.03 49.17 9.09
CA LEU A 1935 8.63 50.18 9.99
C LEU A 1935 8.14 50.08 11.45
N TYR A 1936 7.18 49.20 11.74
CA TYR A 1936 6.55 49.13 13.06
C TYR A 1936 7.45 48.43 14.08
N GLN A 1937 7.94 49.22 15.05
CA GLN A 1937 8.89 48.82 16.09
C GLN A 1937 10.22 48.22 15.57
N ASN A 1938 10.56 48.47 14.30
CA ASN A 1938 11.77 47.98 13.65
C ASN A 1938 12.68 49.15 13.26
N GLU A 1939 13.89 49.20 13.82
CA GLU A 1939 14.84 50.28 13.59
C GLU A 1939 15.71 50.04 12.34
N GLU A 1940 16.04 48.78 12.03
CA GLU A 1940 16.73 48.36 10.80
C GLU A 1940 15.95 48.85 9.55
N CYS A 1941 14.65 48.58 9.50
CA CYS A 1941 13.76 49.05 8.43
C CYS A 1941 13.64 50.59 8.36
N LYS A 1942 13.74 51.30 9.49
CA LYS A 1942 13.66 52.78 9.53
C LYS A 1942 14.90 53.45 8.96
N VAL A 1943 16.07 52.85 9.15
CA VAL A 1943 17.32 53.28 8.49
C VAL A 1943 17.20 53.08 6.98
N ALA A 1944 16.79 51.90 6.52
CA ALA A 1944 16.59 51.63 5.09
C ALA A 1944 15.59 52.61 4.43
N ALA A 1945 14.47 52.95 5.09
CA ALA A 1945 13.51 53.93 4.57
C ALA A 1945 14.01 55.39 4.62
N LEU A 1946 14.97 55.72 5.49
CA LEU A 1946 15.68 57.00 5.46
C LEU A 1946 16.64 57.07 4.25
N GLU A 1947 17.38 55.99 4.01
CA GLU A 1947 18.35 55.87 2.91
C GLU A 1947 17.65 55.86 1.54
N ALA A 1948 16.54 55.13 1.39
CA ALA A 1948 15.65 55.13 0.23
C ALA A 1948 14.85 56.44 0.03
N ARG A 1949 15.06 57.45 0.90
CA ARG A 1949 14.50 58.82 0.83
C ARG A 1949 12.98 58.90 0.88
N LEU A 1950 12.35 58.26 1.87
CA LEU A 1950 10.89 58.29 2.10
C LEU A 1950 10.28 59.71 2.11
N VAL A 1951 10.88 60.63 2.87
CA VAL A 1951 10.31 61.98 3.10
C VAL A 1951 10.19 62.83 1.81
N PRO A 1952 11.23 62.95 0.96
CA PRO A 1952 11.09 63.61 -0.35
C PRO A 1952 9.99 63.03 -1.25
N VAL A 1953 9.78 61.71 -1.27
CA VAL A 1953 8.73 61.08 -2.09
C VAL A 1953 7.34 61.40 -1.55
N LEU A 1954 7.12 61.30 -0.23
CA LEU A 1954 5.87 61.73 0.40
C LEU A 1954 5.58 63.22 0.17
N HIS A 1955 6.60 64.08 0.19
CA HIS A 1955 6.44 65.49 -0.13
C HIS A 1955 6.07 65.71 -1.61
N SER A 1956 6.62 64.91 -2.54
CA SER A 1956 6.25 64.98 -3.97
C SER A 1956 4.82 64.49 -4.26
N LEU A 1957 4.27 63.61 -3.40
CA LEU A 1957 2.89 63.13 -3.44
C LEU A 1957 1.90 64.04 -2.70
N TRP A 1958 2.36 65.06 -1.97
CA TRP A 1958 1.53 65.87 -1.08
C TRP A 1958 0.28 66.51 -1.71
N PRO A 1959 0.31 66.98 -2.98
CA PRO A 1959 -0.91 67.47 -3.65
C PRO A 1959 -1.99 66.40 -3.80
N TRP A 1960 -1.61 65.16 -4.07
CA TRP A 1960 -2.52 64.02 -4.20
C TRP A 1960 -3.07 63.58 -2.85
N LEU A 1961 -2.24 63.59 -1.80
CA LEU A 1961 -2.66 63.31 -0.43
C LEU A 1961 -3.73 64.31 0.06
N LEU A 1962 -3.65 65.58 -0.36
CA LEU A 1962 -4.66 66.60 -0.02
C LEU A 1962 -6.00 66.44 -0.77
N MET A 1963 -6.09 65.57 -1.78
CA MET A 1963 -7.32 65.33 -2.55
C MET A 1963 -8.20 64.22 -1.96
N GLU A 1964 -7.65 63.35 -1.09
CA GLU A 1964 -8.39 62.25 -0.49
C GLU A 1964 -7.99 61.99 0.97
N ASP A 1965 -8.95 62.16 1.89
CA ASP A 1965 -8.77 61.99 3.33
C ASP A 1965 -8.24 60.61 3.73
N SER A 1966 -8.60 59.55 2.99
CA SER A 1966 -8.16 58.17 3.27
C SER A 1966 -6.63 58.03 3.12
N LEU A 1967 -6.09 58.58 2.03
CA LEU A 1967 -4.67 58.59 1.71
C LEU A 1967 -3.90 59.53 2.64
N MET A 1968 -4.48 60.69 3.01
CA MET A 1968 -3.91 61.56 4.04
C MET A 1968 -3.78 60.84 5.38
N GLN A 1969 -4.82 60.10 5.83
CA GLN A 1969 -4.74 59.30 7.06
C GLN A 1969 -3.63 58.25 7.00
N ILE A 1970 -3.50 57.52 5.89
CA ILE A 1970 -2.46 56.49 5.70
C ILE A 1970 -1.06 57.11 5.70
N ALA A 1971 -0.85 58.20 4.96
CA ALA A 1971 0.44 58.88 4.92
C ALA A 1971 0.83 59.46 6.29
N LEU A 1972 -0.12 60.01 7.04
CA LEU A 1972 0.10 60.47 8.41
C LEU A 1972 0.38 59.32 9.40
N GLN A 1973 -0.26 58.15 9.24
CA GLN A 1973 0.07 56.95 10.03
C GLN A 1973 1.48 56.43 9.73
N LEU A 1974 1.87 56.34 8.45
CA LEU A 1974 3.22 55.99 8.02
C LEU A 1974 4.25 56.96 8.63
N LEU A 1975 3.99 58.26 8.55
CA LEU A 1975 4.82 59.31 9.16
C LEU A 1975 4.85 59.23 10.70
N CYS A 1976 3.75 58.88 11.37
CA CYS A 1976 3.72 58.61 12.81
C CYS A 1976 4.63 57.43 13.18
N VAL A 1977 4.53 56.30 12.47
CA VAL A 1977 5.33 55.10 12.76
C VAL A 1977 6.79 55.34 12.47
N TYR A 1978 7.12 55.98 11.34
CA TYR A 1978 8.49 56.35 10.96
C TYR A 1978 9.16 57.22 12.03
N THR A 1979 8.50 58.30 12.47
CA THR A 1979 9.05 59.25 13.46
C THR A 1979 9.02 58.79 14.92
N ALA A 1980 8.14 57.84 15.29
CA ALA A 1980 8.03 57.36 16.66
C ALA A 1980 9.39 56.82 17.17
N ASN A 1981 9.94 57.48 18.20
CA ASN A 1981 11.25 57.22 18.79
C ASN A 1981 12.44 57.24 17.80
N PHE A 1982 12.34 57.94 16.67
CA PHE A 1982 13.39 57.99 15.64
C PHE A 1982 13.80 59.43 15.30
N PRO A 1983 14.78 60.02 16.02
CA PRO A 1983 15.16 61.43 15.87
C PRO A 1983 15.64 61.81 14.46
N ALA A 1984 16.39 60.93 13.78
CA ALA A 1984 16.88 61.18 12.43
C ALA A 1984 15.74 61.37 11.41
N GLY A 1985 14.71 60.53 11.49
CA GLY A 1985 13.48 60.67 10.69
C GLY A 1985 12.60 61.85 11.08
N CYS A 1986 12.75 62.40 12.30
CA CYS A 1986 12.12 63.66 12.68
C CYS A 1986 12.82 64.84 12.02
N SER A 1987 14.16 64.91 12.09
CA SER A 1987 14.91 66.04 11.53
C SER A 1987 14.92 66.07 9.99
N SER A 1988 14.83 64.93 9.30
CA SER A 1988 14.75 64.89 7.83
C SER A 1988 13.50 65.59 7.26
N LEU A 1989 12.42 65.70 8.03
CA LEU A 1989 11.19 66.43 7.68
C LEU A 1989 11.36 67.96 7.64
N CYS A 1990 12.43 68.48 8.25
CA CYS A 1990 12.75 69.91 8.24
C CYS A 1990 13.49 70.33 6.96
N TRP A 1991 14.01 69.39 6.18
CA TRP A 1991 14.84 69.68 5.00
C TRP A 1991 14.00 70.23 3.83
N SER A 1992 14.24 71.48 3.45
CA SER A 1992 13.80 72.04 2.16
C SER A 1992 14.69 71.52 1.04
N ASN A 1993 14.10 70.98 -0.04
CA ASN A 1993 14.82 70.21 -1.05
C ASN A 1993 15.79 71.04 -1.92
N TYR A 1994 17.02 71.24 -1.44
CA TYR A 1994 18.14 71.88 -2.14
C TYR A 1994 19.18 70.83 -2.55
N GLY A 1995 18.97 70.14 -3.68
CA GLY A 1995 19.95 69.19 -4.19
C GLY A 1995 19.49 68.32 -5.37
N GLN A 1996 19.92 68.68 -6.58
CA GLN A 1996 20.08 67.81 -7.76
C GLN A 1996 18.95 66.81 -8.10
N CYS A 1997 18.01 67.26 -8.95
CA CYS A 1997 17.54 66.45 -10.09
C CYS A 1997 17.24 67.39 -11.28
N ILE A 1998 17.15 66.85 -12.51
CA ILE A 1998 17.37 67.62 -13.75
C ILE A 1998 16.06 68.10 -14.41
N GLN A 1999 16.11 69.35 -14.87
CA GLN A 1999 15.25 70.05 -15.84
C GLN A 1999 13.95 69.37 -16.34
N THR A 2000 12.80 69.96 -16.00
CA THR A 2000 11.87 70.55 -17.00
C THR A 2000 10.88 71.51 -16.33
N ALA A 2001 10.07 72.23 -17.12
CA ALA A 2001 9.42 73.46 -16.68
C ALA A 2001 8.08 73.29 -15.94
N HIS A 2002 7.90 74.01 -14.83
CA HIS A 2002 6.78 74.96 -14.63
C HIS A 2002 7.12 75.96 -13.50
N ARG A 2003 6.49 77.14 -13.48
CA ARG A 2003 6.73 78.19 -12.46
C ARG A 2003 5.71 78.07 -11.32
N GLY A 2004 6.20 77.86 -10.09
CA GLY A 2004 5.41 77.85 -8.85
C GLY A 2004 6.23 78.36 -7.66
N THR A 2005 5.57 78.74 -6.57
CA THR A 2005 6.16 79.37 -5.37
C THR A 2005 7.24 78.53 -4.67
N PRO A 2006 8.20 79.17 -3.96
CA PRO A 2006 9.34 78.48 -3.35
C PRO A 2006 8.95 77.47 -2.26
N SER A 2007 9.81 76.47 -2.11
CA SER A 2007 9.62 75.25 -1.33
C SER A 2007 9.44 75.46 0.18
N SER A 2008 8.21 75.24 0.66
CA SER A 2008 7.98 74.81 2.04
C SER A 2008 8.50 73.39 2.27
N SER A 2009 8.98 73.08 3.46
CA SER A 2009 9.28 71.71 3.90
C SER A 2009 8.02 70.98 4.37
N LEU A 2010 8.04 69.65 4.41
CA LEU A 2010 6.85 68.83 4.72
C LEU A 2010 6.25 69.15 6.11
N ILE A 2011 7.09 69.47 7.10
CA ILE A 2011 6.65 69.95 8.42
C ILE A 2011 5.81 71.24 8.36
N LEU A 2012 6.13 72.18 7.45
CA LEU A 2012 5.35 73.42 7.28
C LEU A 2012 3.99 73.15 6.62
N CYS A 2013 3.93 72.22 5.66
CA CYS A 2013 2.68 71.76 5.05
C CYS A 2013 1.74 71.15 6.10
N ILE A 2014 2.29 70.36 7.02
CA ILE A 2014 1.53 69.69 8.10
C ILE A 2014 1.11 70.68 9.20
N LEU A 2015 1.96 71.65 9.55
CA LEU A 2015 1.56 72.74 10.46
C LEU A 2015 0.43 73.60 9.89
N LYS A 2016 0.46 73.86 8.57
CA LYS A 2016 -0.64 74.56 7.88
C LYS A 2016 -1.93 73.74 7.95
N LEU A 2017 -1.88 72.43 7.66
CA LEU A 2017 -3.02 71.52 7.78
C LEU A 2017 -3.60 71.53 9.21
N ALA A 2018 -2.74 71.43 10.23
CA ALA A 2018 -3.14 71.50 11.65
C ALA A 2018 -3.87 72.79 12.03
N SER A 2019 -3.54 73.93 11.39
CA SER A 2019 -4.14 75.24 11.65
C SER A 2019 -5.43 75.53 10.87
N GLN A 2020 -5.75 74.75 9.83
CA GLN A 2020 -6.85 75.06 8.89
C GLN A 2020 -8.00 74.03 8.87
N MET A 2021 -7.89 72.92 9.60
CA MET A 2021 -8.92 71.87 9.62
C MET A 2021 -10.17 72.25 10.45
N PRO A 2022 -11.40 72.18 9.88
CA PRO A 2022 -12.64 72.24 10.66
C PRO A 2022 -12.85 70.96 11.49
N ALA A 2023 -13.77 71.03 12.47
CA ALA A 2023 -13.94 70.00 13.50
C ALA A 2023 -14.52 68.64 13.03
N GLU A 2024 -14.87 68.50 11.76
CA GLU A 2024 -15.58 67.34 11.21
C GLU A 2024 -14.67 66.11 11.05
N ASN A 2025 -13.40 66.30 10.68
CA ASN A 2025 -12.47 65.20 10.37
C ASN A 2025 -11.54 64.84 11.55
N THR A 2026 -12.15 64.37 12.65
CA THR A 2026 -11.45 64.15 13.93
C THR A 2026 -10.27 63.17 13.85
N THR A 2027 -10.30 62.18 12.95
CA THR A 2027 -9.25 61.18 12.80
C THR A 2027 -7.97 61.76 12.20
N ILE A 2028 -8.07 62.59 11.16
CA ILE A 2028 -6.91 63.32 10.60
C ILE A 2028 -6.33 64.25 11.64
N GLN A 2029 -7.17 64.98 12.37
CA GLN A 2029 -6.70 65.88 13.44
C GLN A 2029 -5.94 65.12 14.53
N GLN A 2030 -6.42 63.95 14.98
CA GLN A 2030 -5.70 63.10 15.93
C GLN A 2030 -4.33 62.65 15.39
N LEU A 2031 -4.24 62.21 14.13
CA LEU A 2031 -3.00 61.76 13.51
C LEU A 2031 -2.00 62.91 13.34
N VAL A 2032 -2.45 64.09 12.86
CA VAL A 2032 -1.60 65.30 12.74
C VAL A 2032 -1.06 65.71 14.10
N PHE A 2033 -1.88 65.76 15.15
CA PHE A 2033 -1.41 66.12 16.49
C PHE A 2033 -0.50 65.06 17.12
N MET A 2034 -0.74 63.77 16.86
CA MET A 2034 0.15 62.70 17.32
C MET A 2034 1.52 62.77 16.62
N PHE A 2035 1.53 63.01 15.30
CA PHE A 2035 2.74 63.25 14.54
C PHE A 2035 3.51 64.49 15.03
N LEU A 2036 2.83 65.63 15.20
CA LEU A 2036 3.43 66.83 15.79
C LEU A 2036 3.96 66.57 17.21
N SER A 2037 3.33 65.67 17.98
CA SER A 2037 3.83 65.25 19.30
C SER A 2037 5.12 64.42 19.20
N ASN A 2038 5.29 63.58 18.18
CA ASN A 2038 6.57 62.92 17.90
C ASN A 2038 7.63 63.98 17.53
N LEU A 2039 7.30 64.90 16.62
CA LEU A 2039 8.22 65.95 16.17
C LEU A 2039 8.64 66.90 17.30
N ALA A 2040 7.77 67.17 18.27
CA ALA A 2040 8.08 67.98 19.46
C ALA A 2040 9.25 67.43 20.30
N LEU A 2041 9.63 66.17 20.13
CA LEU A 2041 10.81 65.59 20.77
C LEU A 2041 12.13 66.00 20.08
N SER A 2042 12.10 66.34 18.79
CA SER A 2042 13.27 66.84 18.05
C SER A 2042 13.47 68.34 18.24
N HIS A 2043 14.73 68.73 18.47
CA HIS A 2043 15.16 70.14 18.58
C HIS A 2043 14.86 70.94 17.32
N ASP A 2044 15.16 70.39 16.14
CA ASP A 2044 15.02 71.12 14.86
C ASP A 2044 13.56 71.40 14.55
N CYS A 2045 12.70 70.41 14.77
CA CYS A 2045 11.26 70.54 14.60
C CYS A 2045 10.64 71.57 15.56
N LYS A 2046 11.06 71.59 16.84
CA LYS A 2046 10.64 72.62 17.81
C LYS A 2046 10.97 74.03 17.30
N GLY A 2047 12.16 74.23 16.75
CA GLY A 2047 12.57 75.50 16.13
C GLY A 2047 11.65 75.97 14.98
N VAL A 2048 11.09 75.03 14.20
CA VAL A 2048 10.11 75.33 13.14
C VAL A 2048 8.71 75.61 13.71
N ILE A 2049 8.26 74.82 14.69
CA ILE A 2049 6.96 74.98 15.37
C ILE A 2049 6.87 76.34 16.08
N GLN A 2050 7.99 76.89 16.56
CA GLN A 2050 8.02 78.25 17.12
C GLN A 2050 7.83 79.33 16.05
N LYS A 2051 8.59 79.24 14.95
CA LYS A 2051 8.65 80.27 13.90
C LYS A 2051 7.35 80.41 13.11
N SER A 2052 6.48 79.40 13.12
CA SER A 2052 5.14 79.44 12.53
C SER A 2052 4.07 80.07 13.42
N ASN A 2053 4.40 80.46 14.66
CA ASN A 2053 3.44 80.89 15.70
C ASN A 2053 2.31 79.87 16.01
N PHE A 2054 2.44 78.61 15.59
CA PHE A 2054 1.39 77.60 15.69
C PHE A 2054 0.82 77.45 17.11
N LEU A 2055 1.69 77.49 18.13
CA LEU A 2055 1.30 77.32 19.55
C LEU A 2055 0.30 78.37 20.07
N GLN A 2056 0.15 79.54 19.43
CA GLN A 2056 -0.85 80.53 19.85
C GLN A 2056 -2.29 80.02 19.71
N HIS A 2057 -2.55 79.07 18.81
CA HIS A 2057 -3.86 78.44 18.60
C HIS A 2057 -4.31 77.56 19.79
N PHE A 2058 -3.45 77.30 20.77
CA PHE A 2058 -3.87 76.68 22.04
C PHE A 2058 -4.78 77.61 22.86
N LEU A 2059 -4.54 78.94 22.79
CA LEU A 2059 -5.24 79.92 23.63
C LEU A 2059 -6.67 80.23 23.15
N SER A 2060 -7.03 79.85 21.93
CA SER A 2060 -8.39 80.00 21.38
C SER A 2060 -9.32 78.81 21.66
N LEU A 2061 -8.86 77.79 22.43
CA LEU A 2061 -9.68 76.63 22.81
C LEU A 2061 -10.84 77.04 23.73
N THR A 2062 -12.07 76.75 23.30
CA THR A 2062 -13.28 76.95 24.09
C THR A 2062 -13.48 75.80 25.09
N LEU A 2063 -13.36 76.10 26.38
CA LEU A 2063 -13.70 75.15 27.45
C LEU A 2063 -15.23 75.07 27.67
N PRO A 2064 -15.78 73.87 27.96
CA PRO A 2064 -17.21 73.70 28.20
C PRO A 2064 -17.65 74.37 29.50
N LYS A 2065 -18.62 75.29 29.43
CA LYS A 2065 -19.15 76.01 30.60
C LYS A 2065 -20.25 75.19 31.29
N GLY A 2066 -19.89 74.46 32.33
CA GLY A 2066 -20.83 73.70 33.17
C GLY A 2066 -20.21 72.43 33.76
N GLY A 2067 -20.84 71.82 34.75
CA GLY A 2067 -20.29 70.72 35.56
C GLY A 2067 -20.09 69.36 34.85
N ASN A 2068 -20.14 69.30 33.52
CA ASN A 2068 -19.91 68.07 32.77
C ASN A 2068 -18.40 67.78 32.68
N GLN A 2069 -17.99 66.66 33.28
CA GLN A 2069 -16.62 66.51 33.83
C GLN A 2069 -15.52 66.12 32.83
N HIS A 2070 -15.70 66.33 31.52
CA HIS A 2070 -14.79 65.82 30.48
C HIS A 2070 -14.32 66.92 29.50
N LEU A 2071 -13.01 66.91 29.20
CA LEU A 2071 -12.36 67.77 28.20
C LEU A 2071 -12.67 67.30 26.77
N SER A 2072 -12.63 68.23 25.80
CA SER A 2072 -12.77 67.89 24.39
C SER A 2072 -11.53 67.15 23.86
N THR A 2073 -11.73 66.29 22.85
CA THR A 2073 -10.64 65.53 22.21
C THR A 2073 -9.53 66.45 21.70
N VAL A 2074 -9.88 67.61 21.15
CA VAL A 2074 -8.93 68.62 20.65
C VAL A 2074 -8.07 69.19 21.78
N ALA A 2075 -8.66 69.48 22.95
CA ALA A 2075 -7.90 69.93 24.11
C ALA A 2075 -6.94 68.84 24.63
N ILE A 2076 -7.35 67.57 24.61
CA ILE A 2076 -6.49 66.43 24.98
C ILE A 2076 -5.32 66.27 23.99
N LEU A 2077 -5.54 66.46 22.69
CA LEU A 2077 -4.49 66.45 21.67
C LEU A 2077 -3.47 67.59 21.88
N TRP A 2078 -3.94 68.81 22.18
CA TRP A 2078 -3.06 69.92 22.54
C TRP A 2078 -2.26 69.63 23.82
N LEU A 2079 -2.90 69.07 24.86
CA LEU A 2079 -2.22 68.67 26.10
C LEU A 2079 -1.13 67.61 25.82
N LYS A 2080 -1.37 66.65 24.92
CA LYS A 2080 -0.36 65.66 24.52
C LYS A 2080 0.82 66.31 23.78
N LEU A 2081 0.56 67.25 22.88
CA LEU A 2081 1.59 68.02 22.18
C LEU A 2081 2.42 68.87 23.15
N LEU A 2082 1.77 69.63 24.04
CA LEU A 2082 2.43 70.47 25.04
C LEU A 2082 3.21 69.64 26.07
N LEU A 2083 2.73 68.44 26.42
CA LEU A 2083 3.48 67.49 27.26
C LEU A 2083 4.77 67.07 26.57
N ASN A 2084 4.72 66.66 25.30
CA ASN A 2084 5.92 66.27 24.56
C ASN A 2084 6.90 67.44 24.34
N MET A 2085 6.40 68.65 24.07
CA MET A 2085 7.22 69.87 24.06
C MET A 2085 7.93 70.09 25.41
N SER A 2086 7.21 69.90 26.53
CA SER A 2086 7.70 70.19 27.88
C SER A 2086 8.84 69.29 28.37
N PHE A 2087 9.21 68.22 27.67
CA PHE A 2087 10.38 67.41 28.02
C PHE A 2087 11.71 68.13 27.74
N GLY A 2088 11.75 69.13 26.85
CA GLY A 2088 12.93 69.97 26.61
C GLY A 2088 12.82 71.35 27.27
N GLU A 2089 13.94 71.91 27.76
CA GLU A 2089 13.94 73.25 28.38
C GLU A 2089 13.54 74.36 27.40
N ASP A 2090 13.91 74.22 26.12
CA ASP A 2090 13.43 75.05 25.02
C ASP A 2090 11.90 75.06 24.96
N GLY A 2091 11.28 73.87 24.97
CA GLY A 2091 9.83 73.69 25.01
C GLY A 2091 9.19 74.24 26.29
N GLN A 2092 9.81 74.02 27.45
CA GLN A 2092 9.34 74.58 28.73
C GLN A 2092 9.30 76.12 28.71
N GLN A 2093 10.26 76.78 28.05
CA GLN A 2093 10.22 78.22 27.86
C GLN A 2093 9.20 78.66 26.80
N MET A 2094 8.99 77.89 25.73
CA MET A 2094 7.99 78.20 24.70
C MET A 2094 6.57 78.21 25.29
N ILE A 2095 6.23 77.21 26.09
CA ILE A 2095 4.93 77.10 26.78
C ILE A 2095 4.70 78.30 27.69
N LEU A 2096 5.74 78.73 28.43
CA LEU A 2096 5.66 79.82 29.40
C LEU A 2096 5.81 81.24 28.80
N ARG A 2097 5.85 81.35 27.46
CA ARG A 2097 5.73 82.60 26.69
C ARG A 2097 4.33 82.77 26.06
N LEU A 2098 3.42 81.81 26.27
CA LEU A 2098 2.02 81.93 25.86
C LEU A 2098 1.23 82.62 26.99
N ASP A 2099 0.91 83.90 26.81
CA ASP A 2099 0.15 84.67 27.82
C ASP A 2099 -1.24 84.05 28.05
N GLY A 2100 -1.61 83.86 29.32
CA GLY A 2100 -2.85 83.17 29.73
C GLY A 2100 -2.78 81.63 29.75
N CYS A 2101 -1.72 81.01 29.24
CA CYS A 2101 -1.57 79.54 29.20
C CYS A 2101 -1.64 78.87 30.59
N LEU A 2102 -1.07 79.52 31.61
CA LEU A 2102 -1.09 78.98 32.99
C LEU A 2102 -2.51 78.90 33.55
N ASP A 2103 -3.33 79.94 33.40
CA ASP A 2103 -4.73 79.94 33.84
C ASP A 2103 -5.58 78.93 33.05
N LEU A 2104 -5.33 78.80 31.73
CA LEU A 2104 -6.02 77.80 30.90
C LEU A 2104 -5.68 76.36 31.36
N LEU A 2105 -4.42 76.07 31.69
CA LEU A 2105 -4.00 74.79 32.25
C LEU A 2105 -4.57 74.52 33.66
N ILE A 2106 -4.74 75.55 34.50
CA ILE A 2106 -5.44 75.43 35.81
C ILE A 2106 -6.91 75.06 35.61
N GLU A 2107 -7.63 75.69 34.67
CA GLU A 2107 -9.03 75.32 34.42
C GLU A 2107 -9.14 73.91 33.82
N MET A 2108 -8.23 73.54 32.91
CA MET A 2108 -8.16 72.17 32.36
C MET A 2108 -7.88 71.11 33.45
N SER A 2109 -7.11 71.41 34.49
CA SER A 2109 -6.80 70.43 35.55
C SER A 2109 -7.99 70.05 36.44
N LYS A 2110 -9.13 70.75 36.36
CA LYS A 2110 -10.32 70.48 37.18
C LYS A 2110 -11.24 69.38 36.63
N TYR A 2111 -11.05 68.95 35.38
CA TYR A 2111 -11.90 67.95 34.72
C TYR A 2111 -11.45 66.52 35.06
N LYS A 2112 -12.39 65.58 35.25
CA LYS A 2112 -12.07 64.19 35.58
C LYS A 2112 -11.73 63.38 34.33
N HIS A 2113 -10.47 62.97 34.21
CA HIS A 2113 -10.04 61.95 33.23
C HIS A 2113 -10.34 60.55 33.76
N LYS A 2114 -11.06 59.73 32.98
CA LYS A 2114 -11.49 58.37 33.38
C LYS A 2114 -10.39 57.30 33.31
N SER A 2115 -9.34 57.48 32.51
CA SER A 2115 -8.37 56.41 32.21
C SER A 2115 -7.02 56.92 31.66
N SER A 2116 -6.57 58.13 32.03
CA SER A 2116 -5.37 58.75 31.46
C SER A 2116 -4.55 59.51 32.53
N PRO A 2117 -3.21 59.55 32.43
CA PRO A 2117 -2.39 60.39 33.30
C PRO A 2117 -2.83 61.86 33.23
N HIS A 2118 -2.68 62.58 34.34
CA HIS A 2118 -3.17 63.96 34.47
C HIS A 2118 -2.27 64.93 33.69
N MET A 2119 -2.44 64.99 32.37
CA MET A 2119 -1.56 65.72 31.45
C MET A 2119 -1.34 67.21 31.84
N PRO A 2120 -2.35 67.99 32.28
CA PRO A 2120 -2.11 69.36 32.75
C PRO A 2120 -1.13 69.41 33.93
N LEU A 2121 -1.24 68.47 34.89
CA LEU A 2121 -0.31 68.38 36.03
C LEU A 2121 1.09 67.90 35.61
N LEU A 2122 1.20 67.03 34.62
CA LEU A 2122 2.51 66.63 34.06
C LEU A 2122 3.19 67.77 33.29
N ILE A 2123 2.42 68.62 32.58
CA ILE A 2123 2.95 69.85 31.97
C ILE A 2123 3.44 70.79 33.09
N PHE A 2124 2.63 71.02 34.14
CA PHE A 2124 3.04 71.82 35.30
C PHE A 2124 4.32 71.28 35.95
N HIS A 2125 4.38 69.97 36.23
CA HIS A 2125 5.56 69.28 36.74
C HIS A 2125 6.80 69.60 35.90
N ASN A 2126 6.72 69.41 34.58
CA ASN A 2126 7.85 69.60 33.68
C ASN A 2126 8.30 71.06 33.62
N ILE A 2127 7.38 72.04 33.48
CA ILE A 2127 7.75 73.47 33.48
C ILE A 2127 8.27 73.97 34.83
N CYS A 2128 8.00 73.25 35.93
CA CYS A 2128 8.56 73.53 37.26
C CYS A 2128 10.05 73.18 37.39
N PHE A 2129 10.68 72.48 36.43
CA PHE A 2129 12.12 72.22 36.48
C PHE A 2129 12.97 73.42 36.04
N SER A 2130 12.63 74.05 34.89
CA SER A 2130 13.44 75.15 34.33
C SER A 2130 13.62 76.33 35.31
N PRO A 2131 14.88 76.74 35.61
CA PRO A 2131 15.16 77.88 36.48
C PRO A 2131 14.53 79.20 36.01
N ALA A 2132 14.38 79.39 34.69
CA ALA A 2132 13.78 80.59 34.11
C ALA A 2132 12.28 80.71 34.39
N ASN A 2133 11.59 79.59 34.56
CA ASN A 2133 10.14 79.54 34.74
C ASN A 2133 9.72 79.73 36.21
N LYS A 2134 10.53 79.25 37.17
CA LYS A 2134 10.25 79.27 38.62
C LYS A 2134 9.75 80.62 39.17
N PRO A 2135 10.35 81.78 38.85
CA PRO A 2135 9.88 83.07 39.37
C PRO A 2135 8.44 83.40 38.96
N LYS A 2136 8.05 83.06 37.73
CA LYS A 2136 6.71 83.32 37.18
C LYS A 2136 5.68 82.33 37.71
N ILE A 2137 6.05 81.05 37.86
CA ILE A 2137 5.16 80.02 38.43
C ILE A 2137 4.85 80.34 39.90
N LEU A 2138 5.87 80.69 40.71
CA LEU A 2138 5.70 81.01 42.14
C LEU A 2138 4.98 82.34 42.38
N ALA A 2139 4.91 83.23 41.39
CA ALA A 2139 4.09 84.43 41.43
C ALA A 2139 2.59 84.17 41.14
N ASN A 2140 2.25 83.00 40.56
CA ASN A 2140 0.85 82.61 40.34
C ASN A 2140 0.38 81.70 41.48
N GLU A 2141 -0.17 82.32 42.52
CA GLU A 2141 -0.68 81.65 43.74
C GLU A 2141 -1.69 80.53 43.43
N LYS A 2142 -2.47 80.64 42.34
CA LYS A 2142 -3.40 79.58 41.91
C LYS A 2142 -2.67 78.28 41.54
N VAL A 2143 -1.54 78.36 40.85
CA VAL A 2143 -0.74 77.17 40.46
C VAL A 2143 -0.14 76.52 41.71
N VAL A 2144 0.41 77.31 42.62
CA VAL A 2144 0.99 76.80 43.88
C VAL A 2144 -0.09 76.14 44.74
N THR A 2145 -1.28 76.75 44.83
CA THR A 2145 -2.43 76.21 45.57
C THR A 2145 -2.96 74.92 44.94
N LEU A 2146 -3.03 74.84 43.62
CA LEU A 2146 -3.39 73.62 42.87
C LEU A 2146 -2.43 72.47 43.18
N LEU A 2147 -1.12 72.69 43.05
CA LEU A 2147 -0.10 71.68 43.32
C LEU A 2147 -0.09 71.21 44.78
N ALA A 2148 -0.40 72.10 45.74
CA ALA A 2148 -0.56 71.74 47.15
C ALA A 2148 -1.85 70.93 47.40
N ALA A 2149 -2.96 71.24 46.71
CA ALA A 2149 -4.20 70.48 46.81
C ALA A 2149 -4.09 69.07 46.18
N CYS A 2150 -3.19 68.86 45.21
CA CYS A 2150 -2.93 67.53 44.66
C CYS A 2150 -2.47 66.50 45.72
N LEU A 2151 -1.86 66.94 46.83
CA LEU A 2151 -1.42 66.07 47.93
C LEU A 2151 -2.58 65.46 48.73
N GLU A 2152 -3.74 66.12 48.76
CA GLU A 2152 -4.97 65.67 49.43
C GLU A 2152 -5.87 64.84 48.51
N SER A 2153 -5.50 64.67 47.23
CA SER A 2153 -6.33 63.99 46.24
C SER A 2153 -6.45 62.49 46.52
N GLU A 2154 -7.65 61.92 46.38
CA GLU A 2154 -7.87 60.46 46.39
C GLU A 2154 -7.07 59.73 45.28
N ASN A 2155 -6.72 60.43 44.20
CA ASN A 2155 -5.96 59.84 43.11
C ASN A 2155 -4.45 59.87 43.42
N GLN A 2156 -3.88 58.70 43.72
CA GLN A 2156 -2.44 58.54 43.98
C GLN A 2156 -1.57 59.22 42.91
N THR A 2157 -1.91 59.10 41.62
CA THR A 2157 -1.13 59.70 40.53
C THR A 2157 -1.11 61.23 40.60
N ALA A 2158 -2.21 61.87 41.02
CA ALA A 2158 -2.23 63.30 41.30
C ALA A 2158 -1.30 63.65 42.47
N GLN A 2159 -1.31 62.87 43.56
CA GLN A 2159 -0.41 63.07 44.69
C GLN A 2159 1.07 62.95 44.28
N ARG A 2160 1.44 61.90 43.52
CA ARG A 2160 2.81 61.67 43.04
C ARG A 2160 3.32 62.88 42.22
N ILE A 2161 2.49 63.37 41.29
CA ILE A 2161 2.83 64.51 40.43
C ILE A 2161 2.90 65.81 41.25
N GLY A 2162 1.96 66.04 42.18
CA GLY A 2162 1.96 67.21 43.06
C GLY A 2162 3.24 67.31 43.90
N ALA A 2163 3.60 66.23 44.60
CA ALA A 2163 4.83 66.17 45.39
C ALA A 2163 6.09 66.39 44.54
N ALA A 2164 6.19 65.73 43.38
CA ALA A 2164 7.33 65.91 42.48
C ALA A 2164 7.42 67.35 41.92
N SER A 2165 6.29 67.99 41.61
CA SER A 2165 6.24 69.38 41.11
C SER A 2165 6.66 70.39 42.17
N LEU A 2166 6.15 70.25 43.40
CA LEU A 2166 6.54 71.09 44.53
C LEU A 2166 8.03 70.93 44.85
N TRP A 2167 8.56 69.72 44.78
CA TRP A 2167 9.99 69.47 44.97
C TRP A 2167 10.83 70.11 43.86
N ALA A 2168 10.42 69.96 42.60
CA ALA A 2168 11.07 70.59 41.45
C ALA A 2168 11.16 72.13 41.59
N LEU A 2169 10.13 72.78 42.13
CA LEU A 2169 10.16 74.22 42.44
C LEU A 2169 11.20 74.58 43.50
N THR A 2170 11.39 73.77 44.54
CA THR A 2170 12.41 74.03 45.58
C THR A 2170 13.85 73.83 45.09
N TYR A 2171 14.05 73.00 44.07
CA TYR A 2171 15.38 72.66 43.55
C TYR A 2171 16.06 73.89 42.93
N ASN A 2172 17.24 74.24 43.44
CA ASN A 2172 18.07 75.39 43.04
C ASN A 2172 17.36 76.77 43.03
N TYR A 2173 16.24 76.96 43.75
CA TYR A 2173 15.57 78.26 43.84
C TYR A 2173 15.15 78.64 45.27
N GLN A 2174 16.05 79.34 45.98
CA GLN A 2174 15.89 79.75 47.39
C GLN A 2174 14.50 80.36 47.71
N LYS A 2175 13.97 81.24 46.85
CA LYS A 2175 12.68 81.91 47.08
C LYS A 2175 11.48 80.94 47.12
N ALA A 2176 11.54 79.79 46.44
CA ALA A 2176 10.47 78.78 46.52
C ALA A 2176 10.25 78.27 47.94
N LYS A 2177 11.34 78.08 48.71
CA LYS A 2177 11.26 77.60 50.10
C LYS A 2177 10.50 78.59 51.00
N ALA A 2178 10.65 79.89 50.75
CA ALA A 2178 9.92 80.92 51.50
C ALA A 2178 8.42 80.88 51.18
N THR A 2179 8.03 80.79 49.90
CA THR A 2179 6.62 80.69 49.48
C THR A 2179 5.96 79.40 49.98
N LEU A 2180 6.65 78.25 49.87
CA LEU A 2180 6.12 76.94 50.24
C LEU A 2180 6.11 76.67 51.76
N LYS A 2181 6.78 77.50 52.56
CA LYS A 2181 6.68 77.50 54.04
C LYS A 2181 5.35 78.02 54.59
N ASN A 2182 4.40 78.42 53.74
CA ASN A 2182 3.04 78.74 54.17
C ASN A 2182 2.48 77.58 55.03
N PRO A 2183 2.00 77.84 56.27
CA PRO A 2183 1.56 76.80 57.19
C PRO A 2183 0.51 75.83 56.59
N SER A 2184 -0.34 76.30 55.67
CA SER A 2184 -1.33 75.44 55.01
C SER A 2184 -0.69 74.45 54.03
N ILE A 2185 0.36 74.84 53.31
CA ILE A 2185 1.07 73.97 52.36
C ILE A 2185 1.96 73.00 53.11
N LYS A 2186 2.72 73.48 54.10
CA LYS A 2186 3.58 72.64 54.93
C LYS A 2186 2.78 71.53 55.61
N ARG A 2187 1.62 71.86 56.20
CA ARG A 2187 0.72 70.88 56.82
C ARG A 2187 0.34 69.76 55.85
N LYS A 2188 -0.03 70.07 54.60
CA LYS A 2188 -0.41 69.07 53.58
C LYS A 2188 0.76 68.15 53.20
N VAL A 2189 1.98 68.69 53.15
CA VAL A 2189 3.21 67.90 52.91
C VAL A 2189 3.49 66.95 54.08
N ASP A 2190 3.44 67.44 55.32
CA ASP A 2190 3.68 66.64 56.52
C ASP A 2190 2.60 65.55 56.71
N GLU A 2191 1.31 65.87 56.48
CA GLU A 2191 0.20 64.92 56.51
C GLU A 2191 0.34 63.85 55.40
N ALA A 2192 0.60 64.24 54.15
CA ALA A 2192 0.79 63.30 53.04
C ALA A 2192 1.99 62.36 53.26
N TYR A 2193 3.12 62.85 53.78
CA TYR A 2193 4.27 62.00 54.14
C TYR A 2193 3.90 61.01 55.25
N SER A 2194 3.15 61.44 56.27
CA SER A 2194 2.71 60.56 57.36
C SER A 2194 1.78 59.42 56.89
N ILE A 2195 0.93 59.70 55.88
CA ILE A 2195 0.04 58.71 55.27
C ILE A 2195 0.84 57.75 54.39
N ALA A 2196 1.63 58.28 53.44
CA ALA A 2196 2.43 57.48 52.51
C ALA A 2196 3.41 56.54 53.23
N LYS A 2197 4.04 57.01 54.33
CA LYS A 2197 4.96 56.21 55.13
C LYS A 2197 4.30 55.06 55.89
N ARG A 2198 2.98 55.10 56.11
CA ARG A 2198 2.20 54.01 56.72
C ARG A 2198 1.65 53.01 55.69
N THR A 2199 1.38 53.45 54.46
CA THR A 2199 0.70 52.63 53.45
C THR A 2199 1.64 51.97 52.43
N LEU A 2200 2.87 52.48 52.28
CA LEU A 2200 3.81 52.04 51.23
C LEU A 2200 5.05 51.29 51.75
N SER A 2201 5.12 50.95 53.05
CA SER A 2201 6.32 50.38 53.68
C SER A 2201 6.69 48.94 53.25
N ASN A 2202 5.79 48.24 52.54
CA ASN A 2202 5.90 46.80 52.27
C ASN A 2202 5.96 46.45 50.76
N SER A 2203 6.17 47.42 49.85
CA SER A 2203 6.16 47.18 48.40
C SER A 2203 7.37 47.76 47.67
N GLU A 2204 8.48 47.00 47.58
CA GLU A 2204 9.64 47.39 46.76
C GLU A 2204 9.38 47.22 45.25
N GLU A 2205 8.46 46.33 44.85
CA GLU A 2205 8.19 45.98 43.44
C GLU A 2205 7.63 47.14 42.59
N ASN A 2206 7.12 48.22 43.18
CA ASN A 2206 6.56 49.35 42.44
C ASN A 2206 7.45 50.60 42.53
N PRO A 2207 8.30 50.89 41.53
CA PRO A 2207 9.27 51.98 41.61
C PRO A 2207 8.62 53.37 41.74
N LEU A 2208 7.38 53.56 41.24
CA LEU A 2208 6.65 54.84 41.35
C LEU A 2208 6.24 55.15 42.80
N ASN A 2209 6.05 54.14 43.65
CA ASN A 2209 5.79 54.35 45.08
C ASN A 2209 7.06 54.82 45.82
N SER A 2210 8.21 54.20 45.52
CA SER A 2210 9.50 54.61 46.10
C SER A 2210 9.85 56.06 45.75
N TYR A 2211 9.61 56.47 44.49
CA TYR A 2211 9.86 57.84 44.02
C TYR A 2211 8.95 58.85 44.74
N TYR A 2212 7.66 58.55 44.90
CA TYR A 2212 6.72 59.41 45.61
C TYR A 2212 7.10 59.64 47.08
N LEU A 2213 7.44 58.58 47.81
CA LEU A 2213 7.88 58.68 49.19
C LEU A 2213 9.14 59.56 49.31
N LYS A 2214 10.09 59.41 48.37
CA LYS A 2214 11.31 60.21 48.28
C LYS A 2214 11.04 61.69 47.97
N CYS A 2215 10.09 62.01 47.09
CA CYS A 2215 9.67 63.40 46.82
C CYS A 2215 9.12 64.07 48.09
N LEU A 2216 8.23 63.39 48.81
CA LEU A 2216 7.65 63.90 50.06
C LEU A 2216 8.70 64.04 51.16
N GLU A 2217 9.57 63.06 51.34
CA GLU A 2217 10.66 63.10 52.33
C GLU A 2217 11.59 64.30 52.13
N ASN A 2218 11.99 64.56 50.88
CA ASN A 2218 12.83 65.71 50.56
C ASN A 2218 12.09 67.04 50.81
N LEU A 2219 10.80 67.13 50.50
CA LEU A 2219 9.99 68.31 50.83
C LEU A 2219 9.88 68.54 52.35
N VAL A 2220 9.59 67.50 53.13
CA VAL A 2220 9.55 67.55 54.60
C VAL A 2220 10.89 68.05 55.15
N GLN A 2221 12.02 67.51 54.67
CA GLN A 2221 13.36 67.97 55.08
C GLN A 2221 13.59 69.45 54.71
N LEU A 2222 13.29 69.85 53.46
CA LEU A 2222 13.53 71.20 52.95
C LEU A 2222 12.61 72.28 53.57
N LEU A 2223 11.45 71.89 54.12
CA LEU A 2223 10.50 72.77 54.82
C LEU A 2223 10.64 72.75 56.36
N ASN A 2224 11.42 71.82 56.92
CA ASN A 2224 11.77 71.79 58.35
C ASN A 2224 13.15 72.39 58.63
N TYR A 2225 14.14 72.23 57.74
CA TYR A 2225 15.46 72.87 57.88
C TYR A 2225 15.51 74.27 57.25
N SER A 2226 14.98 75.28 57.97
CA SER A 2226 15.44 76.68 57.99
C SER A 2226 14.58 77.57 58.89
#